data_AF-A0A662GTB0-F1
#
_entry.id   AF-A0A662GTB0-F1
#
_cell.length_a   1.000
_cell.length_b   1.000
_cell.length_c   1.000
_cell.angle_alpha   90.00
_cell.angle_beta   90.00
_cell.angle_gamma   90.00
#
_symmetry.space_group_name_H-M   'P 1'
#
loop_
_entity.id
_entity.type
_entity.pdbx_description
1 polymer ?
#
loop_
_entity_poly.entity_id
_entity_poly.type
_entity_poly.pdbx_seq_one_letter_code
_entity_poly.pdbx_strand_id
1 'polypeptide(L)'
;EPTGAQMNLDTDMDGLPDDFEETIGTDPDNADTDEDGIPDGIEIQEYKTDPLDNDTDDDGLIDGVERDFFEALGLDPRSDIDGDGMPCLFDEDSDNDFLLDGEEYLLGSNPGIRDSDGDGIIDGFELTNGTNPVKCDTDKDKIPDLEELYMNLDPTDNDTDDDKLLDGEEVYYYRTDPLNNDTDQDGLTDYAEIYLYNTDPLNNDTDGDGLSDGEEIGFATSPLNEDSDGDNLSDYLEINGWTIFFTNDSSGTIRQLKVTSDPTKKDTDGDKVNDGIEYINGSNPLINDTDSDGLTDYTEINGFYYDGIHFVKTDPARWDTDEDGLSDGEEKDANTNPINGDTDGDHLKDGFENSIGTLPTDPDSDDDGICDGDEYDYLSNVRGLDPNVTDSDGDGTKDILDSDSDNDGLLDGDELQTYFTDPLNADTDQDGASDKLEIFNLGTDPLNPDTDGDGLVDGTIGNPWITGKLGEGNVGTSPLTNDTDGDALLDGWEVTITNTPPFFSKITDPLDPDSDDDGLLDGHEYQLGTDPNWFDTDNDNIGDGYEVNGFNITYPDSTVIGPFYTDPLRNDTDCDGLSDGKEQLIYYTSPISPDTDGDGLRDKDEVDMYGTSPLDPDTDNDGLTDYEEIFHWNWDVIRKSDEELEAGAPGYPNETREQETLPPSEKATMPLSYFTYYVARFMWRITAFRCDYYTDPLDPDTDDDNLLDGQEKELATNPLNNDTDYDGLLDGDEYLIYHTDPRISDSDKDKLLDGEEVNIYSTDPLDMDTDDDELTDYEEIRYWGTNPCDNDTDKDNLLDGQEVKGILAWIYNRTLGRFVLTNVTTDPLDNDTDDDGLLDGIEVLICRTNPFSQDTDGDELGDWDEIFVYNTNATYFDTDYDGLLDGIEVNITKTNPLIRDEDGDGLPDGKMFDNDNDTLCDYDEIYLYGTNVMYPDTDGDGMLDGWESLYNSTNPRIQDAACDPDQDELTNIEELVYGTNPDNNDTDGDGLTDGYEVKIIGTSPLDQDTDRDHMSDHEELERGTDPLVKDTDPPDIFVVSITPEEPKGNESLTIHVKVIDPAPILNVVLGFYDGVDWTNITMRGINETDYIAELDGLPLAQTVKIVIYAQDKALNWNYTDEIDIYVRDIYGPTIQLVSLTPISPFEGENVTVTVIVEDLVDVVDVILSYYDGESWYNITMDRENGNQYSAIITDLRGRTYYKIMVYARDSDGNWNVENLGGFYVQEREEKPVMDMLSLLIGISIGIIGAMVIFITVIERKRRRK
;
A
#
# COMPACT_ATOMS: atom_id res chain seq x y z
N GLU A 1 -64.82 -65.35 97.88
CA GLU A 1 -64.80 -64.18 98.77
C GLU A 1 -63.48 -64.14 99.52
N PRO A 2 -62.92 -62.95 99.77
CA PRO A 2 -62.85 -61.74 98.94
C PRO A 2 -61.42 -61.59 98.36
N THR A 3 -61.05 -60.71 97.44
CA THR A 3 -61.42 -59.32 97.06
C THR A 3 -61.89 -59.26 95.59
N GLY A 4 -62.42 -58.18 95.02
CA GLY A 4 -62.56 -56.77 95.42
C GLY A 4 -62.02 -55.90 94.26
N ALA A 5 -62.89 -55.12 93.60
CA ALA A 5 -62.63 -54.56 92.28
C ALA A 5 -61.60 -53.40 92.26
N GLN A 6 -60.87 -53.30 91.15
CA GLN A 6 -60.42 -52.03 90.58
C GLN A 6 -61.20 -51.78 89.28
N MET A 7 -61.24 -50.52 88.87
CA MET A 7 -61.90 -50.05 87.65
C MET A 7 -60.82 -49.96 86.57
N ASN A 8 -61.17 -50.24 85.32
CA ASN A 8 -60.47 -49.65 84.20
C ASN A 8 -60.68 -48.13 84.35
N LEU A 9 -59.67 -47.45 84.90
CA LEU A 9 -59.39 -46.08 84.50
C LEU A 9 -58.51 -46.17 83.24
N ASP A 10 -58.55 -45.05 82.54
CA ASP A 10 -57.99 -44.68 81.26
C ASP A 10 -58.02 -43.15 81.48
N THR A 11 -56.84 -42.60 81.80
CA THR A 11 -56.74 -41.38 82.63
C THR A 11 -56.48 -40.13 81.80
N ASP A 12 -55.80 -40.27 80.66
CA ASP A 12 -55.53 -39.25 79.64
C ASP A 12 -56.48 -39.36 78.42
N MET A 13 -57.14 -40.51 78.20
CA MET A 13 -58.17 -40.77 77.18
C MET A 13 -57.64 -41.12 75.78
N ASP A 14 -56.46 -41.72 75.69
CA ASP A 14 -55.87 -42.29 74.46
C ASP A 14 -56.60 -43.54 73.93
N GLY A 15 -57.18 -44.34 74.84
CA GLY A 15 -57.83 -45.63 74.57
C GLY A 15 -57.19 -46.85 75.25
N LEU A 16 -56.08 -46.69 75.99
CA LEU A 16 -55.47 -47.70 76.85
C LEU A 16 -55.93 -47.53 78.31
N PRO A 17 -56.03 -48.62 79.09
CA PRO A 17 -56.28 -48.52 80.54
C PRO A 17 -54.98 -48.36 81.35
N ASP A 18 -55.02 -47.63 82.48
CA ASP A 18 -53.85 -47.37 83.36
C ASP A 18 -53.04 -48.65 83.69
N ASP A 19 -53.71 -49.80 83.83
CA ASP A 19 -53.10 -51.08 84.20
C ASP A 19 -52.49 -51.86 83.03
N PHE A 20 -52.75 -51.43 81.80
CA PHE A 20 -52.08 -51.88 80.57
C PHE A 20 -50.86 -51.01 80.25
N GLU A 21 -50.97 -49.70 80.42
CA GLU A 21 -49.89 -48.73 80.21
C GLU A 21 -48.72 -48.97 81.17
N GLU A 22 -48.99 -49.15 82.49
CA GLU A 22 -48.00 -49.63 83.48
C GLU A 22 -47.34 -50.98 83.08
N THR A 23 -47.91 -51.74 82.13
CA THR A 23 -47.39 -53.03 81.65
C THR A 23 -46.55 -52.90 80.37
N ILE A 24 -46.88 -52.01 79.44
CA ILE A 24 -46.11 -51.79 78.21
C ILE A 24 -44.96 -50.81 78.42
N GLY A 25 -45.15 -49.77 79.24
CA GLY A 25 -44.11 -48.82 79.62
C GLY A 25 -44.51 -47.34 79.49
N THR A 26 -45.66 -47.08 78.86
CA THR A 26 -46.23 -45.75 78.62
C THR A 26 -46.66 -45.03 79.91
N ASP A 27 -46.82 -43.71 79.86
CA ASP A 27 -47.15 -42.88 81.04
C ASP A 27 -48.67 -42.64 81.19
N PRO A 28 -49.39 -43.26 82.15
CA PRO A 28 -50.86 -43.19 82.24
C PRO A 28 -51.49 -41.83 82.59
N ASP A 29 -50.70 -40.76 82.60
CA ASP A 29 -51.17 -39.38 82.74
C ASP A 29 -50.90 -38.57 81.43
N ASN A 30 -50.42 -39.20 80.35
CA ASN A 30 -50.01 -38.58 79.09
C ASN A 30 -50.35 -39.47 77.86
N ALA A 31 -51.32 -39.03 77.05
CA ALA A 31 -51.91 -39.82 75.96
C ALA A 31 -50.99 -40.14 74.76
N ASP A 32 -49.79 -39.56 74.72
CA ASP A 32 -48.81 -39.55 73.62
C ASP A 32 -47.44 -39.46 74.32
N THR A 33 -46.84 -40.63 74.61
CA THR A 33 -45.78 -40.80 75.61
C THR A 33 -44.42 -40.32 75.12
N ASP A 34 -44.11 -40.46 73.83
CA ASP A 34 -42.84 -40.07 73.23
C ASP A 34 -42.89 -38.71 72.49
N GLU A 35 -44.05 -38.05 72.45
CA GLU A 35 -44.31 -36.69 71.95
C GLU A 35 -44.18 -36.50 70.42
N ASP A 36 -43.91 -37.57 69.67
CA ASP A 36 -44.87 -38.15 68.74
C ASP A 36 -45.78 -37.24 67.86
N GLY A 37 -47.01 -37.10 68.36
CA GLY A 37 -48.18 -36.63 67.62
C GLY A 37 -49.28 -37.69 67.46
N ILE A 38 -49.00 -38.99 67.63
CA ILE A 38 -49.97 -40.09 67.70
C ILE A 38 -50.20 -40.48 69.16
N PRO A 39 -51.46 -40.69 69.60
CA PRO A 39 -51.70 -41.24 70.92
C PRO A 39 -51.31 -42.73 71.04
N ASP A 40 -50.70 -43.14 72.16
CA ASP A 40 -50.22 -44.51 72.45
C ASP A 40 -51.26 -45.60 72.13
N GLY A 41 -52.52 -45.31 72.44
CA GLY A 41 -53.65 -46.19 72.22
C GLY A 41 -54.09 -46.33 70.78
N ILE A 42 -53.80 -45.35 69.94
CA ILE A 42 -54.00 -45.41 68.48
C ILE A 42 -52.85 -46.17 67.85
N GLU A 43 -51.60 -45.86 68.21
CA GLU A 43 -50.40 -46.58 67.80
C GLU A 43 -50.53 -48.09 67.99
N ILE A 44 -50.80 -48.55 69.23
CA ILE A 44 -50.92 -49.97 69.56
C ILE A 44 -52.10 -50.66 68.86
N GLN A 45 -53.17 -49.92 68.51
CA GLN A 45 -54.42 -50.50 67.98
C GLN A 45 -54.56 -50.45 66.46
N GLU A 46 -53.97 -49.45 65.81
CA GLU A 46 -54.16 -49.12 64.39
C GLU A 46 -52.83 -49.30 63.63
N TYR A 47 -51.86 -48.42 63.85
CA TYR A 47 -50.59 -48.35 63.10
C TYR A 47 -49.61 -49.48 63.44
N LYS A 48 -49.57 -49.90 64.71
CA LYS A 48 -48.64 -50.90 65.31
C LYS A 48 -47.19 -50.44 65.36
N THR A 49 -47.00 -49.17 65.67
CA THR A 49 -45.77 -48.50 66.09
C THR A 49 -45.46 -48.83 67.56
N ASP A 50 -44.30 -48.42 68.09
CA ASP A 50 -43.92 -48.60 69.50
C ASP A 50 -44.06 -47.26 70.26
N PRO A 51 -45.06 -47.08 71.15
CA PRO A 51 -45.42 -45.80 71.80
C PRO A 51 -44.44 -45.34 72.89
N LEU A 52 -43.16 -45.58 72.66
CA LEU A 52 -42.00 -45.29 73.51
C LEU A 52 -40.78 -44.87 72.67
N ASP A 53 -40.89 -44.89 71.35
CA ASP A 53 -39.87 -44.53 70.36
C ASP A 53 -40.57 -43.74 69.26
N ASN A 54 -40.33 -42.43 69.23
CA ASN A 54 -40.98 -41.47 68.33
C ASN A 54 -40.56 -41.62 66.84
N ASP A 55 -40.01 -42.77 66.45
CA ASP A 55 -39.39 -43.14 65.18
C ASP A 55 -39.22 -44.68 65.25
N THR A 56 -40.28 -45.43 64.91
CA THR A 56 -40.37 -46.87 65.22
C THR A 56 -39.34 -47.74 64.45
N ASP A 57 -38.91 -47.33 63.25
CA ASP A 57 -37.96 -48.08 62.41
C ASP A 57 -36.51 -47.56 62.45
N ASP A 58 -36.23 -46.47 63.18
CA ASP A 58 -34.96 -45.71 63.18
C ASP A 58 -34.63 -45.07 61.79
N ASP A 59 -35.63 -44.61 61.02
CA ASP A 59 -35.45 -44.07 59.65
C ASP A 59 -35.19 -42.54 59.59
N GLY A 60 -35.57 -41.81 60.65
CA GLY A 60 -35.37 -40.37 60.79
C GLY A 60 -36.62 -39.50 60.63
N LEU A 61 -37.75 -40.07 60.19
CA LEU A 61 -39.08 -39.48 60.34
C LEU A 61 -39.69 -39.91 61.68
N ILE A 62 -40.63 -39.10 62.18
CA ILE A 62 -41.40 -39.46 63.38
C ILE A 62 -42.76 -40.01 62.96
N ASP A 63 -43.25 -41.08 63.60
CA ASP A 63 -44.42 -41.83 63.11
C ASP A 63 -45.68 -40.93 62.97
N GLY A 64 -45.80 -39.90 63.82
CA GLY A 64 -46.84 -38.88 63.77
C GLY A 64 -46.80 -37.97 62.54
N VAL A 65 -45.63 -37.80 61.91
CA VAL A 65 -45.46 -37.16 60.60
C VAL A 65 -45.78 -38.17 59.48
N GLU A 66 -45.30 -39.42 59.58
CA GLU A 66 -45.65 -40.46 58.61
C GLU A 66 -47.17 -40.66 58.49
N ARG A 67 -47.89 -40.60 59.62
CA ARG A 67 -49.36 -40.67 59.66
C ARG A 67 -50.02 -39.55 58.86
N ASP A 68 -49.48 -38.35 58.91
CA ASP A 68 -50.07 -37.20 58.21
C ASP A 68 -49.79 -37.27 56.70
N PHE A 69 -48.68 -37.91 56.28
CA PHE A 69 -48.47 -38.36 54.90
C PHE A 69 -49.41 -39.53 54.49
N PHE A 70 -49.65 -40.49 55.39
CA PHE A 70 -50.50 -41.66 55.15
C PHE A 70 -51.95 -41.30 54.78
N GLU A 71 -52.52 -40.24 55.36
CA GLU A 71 -53.89 -39.80 55.03
C GLU A 71 -53.99 -39.09 53.65
N ALA A 72 -52.86 -38.69 53.06
CA ALA A 72 -52.78 -38.07 51.72
C ALA A 72 -52.60 -39.09 50.57
N LEU A 73 -51.68 -40.05 50.72
CA LEU A 73 -51.23 -40.91 49.61
C LEU A 73 -51.53 -42.42 49.76
N GLY A 74 -51.83 -42.91 50.97
CA GLY A 74 -52.43 -44.24 51.16
C GLY A 74 -51.53 -45.47 50.94
N LEU A 75 -50.21 -45.36 51.14
CA LEU A 75 -49.23 -46.46 51.08
C LEU A 75 -48.80 -46.94 52.49
N ASP A 76 -48.18 -48.12 52.60
CA ASP A 76 -47.82 -48.76 53.90
C ASP A 76 -46.40 -48.32 54.32
N PRO A 77 -46.19 -47.68 55.49
CA PRO A 77 -44.88 -47.13 55.90
C PRO A 77 -43.76 -48.18 55.97
N ARG A 78 -44.09 -49.47 56.05
CA ARG A 78 -43.09 -50.57 56.13
C ARG A 78 -42.62 -51.09 54.76
N SER A 79 -42.88 -50.36 53.69
CA SER A 79 -42.70 -50.84 52.32
C SER A 79 -41.32 -50.52 51.72
N ASP A 80 -40.25 -50.72 52.49
CA ASP A 80 -38.89 -50.88 51.96
C ASP A 80 -38.85 -52.09 50.98
N ILE A 81 -38.90 -51.81 49.67
CA ILE A 81 -39.01 -52.81 48.60
C ILE A 81 -37.67 -53.47 48.28
N ASP A 82 -36.58 -52.73 48.50
CA ASP A 82 -35.22 -53.01 48.04
C ASP A 82 -34.35 -53.61 49.16
N GLY A 83 -34.55 -53.16 50.41
CA GLY A 83 -33.98 -53.67 51.65
C GLY A 83 -32.87 -52.82 52.26
N ASP A 84 -32.74 -51.53 51.91
CA ASP A 84 -31.64 -50.66 52.35
C ASP A 84 -31.91 -49.90 53.68
N GLY A 85 -33.18 -49.60 53.98
CA GLY A 85 -33.63 -48.90 55.18
C GLY A 85 -34.24 -47.51 54.95
N MET A 86 -34.46 -47.06 53.71
CA MET A 86 -35.24 -45.86 53.40
C MET A 86 -36.69 -46.23 52.96
N PRO A 87 -37.70 -45.40 53.25
CA PRO A 87 -39.02 -45.53 52.62
C PRO A 87 -39.00 -45.18 51.13
N CYS A 88 -39.94 -45.72 50.35
CA CYS A 88 -40.09 -45.38 48.92
C CYS A 88 -40.27 -43.88 48.63
N LEU A 89 -40.64 -43.06 49.63
CA LEU A 89 -40.77 -41.60 49.52
C LEU A 89 -39.42 -40.87 49.38
N PHE A 90 -38.29 -41.56 49.57
CA PHE A 90 -36.92 -41.03 49.41
C PHE A 90 -36.13 -41.81 48.33
N ASP A 91 -36.83 -42.64 47.55
CA ASP A 91 -36.28 -43.60 46.60
C ASP A 91 -36.77 -43.30 45.16
N GLU A 92 -37.76 -42.42 45.03
CA GLU A 92 -38.25 -41.84 43.79
C GLU A 92 -37.76 -40.37 43.70
N ASP A 93 -37.39 -39.99 42.49
CA ASP A 93 -36.97 -38.66 42.02
C ASP A 93 -38.06 -38.33 40.98
N SER A 94 -39.10 -37.63 41.43
CA SER A 94 -40.40 -37.59 40.76
C SER A 94 -40.40 -36.82 39.43
N ASP A 95 -39.53 -35.81 39.29
CA ASP A 95 -39.39 -34.99 38.06
C ASP A 95 -38.01 -35.10 37.37
N ASN A 96 -37.08 -35.89 37.93
CA ASN A 96 -35.77 -36.22 37.35
C ASN A 96 -34.85 -34.99 37.26
N ASP A 97 -34.83 -34.19 38.31
CA ASP A 97 -33.93 -33.05 38.51
C ASP A 97 -32.58 -33.43 39.19
N PHE A 98 -32.47 -34.68 39.69
CA PHE A 98 -31.38 -35.26 40.49
C PHE A 98 -31.32 -34.87 41.99
N LEU A 99 -32.34 -34.18 42.48
CA LEU A 99 -32.71 -34.09 43.88
C LEU A 99 -33.68 -35.25 44.19
N LEU A 100 -34.02 -35.46 45.46
CA LEU A 100 -35.00 -36.47 45.86
C LEU A 100 -36.21 -35.77 46.46
N ASP A 101 -37.41 -36.31 46.27
CA ASP A 101 -38.68 -35.76 46.78
C ASP A 101 -38.62 -35.31 48.27
N GLY A 102 -37.84 -36.04 49.08
CA GLY A 102 -37.62 -35.74 50.48
C GLY A 102 -36.52 -34.71 50.81
N GLU A 103 -35.58 -34.45 49.89
CA GLU A 103 -34.58 -33.37 49.99
C GLU A 103 -35.19 -32.02 49.55
N GLU A 104 -35.96 -32.00 48.47
CA GLU A 104 -36.76 -30.85 48.01
C GLU A 104 -37.71 -30.32 49.10
N TYR A 105 -38.48 -31.21 49.74
CA TYR A 105 -39.38 -30.84 50.83
C TYR A 105 -38.65 -30.15 52.01
N LEU A 106 -37.36 -30.46 52.23
CA LEU A 106 -36.53 -29.83 53.26
C LEU A 106 -35.96 -28.47 52.81
N LEU A 107 -35.74 -28.27 51.51
CA LEU A 107 -35.29 -27.02 50.90
C LEU A 107 -36.45 -26.04 50.71
N GLY A 108 -37.67 -26.57 50.54
CA GLY A 108 -38.91 -25.82 50.32
C GLY A 108 -39.30 -25.71 48.84
N SER A 109 -38.59 -26.44 47.97
CA SER A 109 -38.88 -26.60 46.55
C SER A 109 -39.91 -27.74 46.34
N ASN A 110 -40.24 -28.12 45.10
CA ASN A 110 -41.50 -28.79 44.77
C ASN A 110 -41.33 -30.14 44.02
N PRO A 111 -41.50 -31.30 44.72
CA PRO A 111 -41.33 -32.70 44.24
C PRO A 111 -42.15 -33.18 43.03
N GLY A 112 -42.10 -32.47 41.93
CA GLY A 112 -42.93 -32.67 40.75
C GLY A 112 -42.91 -31.49 39.78
N ILE A 113 -42.08 -30.47 40.04
CA ILE A 113 -41.68 -29.45 39.08
C ILE A 113 -40.17 -29.30 39.18
N ARG A 114 -39.49 -29.75 38.12
CA ARG A 114 -38.04 -29.86 37.98
C ARG A 114 -37.25 -28.56 38.23
N ASP A 115 -37.94 -27.43 38.16
CA ASP A 115 -37.47 -26.06 38.41
C ASP A 115 -38.59 -25.37 39.22
N SER A 116 -38.32 -25.10 40.50
CA SER A 116 -39.33 -24.70 41.47
C SER A 116 -39.62 -23.19 41.54
N ASP A 117 -38.79 -22.34 40.95
CA ASP A 117 -39.00 -20.89 40.94
C ASP A 117 -39.10 -20.26 39.55
N GLY A 118 -38.83 -21.05 38.50
CA GLY A 118 -39.12 -20.73 37.10
C GLY A 118 -38.04 -19.89 36.43
N ASP A 119 -36.79 -19.97 36.90
CA ASP A 119 -35.66 -19.27 36.27
C ASP A 119 -34.95 -20.09 35.18
N GLY A 120 -35.32 -21.36 35.01
CA GLY A 120 -34.79 -22.30 34.02
C GLY A 120 -33.61 -23.15 34.52
N ILE A 121 -33.15 -22.96 35.76
CA ILE A 121 -32.26 -23.90 36.45
C ILE A 121 -33.10 -24.93 37.20
N ILE A 122 -32.66 -26.20 37.18
CA ILE A 122 -33.30 -27.26 37.95
C ILE A 122 -32.80 -27.30 39.42
N ASP A 123 -33.68 -27.56 40.38
CA ASP A 123 -33.41 -27.41 41.82
C ASP A 123 -32.11 -28.13 42.30
N GLY A 124 -31.91 -29.36 41.83
CA GLY A 124 -30.74 -30.19 42.13
C GLY A 124 -29.44 -29.66 41.51
N PHE A 125 -29.52 -28.94 40.40
CA PHE A 125 -28.37 -28.25 39.78
C PHE A 125 -28.06 -26.94 40.50
N GLU A 126 -29.05 -26.16 40.90
CA GLU A 126 -28.85 -24.97 41.72
C GLU A 126 -28.16 -25.30 43.04
N LEU A 127 -28.67 -26.29 43.79
CA LEU A 127 -28.07 -26.74 45.05
C LEU A 127 -26.62 -27.21 44.86
N THR A 128 -26.28 -27.70 43.66
CA THR A 128 -24.93 -28.11 43.27
C THR A 128 -24.00 -26.92 42.99
N ASN A 129 -24.52 -25.80 42.45
CA ASN A 129 -23.75 -24.61 42.13
C ASN A 129 -23.73 -23.57 43.27
N GLY A 130 -24.70 -23.60 44.19
CA GLY A 130 -24.77 -22.76 45.38
C GLY A 130 -25.87 -21.69 45.37
N THR A 131 -26.67 -21.66 44.32
CA THR A 131 -27.87 -20.83 44.12
C THR A 131 -29.06 -21.35 44.95
N ASN A 132 -30.27 -20.82 44.78
CA ASN A 132 -31.36 -21.01 45.75
C ASN A 132 -32.73 -21.44 45.16
N PRO A 133 -33.10 -22.74 45.24
CA PRO A 133 -34.26 -23.39 44.56
C PRO A 133 -35.71 -22.97 44.88
N VAL A 134 -35.90 -21.71 45.24
CA VAL A 134 -37.17 -21.07 45.63
C VAL A 134 -37.13 -19.55 45.39
N LYS A 135 -36.11 -19.06 44.67
CA LYS A 135 -35.83 -17.67 44.34
C LYS A 135 -34.86 -17.57 43.13
N CYS A 136 -35.45 -17.29 41.98
CA CYS A 136 -34.90 -16.81 40.71
C CYS A 136 -33.97 -15.57 40.71
N ASP A 137 -33.40 -15.23 41.86
CA ASP A 137 -32.47 -14.13 42.13
C ASP A 137 -31.88 -14.41 43.53
N THR A 138 -30.66 -14.93 43.55
CA THR A 138 -29.98 -15.40 44.76
C THR A 138 -29.43 -14.25 45.59
N ASP A 139 -28.80 -13.26 44.97
CA ASP A 139 -28.03 -12.22 45.67
C ASP A 139 -28.76 -10.85 45.82
N LYS A 140 -29.69 -10.52 44.92
CA LYS A 140 -30.52 -9.29 44.79
C LYS A 140 -29.87 -8.10 44.07
N ASP A 141 -28.99 -8.35 43.12
CA ASP A 141 -28.53 -7.39 42.12
C ASP A 141 -29.65 -7.01 41.10
N LYS A 142 -30.57 -7.95 40.78
CA LYS A 142 -31.72 -7.97 39.83
C LYS A 142 -31.52 -8.77 38.53
N ILE A 143 -30.41 -9.48 38.32
CA ILE A 143 -30.28 -10.50 37.26
C ILE A 143 -30.78 -11.86 37.83
N PRO A 144 -31.43 -12.73 37.04
CA PRO A 144 -31.74 -14.10 37.46
C PRO A 144 -30.54 -15.04 37.42
N ASP A 145 -30.49 -16.03 38.33
CA ASP A 145 -29.35 -16.94 38.49
C ASP A 145 -28.97 -17.68 37.18
N LEU A 146 -29.94 -17.98 36.30
CA LEU A 146 -29.68 -18.57 34.98
C LEU A 146 -28.97 -17.59 34.03
N GLU A 147 -29.43 -16.34 33.98
CA GLU A 147 -28.87 -15.28 33.13
C GLU A 147 -27.43 -14.96 33.57
N GLU A 148 -27.17 -14.95 34.88
CA GLU A 148 -25.82 -14.85 35.46
C GLU A 148 -24.91 -16.02 35.05
N LEU A 149 -25.39 -17.26 35.11
CA LEU A 149 -24.64 -18.44 34.68
C LEU A 149 -24.32 -18.43 33.18
N TYR A 150 -25.20 -17.88 32.32
CA TYR A 150 -24.92 -17.67 30.90
C TYR A 150 -23.89 -16.55 30.68
N MET A 151 -23.96 -15.46 31.46
CA MET A 151 -23.01 -14.34 31.41
C MET A 151 -21.66 -14.63 32.11
N ASN A 152 -21.51 -15.80 32.76
CA ASN A 152 -20.36 -16.19 33.59
C ASN A 152 -20.12 -15.31 34.84
N LEU A 153 -21.17 -14.64 35.33
CA LEU A 153 -21.17 -13.91 36.61
C LEU A 153 -21.19 -14.89 37.80
N ASP A 154 -20.96 -14.41 39.03
CA ASP A 154 -21.14 -15.23 40.25
C ASP A 154 -22.54 -14.95 40.83
N PRO A 155 -23.54 -15.86 40.68
CA PRO A 155 -24.92 -15.66 41.15
C PRO A 155 -25.06 -15.65 42.68
N THR A 156 -23.98 -15.38 43.40
CA THR A 156 -23.93 -15.20 44.84
C THR A 156 -23.21 -13.91 45.27
N ASP A 157 -22.70 -13.09 44.35
CA ASP A 157 -21.95 -11.84 44.63
C ASP A 157 -22.34 -10.67 43.70
N ASN A 158 -23.17 -9.78 44.23
CA ASN A 158 -23.92 -8.73 43.51
C ASN A 158 -23.09 -7.55 42.90
N ASP A 159 -21.78 -7.73 42.76
CA ASP A 159 -20.72 -6.73 42.46
C ASP A 159 -19.48 -7.55 42.04
N THR A 160 -19.59 -8.35 40.96
CA THR A 160 -18.67 -9.47 40.62
C THR A 160 -17.21 -9.02 40.42
N ASP A 161 -16.99 -7.80 39.93
CA ASP A 161 -15.67 -7.23 39.63
C ASP A 161 -15.07 -6.35 40.75
N ASP A 162 -15.79 -6.17 41.87
CA ASP A 162 -15.47 -5.30 43.02
C ASP A 162 -15.42 -3.77 42.67
N ASP A 163 -16.01 -3.32 41.54
CA ASP A 163 -16.06 -1.92 41.08
C ASP A 163 -16.92 -1.03 42.00
N LYS A 164 -17.99 -1.52 42.65
CA LYS A 164 -19.05 -0.77 43.39
C LYS A 164 -20.25 -0.26 42.58
N LEU A 165 -20.38 -0.63 41.31
CA LEU A 165 -21.68 -0.81 40.67
C LEU A 165 -22.31 -2.12 41.21
N LEU A 166 -23.38 -2.59 40.58
CA LEU A 166 -23.94 -3.92 40.79
C LEU A 166 -24.12 -4.50 39.42
N ASP A 167 -23.98 -5.80 39.23
CA ASP A 167 -24.04 -6.43 37.90
C ASP A 167 -25.35 -6.06 37.16
N GLY A 168 -26.50 -6.12 37.85
CA GLY A 168 -27.79 -5.66 37.34
C GLY A 168 -28.06 -4.14 37.41
N GLU A 169 -27.13 -3.32 37.89
CA GLU A 169 -27.04 -1.89 37.53
C GLU A 169 -26.27 -1.70 36.22
N GLU A 170 -25.26 -2.53 35.96
CA GLU A 170 -24.43 -2.51 34.77
C GLU A 170 -25.21 -3.03 33.56
N VAL A 171 -25.56 -4.31 33.53
CA VAL A 171 -26.32 -4.95 32.42
C VAL A 171 -27.56 -4.14 32.02
N TYR A 172 -28.35 -3.65 32.99
CA TYR A 172 -29.65 -3.01 32.70
C TYR A 172 -29.65 -1.48 32.61
N TYR A 173 -28.67 -0.75 33.15
CA TYR A 173 -28.68 0.73 33.15
C TYR A 173 -27.45 1.38 32.52
N TYR A 174 -26.25 0.89 32.79
CA TYR A 174 -25.00 1.52 32.35
C TYR A 174 -24.34 0.84 31.15
N ARG A 175 -24.64 -0.45 30.94
CA ARG A 175 -24.18 -1.34 29.86
C ARG A 175 -22.68 -1.67 29.86
N THR A 176 -22.05 -1.50 31.01
CA THR A 176 -20.68 -1.90 31.29
C THR A 176 -20.57 -3.43 31.47
N ASP A 177 -19.35 -3.96 31.37
CA ASP A 177 -19.03 -5.38 31.53
C ASP A 177 -18.88 -5.73 33.02
N PRO A 178 -19.83 -6.45 33.66
CA PRO A 178 -19.77 -6.71 35.10
C PRO A 178 -18.66 -7.68 35.53
N LEU A 179 -17.87 -8.21 34.58
CA LEU A 179 -16.65 -8.97 34.85
C LEU A 179 -15.39 -8.09 34.88
N ASN A 180 -15.50 -6.80 34.52
CA ASN A 180 -14.36 -5.93 34.26
C ASN A 180 -14.60 -4.47 34.72
N ASN A 181 -14.01 -4.13 35.87
CA ASN A 181 -14.11 -2.84 36.57
C ASN A 181 -13.52 -1.60 35.87
N ASP A 182 -13.37 -1.64 34.56
CA ASP A 182 -12.69 -0.68 33.67
C ASP A 182 -13.07 -1.12 32.24
N THR A 183 -14.35 -0.94 31.87
CA THR A 183 -14.97 -1.64 30.72
C THR A 183 -14.26 -1.33 29.40
N ASP A 184 -13.95 -0.05 29.15
CA ASP A 184 -13.26 0.43 27.95
C ASP A 184 -11.71 0.49 28.10
N GLN A 185 -11.20 0.06 29.27
CA GLN A 185 -9.79 -0.16 29.62
C GLN A 185 -8.92 1.11 29.60
N ASP A 186 -9.53 2.24 29.94
CA ASP A 186 -8.93 3.57 29.99
C ASP A 186 -8.14 3.84 31.31
N GLY A 187 -8.40 3.05 32.36
CA GLY A 187 -7.73 3.15 33.67
C GLY A 187 -8.49 3.93 34.74
N LEU A 188 -9.70 4.40 34.44
CA LEU A 188 -10.74 4.73 35.41
C LEU A 188 -11.49 3.45 35.81
N THR A 189 -12.55 3.58 36.58
CA THR A 189 -13.50 2.48 36.76
C THR A 189 -14.86 3.01 36.38
N ASP A 190 -15.72 2.15 35.90
CA ASP A 190 -17.06 2.51 35.42
C ASP A 190 -17.83 3.33 36.48
N TYR A 191 -17.72 2.94 37.76
CA TYR A 191 -18.23 3.75 38.89
C TYR A 191 -17.64 5.16 38.96
N ALA A 192 -16.32 5.29 38.77
CA ALA A 192 -15.61 6.55 38.86
C ALA A 192 -16.03 7.50 37.73
N GLU A 193 -16.22 6.97 36.55
CA GLU A 193 -16.70 7.71 35.38
C GLU A 193 -18.11 8.23 35.59
N ILE A 194 -19.08 7.33 35.78
CA ILE A 194 -20.50 7.66 35.98
C ILE A 194 -20.70 8.67 37.13
N TYR A 195 -19.98 8.51 38.25
CA TYR A 195 -20.27 9.25 39.49
C TYR A 195 -19.25 10.33 39.90
N LEU A 196 -18.03 10.35 39.35
CA LEU A 196 -17.01 11.36 39.69
C LEU A 196 -16.67 12.28 38.51
N TYR A 197 -16.55 11.75 37.29
CA TYR A 197 -16.07 12.50 36.11
C TYR A 197 -17.20 12.89 35.15
N ASN A 198 -18.24 12.06 35.04
CA ASN A 198 -19.38 12.13 34.09
C ASN A 198 -18.98 11.88 32.62
N THR A 199 -17.96 11.02 32.44
CA THR A 199 -17.53 10.41 31.17
C THR A 199 -18.46 9.24 30.78
N ASP A 200 -18.25 8.64 29.62
CA ASP A 200 -19.04 7.53 29.07
C ASP A 200 -18.24 6.22 29.15
N PRO A 201 -18.52 5.31 30.12
CA PRO A 201 -17.67 4.16 30.48
C PRO A 201 -17.65 3.00 29.46
N LEU A 202 -17.99 3.30 28.22
CA LEU A 202 -18.00 2.40 27.06
C LEU A 202 -17.15 2.98 25.93
N ASN A 203 -16.42 4.06 26.19
CA ASN A 203 -15.74 4.87 25.22
C ASN A 203 -14.59 5.61 25.92
N ASN A 204 -13.41 4.98 25.88
CA ASN A 204 -12.21 5.40 26.59
C ASN A 204 -11.76 6.84 26.31
N ASP A 205 -12.24 7.49 25.25
CA ASP A 205 -12.02 8.90 24.90
C ASP A 205 -13.39 9.60 24.72
N THR A 206 -13.96 10.15 25.80
CA THR A 206 -15.34 10.68 25.82
C THR A 206 -15.54 11.88 24.88
N ASP A 207 -14.50 12.68 24.63
CA ASP A 207 -14.63 13.88 23.80
C ASP A 207 -14.02 13.79 22.39
N GLY A 208 -13.26 12.72 22.09
CA GLY A 208 -12.77 12.36 20.75
C GLY A 208 -11.47 13.07 20.35
N ASP A 209 -10.66 13.45 21.33
CA ASP A 209 -9.40 14.20 21.19
C ASP A 209 -8.19 13.29 20.89
N GLY A 210 -8.26 12.03 21.29
CA GLY A 210 -7.22 11.00 21.15
C GLY A 210 -6.49 10.64 22.45
N LEU A 211 -6.78 11.29 23.57
CA LEU A 211 -6.38 10.84 24.91
C LEU A 211 -7.50 10.01 25.54
N SER A 212 -7.12 9.06 26.39
CA SER A 212 -8.10 8.41 27.26
C SER A 212 -8.52 9.32 28.42
N ASP A 213 -9.77 9.22 28.87
CA ASP A 213 -10.30 10.04 29.96
C ASP A 213 -9.46 9.86 31.26
N GLY A 214 -8.95 8.66 31.50
CA GLY A 214 -8.06 8.27 32.58
C GLY A 214 -6.65 8.86 32.44
N GLU A 215 -6.11 8.93 31.21
CA GLU A 215 -4.88 9.67 30.93
C GLU A 215 -5.06 11.17 31.20
N GLU A 216 -6.16 11.76 30.76
CA GLU A 216 -6.49 13.15 30.96
C GLU A 216 -6.64 13.55 32.44
N ILE A 217 -7.33 12.73 33.24
CA ILE A 217 -7.35 12.90 34.70
C ILE A 217 -5.94 12.78 35.30
N GLY A 218 -5.05 12.01 34.67
CA GLY A 218 -3.62 11.94 34.96
C GLY A 218 -2.83 13.22 34.62
N PHE A 219 -3.14 13.85 33.48
CA PHE A 219 -2.53 15.11 33.02
C PHE A 219 -3.17 16.38 33.60
N ALA A 220 -4.35 16.25 34.20
CA ALA A 220 -5.21 17.31 34.73
C ALA A 220 -5.85 18.21 33.66
N THR A 221 -6.14 17.62 32.49
CA THR A 221 -7.00 18.15 31.42
C THR A 221 -8.48 17.81 31.72
N SER A 222 -9.36 17.72 30.71
CA SER A 222 -10.81 17.77 30.88
C SER A 222 -11.54 16.82 29.92
N PRO A 223 -11.90 15.59 30.35
CA PRO A 223 -12.47 14.51 29.51
C PRO A 223 -13.93 14.70 29.09
N LEU A 224 -14.22 15.88 28.57
CA LEU A 224 -15.53 16.40 28.15
C LEU A 224 -15.37 17.63 27.21
N ASN A 225 -14.14 17.98 26.83
CA ASN A 225 -13.76 19.16 26.08
C ASN A 225 -12.31 19.04 25.53
N GLU A 226 -12.20 18.63 24.26
CA GLU A 226 -11.00 18.47 23.39
C GLU A 226 -9.86 19.51 23.52
N ASP A 227 -10.12 20.71 24.06
CA ASP A 227 -9.19 21.85 24.17
C ASP A 227 -9.37 22.52 25.55
N SER A 228 -8.66 22.02 26.57
CA SER A 228 -8.90 22.36 27.99
C SER A 228 -8.78 23.85 28.32
N ASP A 229 -7.97 24.61 27.58
CA ASP A 229 -7.67 26.00 27.92
C ASP A 229 -8.17 27.07 26.92
N GLY A 230 -8.70 26.63 25.77
CA GLY A 230 -9.36 27.47 24.77
C GLY A 230 -8.38 28.05 23.75
N ASP A 231 -7.53 27.18 23.25
CA ASP A 231 -6.37 27.45 22.44
C ASP A 231 -6.51 27.20 20.93
N ASN A 232 -7.45 26.33 20.57
CA ASN A 232 -7.62 25.66 19.28
C ASN A 232 -6.47 24.69 18.95
N LEU A 233 -5.83 24.14 19.98
CA LEU A 233 -4.96 22.98 19.95
C LEU A 233 -5.61 21.93 20.87
N SER A 234 -5.54 20.64 20.52
CA SER A 234 -6.20 19.60 21.33
C SER A 234 -5.26 19.07 22.41
N ASP A 235 -5.81 18.67 23.56
CA ASP A 235 -5.04 18.24 24.72
C ASP A 235 -4.11 17.05 24.36
N TYR A 236 -4.56 16.10 23.53
CA TYR A 236 -3.76 15.06 22.90
C TYR A 236 -2.55 15.60 22.16
N LEU A 237 -2.75 16.59 21.28
CA LEU A 237 -1.69 17.14 20.44
C LEU A 237 -0.65 17.90 21.28
N GLU A 238 -1.07 18.53 22.38
CA GLU A 238 -0.20 19.20 23.34
C GLU A 238 0.68 18.21 24.13
N ILE A 239 0.09 17.11 24.60
CA ILE A 239 0.74 16.08 25.44
C ILE A 239 1.62 15.16 24.60
N ASN A 240 1.09 14.59 23.52
CA ASN A 240 1.86 13.72 22.64
C ASN A 240 2.87 14.51 21.83
N GLY A 241 2.55 15.75 21.46
CA GLY A 241 3.45 16.69 20.84
C GLY A 241 3.58 16.53 19.33
N TRP A 242 3.70 17.65 18.62
CA TRP A 242 3.94 17.70 17.19
C TRP A 242 5.42 17.84 16.86
N THR A 243 5.75 17.62 15.58
CA THR A 243 7.07 17.94 15.06
C THR A 243 7.06 19.36 14.50
N ILE A 244 8.02 20.18 14.92
CA ILE A 244 8.41 21.39 14.19
C ILE A 244 9.71 21.15 13.41
N PHE A 245 9.83 21.89 12.30
CA PHE A 245 11.04 21.98 11.50
C PHE A 245 11.52 23.42 11.57
N PHE A 246 12.71 23.64 12.12
CA PHE A 246 13.26 24.97 12.30
C PHE A 246 14.75 25.01 11.98
N THR A 247 15.26 26.14 11.53
CA THR A 247 16.70 26.41 11.45
C THR A 247 17.10 27.27 12.66
N ASN A 248 18.33 27.18 13.15
CA ASN A 248 18.79 28.02 14.28
C ASN A 248 20.28 28.41 14.22
N ASP A 249 20.85 28.29 13.02
CA ASP A 249 22.20 28.70 12.72
C ASP A 249 22.37 28.91 11.21
N SER A 250 23.43 29.63 10.85
CA SER A 250 23.80 29.99 9.47
C SER A 250 24.24 28.83 8.59
N SER A 251 23.87 27.59 8.92
CA SER A 251 24.08 26.43 8.04
C SER A 251 22.84 26.03 7.27
N GLY A 252 21.68 26.64 7.54
CA GLY A 252 20.39 26.24 6.97
C GLY A 252 19.97 24.82 7.35
N THR A 253 20.65 24.17 8.31
CA THR A 253 20.35 22.79 8.70
C THR A 253 18.97 22.74 9.33
N ILE A 254 18.00 22.21 8.60
CA ILE A 254 16.66 21.94 9.11
C ILE A 254 16.79 21.00 10.32
N ARG A 255 16.37 21.47 11.49
CA ARG A 255 16.31 20.71 12.72
C ARG A 255 14.87 20.26 12.93
N GLN A 256 14.68 18.95 12.98
CA GLN A 256 13.45 18.36 13.46
C GLN A 256 13.47 18.34 14.99
N LEU A 257 12.43 18.87 15.64
CA LEU A 257 12.23 18.73 17.08
C LEU A 257 10.77 18.39 17.36
N LYS A 258 10.55 17.33 18.14
CA LYS A 258 9.25 17.07 18.74
C LYS A 258 9.07 18.02 19.93
N VAL A 259 8.06 18.87 19.87
CA VAL A 259 7.69 19.85 20.91
C VAL A 259 6.37 19.45 21.54
N THR A 260 6.14 19.95 22.75
CA THR A 260 4.94 19.71 23.56
C THR A 260 4.62 21.01 24.29
N SER A 261 3.35 21.32 24.49
CA SER A 261 2.88 22.46 25.28
C SER A 261 2.34 22.00 26.64
N ASP A 262 1.74 22.91 27.41
CA ASP A 262 1.08 22.62 28.69
C ASP A 262 -0.42 22.90 28.50
N PRO A 263 -1.27 21.86 28.31
CA PRO A 263 -2.69 21.98 27.90
C PRO A 263 -3.61 22.65 28.96
N THR A 264 -3.02 23.20 30.01
CA THR A 264 -3.72 24.03 31.00
C THR A 264 -3.38 25.51 30.86
N LYS A 265 -2.59 25.89 29.85
CA LYS A 265 -2.07 27.24 29.57
C LYS A 265 -1.74 27.50 28.08
N LYS A 266 -2.70 28.16 27.42
CA LYS A 266 -2.71 29.08 26.26
C LYS A 266 -1.45 29.92 25.90
N ASP A 267 -0.40 29.92 26.69
CA ASP A 267 0.80 30.73 26.49
C ASP A 267 1.87 30.06 27.38
N THR A 268 2.40 28.91 26.92
CA THR A 268 3.22 28.03 27.76
C THR A 268 4.51 28.69 28.22
N ASP A 269 5.19 29.41 27.32
CA ASP A 269 6.48 30.06 27.59
C ASP A 269 6.36 31.52 28.09
N GLY A 270 5.19 32.17 27.92
CA GLY A 270 4.91 33.55 28.31
C GLY A 270 5.27 34.62 27.28
N ASP A 271 5.53 34.25 26.02
CA ASP A 271 5.89 35.14 24.91
C ASP A 271 4.73 36.08 24.50
N LYS A 272 3.46 35.69 24.67
CA LYS A 272 2.20 36.34 24.16
C LYS A 272 1.75 35.98 22.73
N VAL A 273 2.40 35.07 22.05
CA VAL A 273 1.74 34.14 21.13
C VAL A 273 1.03 33.08 21.99
N ASN A 274 0.16 32.28 21.39
CA ASN A 274 -0.45 31.14 22.05
C ASN A 274 -0.10 29.87 21.29
N ASP A 275 -0.05 28.75 21.99
CA ASP A 275 0.57 27.50 21.56
C ASP A 275 -0.02 27.00 20.21
N GLY A 276 -1.34 27.12 20.00
CA GLY A 276 -2.02 26.81 18.74
C GLY A 276 -1.78 27.82 17.60
N ILE A 277 -1.32 29.05 17.88
CA ILE A 277 -0.74 29.93 16.84
C ILE A 277 0.71 29.52 16.55
N GLU A 278 1.49 29.11 17.55
CA GLU A 278 2.87 28.61 17.35
C GLU A 278 2.84 27.35 16.47
N TYR A 279 1.94 26.41 16.75
CA TYR A 279 1.63 25.25 15.89
C TYR A 279 1.41 25.64 14.43
N ILE A 280 0.52 26.62 14.16
CA ILE A 280 0.21 27.09 12.80
C ILE A 280 1.39 27.78 12.11
N ASN A 281 2.31 28.40 12.86
CA ASN A 281 3.49 29.09 12.31
C ASN A 281 4.79 28.27 12.48
N GLY A 282 4.69 26.98 12.81
CA GLY A 282 5.84 26.08 12.95
C GLY A 282 6.79 26.38 14.12
N SER A 283 6.39 27.24 15.06
CA SER A 283 7.25 27.75 16.13
C SER A 283 7.10 26.96 17.44
N ASN A 284 7.97 27.23 18.42
CA ASN A 284 8.22 26.33 19.56
C ASN A 284 7.63 26.87 20.88
N PRO A 285 6.53 26.27 21.40
CA PRO A 285 5.78 26.77 22.56
C PRO A 285 6.52 26.69 23.91
N LEU A 286 7.81 26.29 23.89
CA LEU A 286 8.68 26.20 25.06
C LEU A 286 9.75 27.30 25.10
N ILE A 287 9.92 28.11 24.04
CA ILE A 287 10.97 29.13 23.90
C ILE A 287 10.52 30.37 23.13
N ASN A 288 10.78 31.56 23.68
CA ASN A 288 10.25 32.84 23.17
C ASN A 288 10.93 33.36 21.88
N ASP A 289 11.72 32.52 21.22
CA ASP A 289 12.78 32.82 20.24
C ASP A 289 13.22 31.47 19.66
N THR A 290 12.41 30.93 18.75
CA THR A 290 12.48 29.54 18.28
C THR A 290 13.77 29.20 17.53
N ASP A 291 14.13 30.05 16.58
CA ASP A 291 15.33 29.95 15.75
C ASP A 291 16.57 30.59 16.40
N SER A 292 16.42 31.31 17.51
CA SER A 292 17.52 31.98 18.21
C SER A 292 18.27 33.03 17.37
N ASP A 293 17.59 33.62 16.38
CA ASP A 293 18.11 34.66 15.48
C ASP A 293 18.30 36.03 16.21
N GLY A 294 17.56 36.22 17.32
CA GLY A 294 17.57 37.43 18.15
C GLY A 294 16.33 38.32 18.03
N LEU A 295 15.35 37.90 17.24
CA LEU A 295 13.96 38.30 17.27
C LEU A 295 13.23 37.52 18.36
N THR A 296 11.95 37.25 18.15
CA THR A 296 11.06 36.53 19.07
C THR A 296 9.82 36.23 18.24
N ASP A 297 9.24 35.05 18.40
CA ASP A 297 8.09 34.57 17.64
C ASP A 297 6.96 35.63 17.57
N TYR A 298 6.64 36.28 18.71
CA TYR A 298 5.71 37.40 18.77
C TYR A 298 6.04 38.58 17.83
N THR A 299 7.32 38.97 17.73
CA THR A 299 7.80 40.12 16.95
C THR A 299 7.66 39.89 15.45
N GLU A 300 7.74 38.64 15.02
CA GLU A 300 7.86 38.23 13.62
C GLU A 300 6.48 37.95 13.05
N ILE A 301 5.71 37.12 13.75
CA ILE A 301 4.29 36.89 13.51
C ILE A 301 3.50 38.21 13.50
N ASN A 302 3.85 39.19 14.34
CA ASN A 302 3.21 40.52 14.32
C ASN A 302 3.90 41.55 13.40
N GLY A 303 5.12 41.29 12.95
CA GLY A 303 5.92 42.13 12.05
C GLY A 303 6.60 43.35 12.67
N PHE A 304 7.69 43.78 12.05
CA PHE A 304 8.53 44.89 12.48
C PHE A 304 8.93 45.80 11.31
N TYR A 305 9.78 46.80 11.58
CA TYR A 305 10.37 47.68 10.55
C TYR A 305 11.90 47.53 10.61
N TYR A 306 12.55 47.14 9.50
CA TYR A 306 14.00 46.95 9.44
C TYR A 306 14.75 48.29 9.31
N ASP A 307 14.54 49.05 8.23
CA ASP A 307 15.14 50.39 8.01
C ASP A 307 14.38 51.54 8.74
N GLY A 308 13.31 51.20 9.47
CA GLY A 308 12.41 52.16 10.13
C GLY A 308 11.38 52.83 9.21
N ILE A 309 11.22 52.36 7.96
CA ILE A 309 10.26 52.86 6.96
C ILE A 309 9.45 51.71 6.33
N HIS A 310 10.10 50.60 5.99
CA HIS A 310 9.52 49.40 5.39
C HIS A 310 9.12 48.39 6.48
N PHE A 311 7.94 47.77 6.32
CA PHE A 311 7.34 46.85 7.30
C PHE A 311 7.36 45.44 6.73
N VAL A 312 7.92 44.51 7.48
CA VAL A 312 8.10 43.10 7.10
C VAL A 312 7.56 42.19 8.21
N LYS A 313 7.32 40.94 7.84
CA LYS A 313 7.14 39.79 8.73
C LYS A 313 8.10 38.72 8.25
N THR A 314 8.65 37.98 9.19
CA THR A 314 9.59 36.89 8.99
C THR A 314 8.96 35.59 9.50
N ASP A 315 9.58 34.46 9.20
CA ASP A 315 9.15 33.15 9.65
C ASP A 315 9.88 32.76 10.95
N PRO A 316 9.20 32.69 12.11
CA PRO A 316 9.85 32.46 13.41
C PRO A 316 10.47 31.07 13.56
N ALA A 317 10.21 30.14 12.64
CA ALA A 317 10.89 28.85 12.59
C ALA A 317 12.19 28.91 11.76
N ARG A 318 12.49 30.04 11.12
CA ARG A 318 13.58 30.17 10.16
C ARG A 318 14.53 31.28 10.57
N TRP A 319 15.69 30.86 11.07
CA TRP A 319 16.84 31.72 11.38
C TRP A 319 17.19 32.71 10.28
N ASP A 320 16.88 32.37 9.02
CA ASP A 320 17.09 33.14 7.78
C ASP A 320 15.85 32.90 6.89
N THR A 321 15.03 33.93 6.68
CA THR A 321 13.74 33.82 5.96
C THR A 321 13.91 33.75 4.43
N ASP A 322 14.97 34.28 3.84
CA ASP A 322 15.16 34.37 2.38
C ASP A 322 16.40 33.65 1.80
N GLU A 323 17.05 32.86 2.65
CA GLU A 323 18.12 31.88 2.37
C GLU A 323 19.41 32.52 1.87
N ASP A 324 19.76 33.65 2.45
CA ASP A 324 20.85 34.53 2.00
C ASP A 324 22.14 34.38 2.81
N GLY A 325 22.04 33.83 4.02
CA GLY A 325 23.16 33.59 4.93
C GLY A 325 23.25 34.54 6.13
N LEU A 326 22.40 35.56 6.23
CA LEU A 326 22.18 36.38 7.43
C LEU A 326 20.95 35.91 8.18
N SER A 327 20.91 36.21 9.48
CA SER A 327 19.65 36.11 10.21
C SER A 327 18.79 37.34 10.07
N ASP A 328 17.47 37.16 10.10
CA ASP A 328 16.49 38.24 10.04
C ASP A 328 16.72 39.33 11.11
N GLY A 329 17.22 38.91 12.29
CA GLY A 329 17.67 39.73 13.40
C GLY A 329 19.01 40.45 13.15
N GLU A 330 19.96 39.81 12.47
CA GLU A 330 21.22 40.44 12.04
C GLU A 330 20.97 41.47 10.93
N GLU A 331 20.14 41.12 9.95
CA GLU A 331 19.72 41.98 8.86
C GLU A 331 18.97 43.22 9.31
N LYS A 332 18.06 43.07 10.27
CA LYS A 332 17.38 44.20 10.93
C LYS A 332 18.35 45.15 11.60
N ASP A 333 19.46 44.65 12.15
CA ASP A 333 20.54 45.47 12.70
C ASP A 333 21.45 46.06 11.58
N ALA A 334 21.58 45.38 10.43
CA ALA A 334 22.28 45.82 9.21
C ALA A 334 21.50 46.84 8.37
N ASN A 335 20.16 46.84 8.43
CA ASN A 335 19.18 47.52 7.57
C ASN A 335 19.04 46.92 6.15
N THR A 336 19.38 45.65 5.96
CA THR A 336 19.01 44.80 4.81
C THR A 336 17.57 44.28 4.97
N ASN A 337 17.04 43.53 3.99
CA ASN A 337 15.60 43.25 3.84
C ASN A 337 15.23 41.76 4.04
N PRO A 338 14.72 41.35 5.23
CA PRO A 338 14.56 39.94 5.64
C PRO A 338 13.48 39.08 4.97
N ILE A 339 13.16 39.37 3.71
CA ILE A 339 12.23 38.61 2.86
C ILE A 339 12.62 38.69 1.37
N ASN A 340 13.83 39.17 1.08
CA ASN A 340 14.45 39.32 -0.23
C ASN A 340 15.95 39.60 0.00
N GLY A 341 16.75 38.54 0.08
CA GLY A 341 18.19 38.60 0.35
C GLY A 341 19.02 39.01 -0.87
N ASP A 342 18.58 40.02 -1.62
CA ASP A 342 19.35 40.84 -2.58
C ASP A 342 18.77 42.26 -2.46
N THR A 343 19.28 43.03 -1.50
CA THR A 343 18.69 44.29 -1.05
C THR A 343 18.84 45.42 -2.08
N ASP A 344 19.87 45.39 -2.94
CA ASP A 344 20.14 46.48 -3.90
C ASP A 344 19.97 46.12 -5.39
N GLY A 345 19.87 44.83 -5.71
CA GLY A 345 19.50 44.30 -7.03
C GLY A 345 20.68 44.04 -7.97
N ASP A 346 21.82 43.62 -7.43
CA ASP A 346 23.05 43.32 -8.18
C ASP A 346 23.24 41.83 -8.55
N HIS A 347 22.38 40.96 -8.01
CA HIS A 347 22.36 39.48 -8.10
C HIS A 347 23.34 38.73 -7.17
N LEU A 348 24.04 39.41 -6.26
CA LEU A 348 24.53 38.77 -5.04
C LEU A 348 23.45 38.69 -3.96
N LYS A 349 23.73 37.87 -2.95
CA LYS A 349 22.92 37.79 -1.74
C LYS A 349 23.55 38.54 -0.58
N ASP A 350 22.78 39.25 0.26
CA ASP A 350 23.32 40.15 1.30
C ASP A 350 24.24 39.41 2.30
N GLY A 351 23.88 38.18 2.67
CA GLY A 351 24.71 37.29 3.50
C GLY A 351 25.94 36.74 2.80
N PHE A 352 25.82 36.46 1.51
CA PHE A 352 26.96 36.09 0.69
C PHE A 352 27.96 37.24 0.56
N GLU A 353 27.49 38.45 0.27
CA GLU A 353 28.26 39.69 0.22
C GLU A 353 29.00 39.99 1.53
N ASN A 354 28.30 39.89 2.66
CA ASN A 354 28.91 40.06 3.98
C ASN A 354 30.00 39.01 4.27
N SER A 355 29.94 37.84 3.60
CA SER A 355 30.96 36.79 3.67
C SER A 355 32.21 37.10 2.83
N ILE A 356 32.06 37.70 1.64
CA ILE A 356 33.17 38.09 0.76
C ILE A 356 33.74 39.48 1.06
N GLY A 357 32.99 40.35 1.73
CA GLY A 357 33.41 41.67 2.18
C GLY A 357 32.90 42.87 1.36
N THR A 358 31.98 42.62 0.42
CA THR A 358 31.24 43.63 -0.35
C THR A 358 30.14 44.29 0.52
N LEU A 359 29.30 45.15 -0.06
CA LEU A 359 28.33 45.99 0.65
C LEU A 359 26.90 45.73 0.18
N PRO A 360 26.04 45.06 0.98
CA PRO A 360 24.64 44.72 0.63
C PRO A 360 23.62 45.85 0.45
N THR A 361 24.09 47.04 0.08
CA THR A 361 23.32 48.26 -0.13
C THR A 361 23.99 49.18 -1.17
N ASP A 362 25.04 48.71 -1.86
CA ASP A 362 25.82 49.42 -2.89
C ASP A 362 26.37 48.43 -3.97
N PRO A 363 25.73 48.31 -5.16
CA PRO A 363 25.92 47.22 -6.16
C PRO A 363 27.21 47.29 -7.02
N ASP A 364 28.30 47.85 -6.46
CA ASP A 364 29.63 48.05 -7.08
C ASP A 364 30.57 48.48 -5.94
N SER A 365 31.05 47.53 -5.14
CA SER A 365 31.74 47.80 -3.87
C SER A 365 33.15 48.40 -4.04
N ASP A 366 33.75 48.18 -5.20
CA ASP A 366 35.16 48.48 -5.52
C ASP A 366 35.34 49.72 -6.46
N ASP A 367 34.27 50.19 -7.14
CA ASP A 367 34.24 51.27 -8.15
C ASP A 367 34.99 50.91 -9.50
N ASP A 368 35.31 49.64 -9.81
CA ASP A 368 35.95 49.20 -11.08
C ASP A 368 34.99 49.32 -12.29
N GLY A 369 33.69 49.08 -12.07
CA GLY A 369 32.61 49.25 -13.05
C GLY A 369 32.08 47.97 -13.68
N ILE A 370 32.34 46.83 -13.03
CA ILE A 370 31.57 45.60 -13.06
C ILE A 370 30.77 45.59 -11.72
N CYS A 371 29.54 45.06 -11.66
CA CYS A 371 28.88 44.87 -10.36
C CYS A 371 29.40 43.62 -9.68
N ASP A 372 29.34 43.57 -8.35
CA ASP A 372 29.94 42.50 -7.55
C ASP A 372 29.34 41.14 -7.97
N GLY A 373 28.06 41.11 -8.35
CA GLY A 373 27.37 39.96 -8.97
C GLY A 373 27.83 39.56 -10.38
N ASP A 374 28.21 40.50 -11.25
CA ASP A 374 28.78 40.20 -12.59
C ASP A 374 30.23 39.65 -12.47
N GLU A 375 30.94 40.02 -11.40
CA GLU A 375 32.24 39.44 -11.03
C GLU A 375 32.10 38.03 -10.45
N TYR A 376 30.93 37.72 -9.85
CA TYR A 376 30.65 36.48 -9.16
C TYR A 376 29.73 35.47 -9.89
N ASP A 377 28.96 35.80 -10.94
CA ASP A 377 28.03 34.82 -11.56
C ASP A 377 27.91 35.01 -13.10
N TYR A 378 27.62 34.03 -13.95
CA TYR A 378 27.60 32.56 -13.83
C TYR A 378 29.02 31.95 -13.80
N LEU A 379 29.19 30.85 -13.04
CA LEU A 379 30.39 29.96 -12.90
C LEU A 379 31.38 30.28 -11.74
N SER A 380 30.90 30.64 -10.54
CA SER A 380 31.73 31.00 -9.36
C SER A 380 32.37 29.85 -8.54
N ASN A 381 33.00 28.91 -9.23
CA ASN A 381 34.29 28.38 -8.74
C ASN A 381 35.37 28.38 -9.82
N VAL A 382 35.07 28.91 -11.02
CA VAL A 382 35.87 28.76 -12.23
C VAL A 382 36.61 30.04 -12.63
N ARG A 383 36.13 31.23 -12.21
CA ARG A 383 36.67 32.51 -12.72
C ARG A 383 37.87 33.11 -11.98
N GLY A 384 38.08 32.79 -10.71
CA GLY A 384 39.19 33.35 -9.92
C GLY A 384 39.20 34.87 -9.68
N LEU A 385 38.18 35.62 -10.14
CA LEU A 385 37.98 37.05 -9.90
C LEU A 385 37.61 37.34 -8.44
N ASP A 386 38.26 38.31 -7.82
CA ASP A 386 37.95 38.80 -6.46
C ASP A 386 37.24 40.17 -6.55
N PRO A 387 35.94 40.28 -6.23
CA PRO A 387 35.17 41.53 -6.31
C PRO A 387 35.59 42.62 -5.31
N ASN A 388 36.62 42.35 -4.49
CA ASN A 388 37.27 43.36 -3.65
C ASN A 388 38.64 43.80 -4.20
N VAL A 389 39.11 43.17 -5.29
CA VAL A 389 40.48 43.28 -5.80
C VAL A 389 40.53 43.12 -7.32
N THR A 390 40.65 44.27 -8.00
CA THR A 390 40.91 44.45 -9.45
C THR A 390 41.98 43.59 -10.20
N ASP A 391 42.65 42.59 -9.62
CA ASP A 391 43.75 41.75 -10.17
C ASP A 391 44.02 40.55 -9.21
N SER A 392 43.49 39.35 -9.49
CA SER A 392 43.06 38.40 -8.44
C SER A 392 44.02 37.22 -8.18
N ASP A 393 44.54 36.57 -9.23
CA ASP A 393 45.55 35.50 -9.07
C ASP A 393 46.95 36.03 -8.67
N GLY A 394 47.16 37.34 -8.89
CA GLY A 394 48.38 38.08 -8.56
C GLY A 394 49.58 37.81 -9.48
N ASP A 395 49.37 37.21 -10.67
CA ASP A 395 50.42 37.02 -11.68
C ASP A 395 50.82 38.35 -12.36
N GLY A 396 49.90 39.32 -12.34
CA GLY A 396 50.03 40.69 -12.85
C GLY A 396 49.22 40.97 -14.13
N THR A 397 48.28 40.09 -14.46
CA THR A 397 47.37 40.20 -15.60
C THR A 397 45.93 40.07 -15.13
N LYS A 398 45.18 41.18 -15.13
CA LYS A 398 43.73 41.23 -14.83
C LYS A 398 43.02 40.02 -15.44
N ASP A 399 42.15 39.38 -14.67
CA ASP A 399 41.75 37.97 -14.76
C ASP A 399 40.97 37.56 -16.03
N ILE A 400 40.78 38.47 -16.98
CA ILE A 400 40.14 38.27 -18.28
C ILE A 400 41.03 37.49 -19.30
N LEU A 401 41.99 36.63 -18.84
CA LEU A 401 43.18 36.24 -19.64
C LEU A 401 43.87 34.82 -19.49
N ASP A 402 43.35 33.76 -18.80
CA ASP A 402 44.02 32.41 -18.63
C ASP A 402 43.19 31.16 -19.11
N SER A 403 43.74 29.91 -19.17
CA SER A 403 43.13 28.80 -19.97
C SER A 403 43.40 27.25 -19.80
N ASP A 404 44.07 26.66 -18.79
CA ASP A 404 44.19 25.18 -18.56
C ASP A 404 44.65 24.85 -17.11
N SER A 405 43.80 24.21 -16.30
CA SER A 405 43.86 24.26 -14.83
C SER A 405 44.26 22.96 -14.11
N ASP A 406 43.69 21.78 -14.43
CA ASP A 406 43.93 20.53 -13.67
C ASP A 406 45.08 19.63 -14.18
N ASN A 407 45.37 19.69 -15.49
CA ASN A 407 46.37 18.89 -16.22
C ASN A 407 46.03 17.39 -16.47
N ASP A 408 44.77 16.96 -16.53
CA ASP A 408 44.35 15.67 -17.13
C ASP A 408 44.67 15.65 -18.64
N GLY A 409 44.67 16.82 -19.28
CA GLY A 409 44.97 17.06 -20.69
C GLY A 409 43.74 17.15 -21.62
N LEU A 410 42.56 17.42 -21.08
CA LEU A 410 41.54 18.28 -21.66
C LEU A 410 41.95 19.74 -21.38
N LEU A 411 41.09 20.71 -21.72
CA LEU A 411 41.28 22.13 -21.43
C LEU A 411 40.04 22.62 -20.71
N ASP A 412 40.15 23.61 -19.82
CA ASP A 412 39.00 24.16 -19.07
C ASP A 412 37.80 24.50 -19.99
N GLY A 413 38.08 25.03 -21.18
CA GLY A 413 37.05 25.32 -22.18
C GLY A 413 36.41 24.09 -22.83
N ASP A 414 37.16 23.01 -23.02
CA ASP A 414 36.64 21.75 -23.59
C ASP A 414 35.84 20.96 -22.53
N GLU A 415 36.31 20.95 -21.29
CA GLU A 415 35.62 20.36 -20.13
C GLU A 415 34.29 21.07 -19.86
N LEU A 416 34.28 22.40 -19.78
CA LEU A 416 33.06 23.17 -19.51
C LEU A 416 32.06 23.27 -20.68
N GLN A 417 32.51 23.12 -21.94
CA GLN A 417 31.65 23.37 -23.11
C GLN A 417 31.40 22.14 -24.01
N THR A 418 32.15 21.05 -23.83
CA THR A 418 32.04 19.86 -24.70
C THR A 418 31.76 18.58 -23.92
N TYR A 419 32.31 18.43 -22.72
CA TYR A 419 32.24 17.18 -21.96
C TYR A 419 31.53 17.29 -20.60
N PHE A 420 31.30 18.51 -20.10
CA PHE A 420 30.65 18.84 -18.83
C PHE A 420 31.30 18.22 -17.58
N THR A 421 32.62 17.97 -17.66
CA THR A 421 33.46 17.44 -16.58
C THR A 421 34.13 18.56 -15.77
N ASP A 422 34.72 18.24 -14.61
CA ASP A 422 35.30 19.23 -13.68
C ASP A 422 36.74 19.63 -14.09
N PRO A 423 37.02 20.89 -14.50
CA PRO A 423 38.36 21.40 -14.86
C PRO A 423 39.38 21.48 -13.71
N LEU A 424 39.10 20.80 -12.60
CA LEU A 424 39.97 20.63 -11.44
C LEU A 424 40.08 19.15 -10.99
N ASN A 425 39.41 18.20 -11.66
CA ASN A 425 39.35 16.79 -11.27
C ASN A 425 39.22 15.77 -12.43
N ALA A 426 40.36 15.25 -12.88
CA ALA A 426 40.58 14.15 -13.85
C ALA A 426 39.80 12.80 -13.75
N ASP A 427 38.79 12.66 -12.90
CA ASP A 427 37.98 11.44 -12.67
C ASP A 427 36.67 11.87 -11.98
N THR A 428 35.68 12.27 -12.79
CA THR A 428 34.49 13.03 -12.36
C THR A 428 33.46 12.16 -11.63
N ASP A 429 33.16 10.96 -12.13
CA ASP A 429 32.14 10.07 -11.55
C ASP A 429 32.67 9.06 -10.50
N GLN A 430 33.99 8.84 -10.47
CA GLN A 430 34.73 7.95 -9.55
C GLN A 430 34.48 6.44 -9.72
N ASP A 431 34.07 5.98 -10.90
CA ASP A 431 33.90 4.55 -11.20
C ASP A 431 35.26 3.78 -11.25
N GLY A 432 36.37 4.50 -11.49
CA GLY A 432 37.73 3.99 -11.59
C GLY A 432 38.35 4.02 -12.99
N ALA A 433 37.63 4.57 -13.98
CA ALA A 433 38.14 5.10 -15.22
C ALA A 433 38.72 6.53 -14.99
N SER A 434 38.47 7.48 -15.88
CA SER A 434 38.93 8.87 -15.83
C SER A 434 38.40 9.53 -17.09
N ASP A 435 37.82 10.73 -17.04
CA ASP A 435 36.98 11.31 -18.09
C ASP A 435 37.49 11.09 -19.55
N LYS A 436 38.79 11.36 -19.78
CA LYS A 436 39.47 11.12 -21.08
C LYS A 436 39.49 9.64 -21.53
N LEU A 437 39.53 8.68 -20.62
CA LEU A 437 39.50 7.24 -20.86
C LEU A 437 38.12 6.78 -21.33
N GLU A 438 37.04 7.24 -20.70
CA GLU A 438 35.67 6.92 -21.12
C GLU A 438 35.38 7.49 -22.50
N ILE A 439 35.50 8.82 -22.63
CA ILE A 439 35.24 9.58 -23.88
C ILE A 439 36.01 9.01 -25.08
N PHE A 440 37.29 8.64 -24.91
CA PHE A 440 38.14 8.27 -26.05
C PHE A 440 38.46 6.78 -26.21
N ASN A 441 38.23 5.91 -25.22
CA ASN A 441 38.58 4.48 -25.31
C ASN A 441 37.46 3.49 -24.94
N LEU A 442 36.52 3.82 -24.04
CA LEU A 442 35.43 2.92 -23.67
C LEU A 442 34.15 3.24 -24.45
N GLY A 443 33.82 4.52 -24.63
CA GLY A 443 32.54 4.95 -25.21
C GLY A 443 31.39 4.94 -24.20
N THR A 444 31.73 4.89 -22.91
CA THR A 444 30.86 5.04 -21.74
C THR A 444 30.76 6.52 -21.35
N ASP A 445 29.82 6.88 -20.48
CA ASP A 445 29.55 8.26 -20.10
C ASP A 445 30.38 8.66 -18.85
N PRO A 446 31.29 9.67 -18.92
CA PRO A 446 32.14 10.09 -17.80
C PRO A 446 31.41 10.76 -16.62
N LEU A 447 30.08 10.83 -16.68
CA LEU A 447 29.21 11.29 -15.60
C LEU A 447 28.35 10.16 -15.00
N ASN A 448 28.42 8.93 -15.52
CA ASN A 448 27.59 7.81 -15.11
C ASN A 448 28.41 6.50 -14.91
N PRO A 449 28.52 5.98 -13.68
CA PRO A 449 29.38 4.83 -13.38
C PRO A 449 28.87 3.47 -13.90
N ASP A 450 27.68 3.40 -14.50
CA ASP A 450 27.08 2.19 -15.10
C ASP A 450 26.29 2.57 -16.36
N THR A 451 26.95 2.53 -17.53
CA THR A 451 26.39 3.06 -18.79
C THR A 451 25.21 2.27 -19.37
N ASP A 452 25.14 0.95 -19.19
CA ASP A 452 24.05 0.11 -19.75
C ASP A 452 23.05 -0.44 -18.73
N GLY A 453 23.30 -0.23 -17.43
CA GLY A 453 22.33 -0.45 -16.36
C GLY A 453 22.08 -1.92 -16.03
N ASP A 454 22.97 -2.83 -16.42
CA ASP A 454 22.88 -4.25 -16.07
C ASP A 454 23.30 -4.54 -14.60
N GLY A 455 23.96 -3.57 -13.94
CA GLY A 455 24.50 -3.67 -12.59
C GLY A 455 26.03 -3.90 -12.51
N LEU A 456 26.76 -3.82 -13.63
CA LEU A 456 28.21 -4.02 -13.73
C LEU A 456 28.96 -2.75 -14.18
N VAL A 457 29.30 -1.88 -13.22
CA VAL A 457 30.03 -0.60 -13.43
C VAL A 457 31.17 -0.65 -14.47
N ASP A 458 31.31 0.42 -15.25
CA ASP A 458 32.13 0.45 -16.48
C ASP A 458 33.63 0.13 -16.26
N GLY A 459 34.16 0.60 -15.14
CA GLY A 459 35.53 0.40 -14.64
C GLY A 459 35.80 -1.00 -14.07
N THR A 460 34.81 -1.92 -14.13
CA THR A 460 34.90 -3.26 -13.53
C THR A 460 36.15 -4.04 -13.95
N ILE A 461 36.83 -4.60 -12.95
CA ILE A 461 38.09 -5.36 -13.10
C ILE A 461 37.83 -6.74 -13.75
N GLY A 462 37.58 -6.71 -15.05
CA GLY A 462 37.32 -7.87 -15.90
C GLY A 462 37.34 -7.52 -17.39
N ASN A 463 37.06 -6.26 -17.72
CA ASN A 463 37.02 -5.73 -19.08
C ASN A 463 38.31 -6.05 -19.87
N PRO A 464 38.25 -6.80 -21.01
CA PRO A 464 39.42 -7.19 -21.81
C PRO A 464 40.25 -6.02 -22.32
N TRP A 465 39.65 -4.83 -22.44
CA TRP A 465 40.23 -3.65 -23.06
C TRP A 465 41.10 -2.83 -22.10
N ILE A 466 40.84 -2.86 -20.79
CA ILE A 466 41.57 -2.08 -19.78
C ILE A 466 42.92 -2.75 -19.40
N THR A 467 42.98 -4.07 -19.22
CA THR A 467 44.15 -4.73 -18.59
C THR A 467 45.16 -5.36 -19.56
N GLY A 468 44.82 -5.48 -20.85
CA GLY A 468 45.73 -5.97 -21.90
C GLY A 468 46.27 -7.40 -21.69
N LYS A 469 45.52 -8.26 -20.97
CA LYS A 469 46.05 -9.55 -20.50
C LYS A 469 44.96 -10.61 -20.27
N LEU A 470 44.80 -11.51 -21.25
CA LEU A 470 43.98 -12.72 -21.11
C LEU A 470 44.39 -13.58 -19.89
N GLY A 471 43.49 -13.77 -18.93
CA GLY A 471 43.63 -14.80 -17.90
C GLY A 471 42.74 -14.68 -16.65
N GLU A 472 41.71 -15.54 -16.60
CA GLU A 472 40.99 -16.00 -15.39
C GLU A 472 40.24 -14.89 -14.61
N GLY A 473 39.18 -14.34 -15.21
CA GLY A 473 38.22 -13.43 -14.54
C GLY A 473 37.32 -12.65 -15.51
N ASN A 474 36.86 -13.27 -16.61
CA ASN A 474 36.06 -12.60 -17.64
C ASN A 474 34.60 -13.06 -17.53
N VAL A 475 33.65 -12.14 -17.35
CA VAL A 475 32.21 -12.40 -17.54
C VAL A 475 31.88 -12.56 -19.03
N GLY A 476 32.42 -11.69 -19.89
CA GLY A 476 32.40 -11.88 -21.36
C GLY A 476 31.38 -11.00 -22.09
N THR A 477 30.49 -10.40 -21.32
CA THR A 477 29.50 -9.36 -21.66
C THR A 477 30.19 -8.02 -22.01
N SER A 478 29.42 -7.02 -22.45
CA SER A 478 29.92 -5.72 -22.89
C SER A 478 29.19 -4.60 -22.15
N PRO A 479 29.87 -3.54 -21.65
CA PRO A 479 29.28 -2.42 -20.92
C PRO A 479 28.54 -1.42 -21.85
N LEU A 480 27.81 -1.97 -22.82
CA LEU A 480 26.98 -1.28 -23.81
C LEU A 480 25.80 -2.19 -24.27
N THR A 481 25.57 -3.33 -23.59
CA THR A 481 24.57 -4.36 -23.92
C THR A 481 24.20 -5.13 -22.65
N ASN A 482 22.95 -4.98 -22.21
CA ASN A 482 22.44 -5.48 -20.93
C ASN A 482 21.89 -6.93 -20.94
N ASP A 483 21.68 -7.51 -22.13
CA ASP A 483 21.32 -8.92 -22.38
C ASP A 483 22.18 -9.41 -23.57
N THR A 484 23.10 -10.36 -23.31
CA THR A 484 24.07 -10.83 -24.30
C THR A 484 23.57 -12.00 -25.17
N ASP A 485 22.65 -12.84 -24.70
CA ASP A 485 22.24 -14.07 -25.42
C ASP A 485 20.79 -14.08 -25.95
N GLY A 486 19.93 -13.21 -25.42
CA GLY A 486 18.59 -12.91 -25.91
C GLY A 486 17.49 -13.82 -25.37
N ASP A 487 17.65 -14.38 -24.17
CA ASP A 487 16.61 -15.15 -23.47
C ASP A 487 15.63 -14.28 -22.63
N ALA A 488 15.95 -12.99 -22.48
CA ALA A 488 15.28 -11.96 -21.67
C ALA A 488 15.61 -11.92 -20.16
N LEU A 489 16.73 -12.51 -19.73
CA LEU A 489 17.40 -12.23 -18.46
C LEU A 489 18.53 -11.19 -18.67
N LEU A 490 18.90 -10.45 -17.62
CA LEU A 490 19.97 -9.44 -17.68
C LEU A 490 21.33 -10.05 -17.29
N ASP A 491 22.37 -9.70 -18.03
CA ASP A 491 23.75 -10.16 -17.88
C ASP A 491 24.25 -10.10 -16.41
N GLY A 492 23.94 -9.00 -15.70
CA GLY A 492 24.30 -8.79 -14.30
C GLY A 492 23.56 -9.68 -13.30
N TRP A 493 22.34 -10.15 -13.61
CA TRP A 493 21.54 -11.03 -12.74
C TRP A 493 22.08 -12.47 -12.77
N GLU A 494 22.47 -12.94 -13.95
CA GLU A 494 22.99 -14.30 -14.14
C GLU A 494 24.35 -14.53 -13.46
N VAL A 495 25.13 -13.46 -13.27
CA VAL A 495 26.45 -13.55 -12.60
C VAL A 495 26.40 -13.26 -11.09
N THR A 496 25.26 -12.79 -10.54
CA THR A 496 25.20 -12.19 -9.19
C THR A 496 24.23 -12.89 -8.23
N ILE A 497 24.79 -13.71 -7.33
CA ILE A 497 24.07 -14.55 -6.33
C ILE A 497 23.29 -13.77 -5.25
N THR A 498 23.20 -12.44 -5.30
CA THR A 498 22.40 -11.64 -4.35
C THR A 498 21.04 -11.21 -4.89
N ASN A 499 20.83 -11.27 -6.21
CA ASN A 499 19.63 -10.78 -6.87
C ASN A 499 18.91 -11.88 -7.68
N THR A 500 19.32 -13.14 -7.57
CA THR A 500 18.63 -14.27 -8.23
C THR A 500 17.25 -14.50 -7.61
N PRO A 501 16.18 -14.65 -8.41
CA PRO A 501 14.85 -15.05 -7.92
C PRO A 501 14.91 -16.35 -7.09
N PRO A 502 14.05 -16.50 -6.07
CA PRO A 502 14.15 -17.59 -5.09
C PRO A 502 13.91 -19.01 -5.64
N PHE A 503 13.44 -19.12 -6.89
CA PHE A 503 13.12 -20.38 -7.55
C PHE A 503 14.30 -21.04 -8.29
N PHE A 504 15.36 -20.30 -8.63
CA PHE A 504 16.46 -20.84 -9.40
C PHE A 504 17.37 -21.77 -8.58
N SER A 505 17.45 -23.04 -8.98
CA SER A 505 18.27 -24.02 -8.26
C SER A 505 19.79 -23.80 -8.42
N LYS A 506 20.21 -23.03 -9.44
CA LYS A 506 21.54 -22.39 -9.66
C LYS A 506 21.38 -21.16 -10.57
N ILE A 507 22.43 -20.32 -10.65
CA ILE A 507 22.61 -19.35 -11.73
C ILE A 507 22.71 -20.03 -13.12
N THR A 508 22.20 -19.34 -14.14
CA THR A 508 22.30 -19.59 -15.58
C THR A 508 23.66 -19.12 -16.14
N ASP A 509 23.90 -19.18 -17.45
CA ASP A 509 25.13 -18.71 -18.13
C ASP A 509 24.70 -17.70 -19.20
N PRO A 510 25.13 -16.41 -19.16
CA PRO A 510 24.69 -15.30 -20.03
C PRO A 510 25.15 -15.42 -21.50
N LEU A 511 25.17 -16.64 -22.02
CA LEU A 511 25.69 -17.11 -23.29
C LEU A 511 24.98 -18.41 -23.78
N ASP A 512 23.98 -18.95 -23.06
CA ASP A 512 23.31 -20.24 -23.31
C ASP A 512 21.79 -20.19 -22.92
N PRO A 513 20.87 -19.85 -23.83
CA PRO A 513 19.48 -19.44 -23.54
C PRO A 513 18.46 -20.60 -23.30
N ASP A 514 18.95 -21.81 -23.01
CA ASP A 514 18.16 -23.04 -22.73
C ASP A 514 19.06 -23.99 -21.92
N SER A 515 19.02 -23.85 -20.59
CA SER A 515 19.92 -24.49 -19.63
C SER A 515 19.69 -26.00 -19.45
N ASP A 516 18.52 -26.51 -19.86
CA ASP A 516 17.99 -27.83 -19.50
C ASP A 516 17.79 -28.77 -20.71
N ASP A 517 17.65 -28.25 -21.94
CA ASP A 517 17.31 -28.93 -23.21
C ASP A 517 15.83 -29.46 -23.28
N ASP A 518 14.90 -28.99 -22.43
CA ASP A 518 13.45 -29.32 -22.45
C ASP A 518 12.74 -28.82 -23.72
N GLY A 519 13.04 -27.59 -24.16
CA GLY A 519 12.41 -26.91 -25.29
C GLY A 519 11.69 -25.59 -24.98
N LEU A 520 11.63 -25.18 -23.72
CA LEU A 520 11.42 -23.81 -23.26
C LEU A 520 12.77 -23.02 -23.26
N LEU A 521 12.75 -21.76 -22.86
CA LEU A 521 13.94 -20.90 -22.70
C LEU A 521 13.98 -20.42 -21.25
N ASP A 522 15.14 -20.16 -20.67
CA ASP A 522 15.28 -19.87 -19.23
C ASP A 522 14.40 -18.68 -18.78
N GLY A 523 14.42 -17.56 -19.51
CA GLY A 523 13.52 -16.41 -19.28
C GLY A 523 12.02 -16.69 -19.51
N HIS A 524 11.65 -17.74 -20.25
CA HIS A 524 10.24 -18.15 -20.47
C HIS A 524 9.78 -19.16 -19.42
N GLU A 525 10.67 -19.99 -18.89
CA GLU A 525 10.42 -20.83 -17.70
C GLU A 525 10.26 -19.98 -16.44
N TYR A 526 11.07 -18.93 -16.30
CA TYR A 526 10.87 -17.90 -15.27
C TYR A 526 9.46 -17.29 -15.30
N GLN A 527 8.88 -17.07 -16.49
CA GLN A 527 7.50 -16.59 -16.65
C GLN A 527 6.42 -17.64 -16.36
N LEU A 528 6.76 -18.94 -16.41
CA LEU A 528 5.85 -20.06 -16.16
C LEU A 528 5.96 -20.63 -14.73
N GLY A 529 6.97 -20.23 -13.96
CA GLY A 529 7.20 -20.72 -12.60
C GLY A 529 7.85 -22.11 -12.52
N THR A 530 8.33 -22.65 -13.64
CA THR A 530 9.12 -23.90 -13.69
C THR A 530 10.61 -23.60 -13.39
N ASP A 531 11.40 -24.59 -12.96
CA ASP A 531 12.85 -24.39 -12.69
C ASP A 531 13.64 -24.55 -14.00
N PRO A 532 14.33 -23.51 -14.54
CA PRO A 532 15.12 -23.58 -15.78
C PRO A 532 16.28 -24.57 -15.80
N ASN A 533 16.39 -25.41 -14.78
CA ASN A 533 17.38 -26.48 -14.65
C ASN A 533 16.71 -27.87 -14.53
N TRP A 534 15.38 -28.00 -14.70
CA TRP A 534 14.64 -29.24 -14.38
C TRP A 534 13.29 -29.48 -15.12
N PHE A 535 13.39 -30.14 -16.29
CA PHE A 535 12.41 -30.88 -17.14
C PHE A 535 11.03 -31.41 -16.62
N ASP A 536 10.78 -31.57 -15.32
CA ASP A 536 9.58 -32.23 -14.76
C ASP A 536 9.32 -31.71 -13.33
N THR A 537 8.55 -30.63 -13.24
CA THR A 537 8.36 -29.83 -12.03
C THR A 537 7.41 -30.50 -11.03
N ASP A 538 6.22 -30.99 -11.45
CA ASP A 538 5.21 -31.55 -10.53
C ASP A 538 5.39 -33.05 -10.20
N ASN A 539 6.20 -33.78 -11.00
CA ASN A 539 6.50 -35.21 -10.86
C ASN A 539 5.32 -36.19 -11.12
N ASP A 540 4.27 -35.82 -11.87
CA ASP A 540 3.17 -36.72 -12.27
C ASP A 540 3.60 -37.79 -13.31
N ASN A 541 4.78 -37.61 -13.94
CA ASN A 541 5.40 -38.39 -15.04
C ASN A 541 4.99 -37.98 -16.47
N ILE A 542 4.37 -36.82 -16.64
CA ILE A 542 4.39 -36.03 -17.87
C ILE A 542 5.64 -35.11 -17.80
N GLY A 543 5.57 -33.80 -17.95
CA GLY A 543 6.76 -32.94 -17.99
C GLY A 543 6.53 -31.66 -18.79
N ASP A 544 7.19 -30.60 -18.37
CA ASP A 544 6.69 -29.22 -18.47
C ASP A 544 6.46 -28.80 -19.93
N GLY A 545 7.48 -28.91 -20.79
CA GLY A 545 7.39 -28.67 -22.22
C GLY A 545 6.42 -29.59 -22.98
N TYR A 546 5.99 -30.73 -22.42
CA TYR A 546 4.97 -31.61 -23.02
C TYR A 546 3.53 -31.25 -22.63
N GLU A 547 3.31 -30.63 -21.48
CA GLU A 547 1.98 -30.30 -20.98
C GLU A 547 1.48 -29.01 -21.63
N VAL A 548 2.35 -27.99 -21.64
CA VAL A 548 2.15 -26.74 -22.39
C VAL A 548 1.89 -27.01 -23.89
N ASN A 549 2.49 -28.06 -24.47
CA ASN A 549 2.32 -28.43 -25.88
C ASN A 549 1.25 -29.53 -26.17
N GLY A 550 0.70 -30.19 -25.14
CA GLY A 550 -0.46 -31.10 -25.19
C GLY A 550 -0.24 -32.57 -25.62
N PHE A 551 -0.97 -33.51 -25.02
CA PHE A 551 -0.88 -34.98 -25.24
C PHE A 551 -2.22 -35.67 -25.58
N ASN A 552 -2.26 -37.00 -25.81
CA ASN A 552 -3.50 -37.74 -26.18
C ASN A 552 -3.64 -39.11 -25.46
N ILE A 553 -4.86 -39.47 -25.03
CA ILE A 553 -5.18 -40.78 -24.43
C ILE A 553 -5.51 -41.81 -25.52
N THR A 554 -5.07 -43.06 -25.37
CA THR A 554 -5.36 -44.17 -26.31
C THR A 554 -5.94 -45.39 -25.60
N TYR A 555 -7.22 -45.70 -25.85
CA TYR A 555 -7.92 -46.85 -25.27
C TYR A 555 -7.37 -48.21 -25.77
N PRO A 556 -7.61 -49.31 -25.01
CA PRO A 556 -7.17 -50.67 -25.39
C PRO A 556 -7.68 -51.20 -26.75
N ASP A 557 -8.75 -50.61 -27.30
CA ASP A 557 -9.30 -50.97 -28.62
C ASP A 557 -8.69 -50.16 -29.79
N SER A 558 -7.73 -49.29 -29.49
CA SER A 558 -7.06 -48.34 -30.41
C SER A 558 -7.90 -47.14 -30.85
N THR A 559 -8.95 -46.77 -30.10
CA THR A 559 -9.52 -45.41 -30.17
C THR A 559 -8.62 -44.41 -29.44
N VAL A 560 -8.59 -43.17 -29.92
CA VAL A 560 -7.73 -42.08 -29.42
C VAL A 560 -8.61 -40.87 -29.19
N ILE A 561 -8.46 -40.23 -28.03
CA ILE A 561 -9.13 -38.97 -27.65
C ILE A 561 -8.07 -37.95 -27.19
N GLY A 562 -8.34 -36.67 -27.44
CA GLY A 562 -7.39 -35.55 -27.23
C GLY A 562 -7.23 -34.63 -28.46
N PRO A 563 -6.30 -33.65 -28.41
CA PRO A 563 -5.34 -33.47 -27.33
C PRO A 563 -5.97 -32.94 -26.03
N PHE A 564 -5.36 -33.31 -24.91
CA PHE A 564 -5.57 -32.74 -23.58
C PHE A 564 -4.36 -31.89 -23.23
N TYR A 565 -4.59 -30.89 -22.38
CA TYR A 565 -3.59 -30.03 -21.77
C TYR A 565 -3.84 -30.09 -20.27
N THR A 566 -2.78 -30.28 -19.50
CA THR A 566 -2.77 -30.38 -18.04
C THR A 566 -1.88 -29.27 -17.50
N ASP A 567 -1.96 -29.04 -16.19
CA ASP A 567 -1.19 -28.00 -15.51
C ASP A 567 0.17 -28.58 -15.05
N PRO A 568 1.31 -28.09 -15.58
CA PRO A 568 2.64 -28.62 -15.25
C PRO A 568 3.09 -28.35 -13.80
N LEU A 569 2.23 -27.72 -12.98
CA LEU A 569 2.43 -27.54 -11.55
C LEU A 569 1.49 -28.44 -10.70
N ARG A 570 0.59 -29.25 -11.31
CA ARG A 570 -0.51 -29.93 -10.60
C ARG A 570 -0.92 -31.31 -11.15
N ASN A 571 -0.68 -32.34 -10.33
CA ASN A 571 -0.90 -33.76 -10.66
C ASN A 571 -2.35 -34.31 -10.68
N ASP A 572 -3.39 -33.50 -10.43
CA ASP A 572 -4.81 -33.95 -10.39
C ASP A 572 -5.73 -32.77 -10.78
N THR A 573 -6.10 -32.72 -12.06
CA THR A 573 -6.75 -31.57 -12.70
C THR A 573 -8.25 -31.48 -12.40
N ASP A 574 -8.96 -32.60 -12.19
CA ASP A 574 -10.44 -32.60 -12.12
C ASP A 574 -11.07 -32.85 -10.74
N CYS A 575 -10.24 -33.17 -9.74
CA CYS A 575 -10.61 -33.26 -8.32
C CYS A 575 -11.58 -34.39 -7.95
N ASP A 576 -11.88 -35.36 -8.83
CA ASP A 576 -12.64 -36.56 -8.42
C ASP A 576 -11.86 -37.40 -7.38
N GLY A 577 -10.52 -37.21 -7.33
CA GLY A 577 -9.54 -37.92 -6.53
C GLY A 577 -8.81 -39.05 -7.30
N LEU A 578 -8.55 -38.84 -8.60
CA LEU A 578 -7.77 -39.70 -9.50
C LEU A 578 -6.80 -38.88 -10.37
N SER A 579 -5.62 -38.51 -9.86
CA SER A 579 -4.52 -37.92 -10.65
C SER A 579 -4.41 -38.26 -12.16
N ASP A 580 -4.10 -37.27 -12.98
CA ASP A 580 -4.10 -37.27 -14.45
C ASP A 580 -3.35 -38.47 -15.08
N GLY A 581 -2.10 -38.70 -14.65
CA GLY A 581 -1.31 -39.85 -15.09
C GLY A 581 -1.94 -41.23 -14.79
N LYS A 582 -2.84 -41.36 -13.80
CA LYS A 582 -3.60 -42.60 -13.53
C LYS A 582 -4.80 -42.76 -14.46
N GLU A 583 -5.51 -41.69 -14.79
CA GLU A 583 -6.67 -41.77 -15.67
C GLU A 583 -6.25 -42.08 -17.10
N GLN A 584 -5.20 -41.40 -17.57
CA GLN A 584 -4.53 -41.69 -18.85
C GLN A 584 -4.14 -43.17 -18.99
N LEU A 585 -3.68 -43.81 -17.91
CA LEU A 585 -3.00 -45.11 -17.95
C LEU A 585 -3.74 -46.31 -17.32
N ILE A 586 -4.77 -46.10 -16.49
CA ILE A 586 -5.43 -47.14 -15.66
C ILE A 586 -6.94 -47.20 -15.86
N TYR A 587 -7.67 -46.12 -15.54
CA TYR A 587 -9.14 -46.15 -15.44
C TYR A 587 -9.84 -45.83 -16.77
N TYR A 588 -9.22 -45.00 -17.61
CA TYR A 588 -9.78 -44.52 -18.89
C TYR A 588 -11.08 -43.70 -18.75
N THR A 589 -11.26 -43.08 -17.58
CA THR A 589 -12.10 -41.90 -17.32
C THR A 589 -11.51 -40.66 -18.03
N SER A 590 -12.12 -39.49 -17.82
CA SER A 590 -11.71 -38.24 -18.45
C SER A 590 -11.12 -37.31 -17.40
N PRO A 591 -9.86 -36.85 -17.51
CA PRO A 591 -9.17 -36.04 -16.48
C PRO A 591 -9.64 -34.58 -16.42
N ILE A 592 -10.95 -34.37 -16.57
CA ILE A 592 -11.69 -33.10 -16.59
C ILE A 592 -13.21 -33.31 -16.31
N SER A 593 -13.67 -34.43 -15.70
CA SER A 593 -15.11 -34.74 -15.52
C SER A 593 -15.46 -35.83 -14.47
N PRO A 594 -16.20 -35.51 -13.38
CA PRO A 594 -16.38 -36.41 -12.21
C PRO A 594 -17.65 -37.33 -12.14
N ASP A 595 -18.58 -37.26 -13.10
CA ASP A 595 -19.68 -38.22 -13.29
C ASP A 595 -19.77 -38.59 -14.78
N THR A 596 -19.58 -39.87 -15.10
CA THR A 596 -19.50 -40.40 -16.45
C THR A 596 -20.84 -40.91 -17.01
N ASP A 597 -21.88 -41.03 -16.17
CA ASP A 597 -23.05 -41.90 -16.38
C ASP A 597 -24.42 -41.21 -16.20
N GLY A 598 -24.59 -40.44 -15.12
CA GLY A 598 -25.72 -39.54 -14.89
C GLY A 598 -27.05 -40.11 -14.38
N ASP A 599 -27.05 -41.14 -13.52
CA ASP A 599 -28.27 -41.64 -12.85
C ASP A 599 -28.66 -40.90 -11.55
N GLY A 600 -27.71 -40.20 -10.92
CA GLY A 600 -27.84 -39.57 -9.60
C GLY A 600 -26.71 -39.90 -8.62
N LEU A 601 -25.78 -40.77 -8.97
CA LEU A 601 -24.59 -41.16 -8.19
C LEU A 601 -23.28 -40.70 -8.88
N ARG A 602 -22.12 -40.78 -8.19
CA ARG A 602 -20.79 -40.32 -8.69
C ARG A 602 -19.83 -41.48 -8.98
N ASP A 603 -18.92 -41.30 -9.95
CA ASP A 603 -17.94 -42.30 -10.41
C ASP A 603 -17.16 -43.00 -9.27
N LYS A 604 -16.81 -42.26 -8.20
CA LYS A 604 -16.14 -42.80 -7.00
C LYS A 604 -17.09 -43.56 -6.06
N ASP A 605 -18.29 -43.04 -5.82
CA ASP A 605 -19.24 -43.56 -4.82
C ASP A 605 -19.89 -44.88 -5.25
N GLU A 606 -20.11 -45.06 -6.55
CA GLU A 606 -20.68 -46.28 -7.11
C GLU A 606 -19.69 -47.46 -7.04
N VAL A 607 -18.40 -47.17 -7.20
CA VAL A 607 -17.32 -48.16 -7.07
C VAL A 607 -17.15 -48.61 -5.63
N ASP A 608 -17.41 -47.73 -4.64
CA ASP A 608 -17.06 -47.96 -3.23
C ASP A 608 -18.25 -48.22 -2.27
N MET A 609 -19.46 -47.66 -2.47
CA MET A 609 -20.56 -47.71 -1.48
C MET A 609 -21.75 -48.62 -1.82
N TYR A 610 -22.51 -48.32 -2.88
CA TYR A 610 -23.79 -49.01 -3.15
C TYR A 610 -23.64 -50.36 -3.88
N GLY A 611 -22.49 -50.60 -4.51
CA GLY A 611 -22.22 -51.82 -5.27
C GLY A 611 -22.95 -51.90 -6.61
N THR A 612 -23.38 -50.74 -7.11
CA THR A 612 -23.91 -50.47 -8.46
C THR A 612 -22.72 -50.36 -9.45
N SER A 613 -22.88 -49.66 -10.58
CA SER A 613 -21.87 -49.61 -11.65
C SER A 613 -21.87 -48.23 -12.27
N PRO A 614 -20.72 -47.51 -12.34
CA PRO A 614 -20.62 -46.13 -12.87
C PRO A 614 -20.74 -46.03 -14.39
N LEU A 615 -21.67 -46.83 -14.95
CA LEU A 615 -22.02 -47.02 -16.35
C LEU A 615 -23.44 -47.69 -16.55
N ASP A 616 -24.30 -47.94 -15.51
CA ASP A 616 -25.64 -48.61 -15.64
C ASP A 616 -26.64 -48.55 -14.43
N PRO A 617 -27.96 -48.30 -14.66
CA PRO A 617 -29.02 -48.41 -13.63
C PRO A 617 -30.24 -49.35 -13.95
N ASP A 618 -30.43 -50.45 -13.19
CA ASP A 618 -31.66 -51.32 -13.08
C ASP A 618 -31.47 -52.43 -12.00
N THR A 619 -31.84 -52.23 -10.71
CA THR A 619 -31.53 -53.23 -9.65
C THR A 619 -32.65 -54.20 -9.20
N ASP A 620 -33.76 -53.78 -8.56
CA ASP A 620 -34.65 -54.69 -7.78
C ASP A 620 -35.98 -55.21 -8.44
N ASN A 621 -36.96 -54.34 -8.78
CA ASN A 621 -38.23 -54.60 -9.53
C ASN A 621 -39.57 -55.00 -8.79
N ASP A 622 -40.01 -54.46 -7.63
CA ASP A 622 -41.40 -54.72 -7.11
C ASP A 622 -42.50 -53.87 -7.81
N GLY A 623 -42.16 -52.64 -8.18
CA GLY A 623 -43.04 -51.79 -9.00
C GLY A 623 -42.60 -50.34 -9.14
N LEU A 624 -41.47 -50.02 -8.51
CA LEU A 624 -40.96 -48.69 -8.21
C LEU A 624 -39.43 -48.74 -8.44
N THR A 625 -38.76 -47.64 -8.81
CA THR A 625 -37.27 -47.64 -8.98
C THR A 625 -36.53 -47.90 -7.65
N ASP A 626 -35.21 -48.09 -7.71
CA ASP A 626 -34.33 -48.14 -6.53
C ASP A 626 -34.48 -46.90 -5.61
N TYR A 627 -35.13 -45.83 -6.10
CA TYR A 627 -35.54 -44.62 -5.37
C TYR A 627 -37.04 -44.59 -4.98
N GLU A 628 -37.97 -44.99 -5.85
CA GLU A 628 -39.42 -44.86 -5.62
C GLU A 628 -40.01 -45.89 -4.62
N GLU A 629 -39.39 -47.06 -4.44
CA GLU A 629 -39.98 -48.16 -3.63
C GLU A 629 -40.00 -47.84 -2.12
N ILE A 630 -39.20 -46.84 -1.78
CA ILE A 630 -39.04 -46.24 -0.47
C ILE A 630 -40.13 -45.16 -0.26
N PHE A 631 -40.65 -44.50 -1.31
CA PHE A 631 -41.65 -43.41 -1.25
C PHE A 631 -42.44 -43.17 -2.56
N HIS A 632 -43.79 -43.12 -2.51
CA HIS A 632 -44.54 -42.31 -3.49
C HIS A 632 -45.93 -41.77 -3.10
N TRP A 633 -46.16 -40.50 -3.47
CA TRP A 633 -47.34 -39.66 -3.16
C TRP A 633 -48.36 -39.55 -4.31
N ASN A 634 -49.57 -39.02 -4.05
CA ASN A 634 -50.50 -38.56 -5.11
C ASN A 634 -51.36 -37.32 -4.76
N TRP A 635 -50.88 -36.16 -5.22
CA TRP A 635 -51.58 -35.02 -5.87
C TRP A 635 -53.13 -34.91 -5.90
N ASP A 636 -53.61 -33.65 -5.90
CA ASP A 636 -54.35 -33.14 -7.09
C ASP A 636 -54.15 -31.61 -7.34
N VAL A 637 -54.41 -31.16 -8.57
CA VAL A 637 -53.94 -29.89 -9.17
C VAL A 637 -55.11 -28.93 -9.52
N ILE A 638 -54.81 -27.67 -9.89
CA ILE A 638 -55.51 -26.79 -10.90
C ILE A 638 -56.13 -25.44 -10.40
N ARG A 639 -55.42 -24.28 -10.53
CA ARG A 639 -55.84 -23.07 -11.33
C ARG A 639 -55.02 -21.75 -11.19
N LYS A 640 -54.54 -21.27 -12.35
CA LYS A 640 -54.81 -19.95 -13.01
C LYS A 640 -54.76 -18.62 -12.21
N SER A 641 -53.75 -17.81 -12.57
CA SER A 641 -53.83 -16.58 -13.41
C SER A 641 -54.95 -15.53 -13.19
N ASP A 642 -54.52 -14.29 -12.92
CA ASP A 642 -54.88 -12.99 -13.58
C ASP A 642 -55.10 -11.84 -12.57
N GLU A 643 -54.47 -10.70 -12.87
CA GLU A 643 -54.29 -9.49 -12.05
C GLU A 643 -55.52 -8.54 -11.97
N GLU A 644 -55.27 -7.37 -11.36
CA GLU A 644 -55.99 -6.08 -11.41
C GLU A 644 -57.17 -5.83 -10.45
N LEU A 645 -56.91 -4.99 -9.44
CA LEU A 645 -57.51 -3.66 -9.19
C LEU A 645 -56.81 -3.06 -7.92
N GLU A 646 -56.39 -1.78 -7.83
CA GLU A 646 -56.82 -0.60 -8.58
C GLU A 646 -55.75 0.54 -8.63
N ALA A 647 -55.09 0.68 -9.79
CA ALA A 647 -54.64 1.91 -10.48
C ALA A 647 -54.16 3.20 -9.72
N GLY A 648 -52.89 3.58 -9.98
CA GLY A 648 -52.43 4.97 -10.09
C GLY A 648 -52.14 5.33 -11.56
N ALA A 649 -52.75 6.38 -12.11
CA ALA A 649 -52.75 6.64 -13.57
C ALA A 649 -51.94 7.87 -14.01
N PRO A 650 -51.30 7.81 -15.20
CA PRO A 650 -51.16 8.98 -16.08
C PRO A 650 -51.74 8.75 -17.50
N GLY A 651 -52.03 9.82 -18.23
CA GLY A 651 -52.88 9.77 -19.43
C GLY A 651 -52.18 9.94 -20.79
N TYR A 652 -52.65 9.14 -21.77
CA TYR A 652 -53.04 9.49 -23.17
C TYR A 652 -52.58 10.84 -23.78
N PRO A 653 -52.28 10.92 -25.10
CA PRO A 653 -53.27 10.47 -26.12
C PRO A 653 -52.85 10.05 -27.56
N ASN A 654 -53.75 9.26 -28.17
CA ASN A 654 -54.11 9.17 -29.60
C ASN A 654 -53.11 8.65 -30.66
N GLU A 655 -53.48 7.53 -31.31
CA GLU A 655 -53.96 7.59 -32.71
C GLU A 655 -54.95 6.44 -33.04
N THR A 656 -55.51 6.39 -34.26
CA THR A 656 -56.89 5.88 -34.49
C THR A 656 -57.09 4.79 -35.58
N ARG A 657 -58.16 3.98 -35.39
CA ARG A 657 -59.05 3.35 -36.42
C ARG A 657 -58.53 2.12 -37.21
N GLU A 658 -59.34 1.13 -37.64
CA GLU A 658 -60.76 0.72 -37.45
C GLU A 658 -61.01 -0.63 -38.19
N GLN A 659 -61.80 -1.59 -37.67
CA GLN A 659 -62.92 -2.32 -38.36
C GLN A 659 -63.30 -3.73 -37.83
N GLU A 660 -64.46 -3.78 -37.14
CA GLU A 660 -65.63 -4.69 -37.27
C GLU A 660 -65.47 -6.19 -37.68
N THR A 661 -66.08 -7.16 -36.96
CA THR A 661 -67.52 -7.51 -37.07
C THR A 661 -68.00 -8.59 -36.05
N LEU A 662 -69.33 -8.70 -35.84
CA LEU A 662 -70.07 -9.46 -34.77
C LEU A 662 -70.77 -10.78 -35.31
N PRO A 663 -71.79 -11.39 -34.63
CA PRO A 663 -71.80 -12.43 -33.56
C PRO A 663 -72.69 -13.67 -33.98
N PRO A 664 -73.49 -14.44 -33.16
CA PRO A 664 -73.62 -14.69 -31.70
C PRO A 664 -73.84 -16.22 -31.32
N SER A 665 -74.47 -16.49 -30.15
CA SER A 665 -75.26 -17.69 -29.72
C SER A 665 -74.52 -18.85 -28.98
N GLU A 666 -75.06 -19.52 -27.94
CA GLU A 666 -76.37 -19.44 -27.23
C GLU A 666 -76.35 -20.16 -25.85
N LYS A 667 -76.99 -19.58 -24.80
CA LYS A 667 -77.82 -20.21 -23.71
C LYS A 667 -77.27 -21.36 -22.79
N ALA A 668 -77.65 -21.50 -21.51
CA ALA A 668 -78.47 -20.69 -20.57
C ALA A 668 -78.49 -21.24 -19.11
N THR A 669 -79.18 -20.50 -18.22
CA THR A 669 -79.86 -20.86 -16.93
C THR A 669 -79.09 -20.87 -15.58
N MET A 670 -79.32 -19.80 -14.79
CA MET A 670 -79.48 -19.78 -13.31
C MET A 670 -81.01 -19.97 -12.97
N PRO A 671 -81.62 -19.60 -11.79
CA PRO A 671 -81.16 -19.13 -10.45
C PRO A 671 -82.01 -19.66 -9.23
N LEU A 672 -81.96 -18.92 -8.08
CA LEU A 672 -82.86 -18.87 -6.88
C LEU A 672 -82.54 -19.84 -5.70
N SER A 673 -82.72 -19.46 -4.41
CA SER A 673 -83.24 -18.20 -3.83
C SER A 673 -82.84 -17.93 -2.38
N TYR A 674 -82.55 -16.66 -2.10
CA TYR A 674 -82.99 -15.83 -0.96
C TYR A 674 -83.77 -16.49 0.19
N PHE A 675 -83.33 -16.13 1.40
CA PHE A 675 -83.96 -16.14 2.73
C PHE A 675 -85.51 -16.08 2.78
N THR A 676 -86.04 -16.43 3.96
CA THR A 676 -87.46 -16.38 4.40
C THR A 676 -88.29 -17.66 4.08
N TYR A 677 -89.26 -18.12 4.89
CA TYR A 677 -89.86 -17.46 6.06
C TYR A 677 -90.62 -18.31 7.09
N TYR A 678 -90.53 -19.64 7.06
CA TYR A 678 -91.30 -20.49 7.98
C TYR A 678 -90.34 -21.39 8.75
N VAL A 679 -90.02 -21.08 10.01
CA VAL A 679 -90.98 -21.15 11.14
C VAL A 679 -91.81 -22.43 11.04
N ALA A 680 -91.14 -23.56 11.21
CA ALA A 680 -91.62 -24.60 12.11
C ALA A 680 -90.46 -25.44 12.65
N ARG A 681 -89.82 -24.93 13.71
CA ARG A 681 -89.66 -25.75 14.92
C ARG A 681 -90.92 -26.62 15.07
N PHE A 682 -90.83 -27.94 14.83
CA PHE A 682 -91.31 -28.95 15.76
C PHE A 682 -90.99 -30.38 15.28
N MET A 683 -90.11 -31.03 16.05
CA MET A 683 -90.03 -32.48 16.31
C MET A 683 -89.49 -33.39 15.20
N TRP A 684 -88.24 -33.87 15.29
CA TRP A 684 -87.67 -34.88 16.22
C TRP A 684 -87.76 -36.31 15.69
N ARG A 685 -86.58 -36.96 15.68
CA ARG A 685 -86.27 -38.41 15.65
C ARG A 685 -86.31 -39.22 14.34
N ILE A 686 -85.16 -39.90 14.15
CA ILE A 686 -84.92 -41.30 13.72
C ILE A 686 -84.31 -41.54 12.32
N THR A 687 -83.07 -42.07 12.37
CA THR A 687 -82.26 -42.84 11.38
C THR A 687 -81.91 -42.14 10.06
N ALA A 688 -80.63 -41.90 9.71
CA ALA A 688 -79.46 -42.79 9.69
C ALA A 688 -79.49 -43.87 8.59
N PHE A 689 -78.44 -43.89 7.79
CA PHE A 689 -77.96 -44.99 6.94
C PHE A 689 -76.44 -44.81 6.81
N ARG A 690 -75.64 -45.73 7.36
CA ARG A 690 -74.16 -45.74 7.31
C ARG A 690 -73.62 -46.24 5.96
N CYS A 691 -72.31 -46.05 5.76
CA CYS A 691 -71.44 -46.80 4.85
C CYS A 691 -70.76 -47.99 5.59
N ASP A 692 -70.06 -48.88 4.86
CA ASP A 692 -69.30 -50.03 5.38
C ASP A 692 -67.82 -49.98 4.83
N TYR A 693 -66.77 -50.30 5.63
CA TYR A 693 -65.30 -50.06 5.36
C TYR A 693 -64.34 -51.25 5.76
N TYR A 694 -63.06 -51.30 5.29
CA TYR A 694 -61.92 -52.25 5.63
C TYR A 694 -60.49 -51.78 5.07
N THR A 695 -59.34 -52.42 5.43
CA THR A 695 -57.94 -51.86 5.67
C THR A 695 -56.66 -52.56 5.00
N ASP A 696 -55.42 -52.07 5.34
CA ASP A 696 -53.97 -52.54 5.29
C ASP A 696 -53.37 -53.39 4.10
N PRO A 697 -52.10 -53.16 3.64
CA PRO A 697 -51.43 -53.98 2.61
C PRO A 697 -51.10 -55.45 2.97
N LEU A 698 -51.39 -55.93 4.20
CA LEU A 698 -51.15 -57.31 4.67
C LEU A 698 -52.27 -57.94 5.54
N ASP A 699 -52.63 -57.35 6.68
CA ASP A 699 -53.27 -58.05 7.83
C ASP A 699 -54.65 -57.41 8.27
N PRO A 700 -55.35 -57.72 9.41
CA PRO A 700 -56.69 -58.30 9.22
C PRO A 700 -57.99 -57.63 9.74
N ASP A 701 -57.99 -56.66 10.69
CA ASP A 701 -59.22 -56.19 11.40
C ASP A 701 -59.64 -54.71 11.06
N THR A 702 -60.37 -53.93 11.91
CA THR A 702 -61.50 -53.08 11.38
C THR A 702 -61.52 -51.54 11.61
N ASP A 703 -61.99 -51.00 12.75
CA ASP A 703 -61.96 -49.53 13.04
C ASP A 703 -61.15 -49.15 14.30
N ASP A 704 -60.48 -50.14 14.91
CA ASP A 704 -59.31 -50.06 15.78
C ASP A 704 -59.38 -49.11 17.00
N ASP A 705 -60.59 -48.78 17.44
CA ASP A 705 -60.89 -47.72 18.42
C ASP A 705 -60.73 -48.08 19.91
N ASN A 706 -60.09 -49.22 20.21
CA ASN A 706 -59.99 -49.83 21.55
C ASN A 706 -61.34 -50.18 22.25
N LEU A 707 -62.48 -49.77 21.71
CA LEU A 707 -63.82 -50.27 22.02
C LEU A 707 -64.25 -51.47 21.12
N LEU A 708 -63.34 -52.10 20.39
CA LEU A 708 -63.52 -53.49 19.90
C LEU A 708 -64.80 -53.75 19.07
N ASP A 709 -65.14 -52.92 18.08
CA ASP A 709 -66.14 -53.25 17.04
C ASP A 709 -67.57 -53.51 17.64
N GLY A 710 -67.81 -53.15 18.91
CA GLY A 710 -68.85 -53.74 19.74
C GLY A 710 -68.98 -53.32 21.22
N GLN A 711 -68.05 -52.54 21.77
CA GLN A 711 -68.13 -51.93 23.12
C GLN A 711 -68.81 -50.54 23.03
N GLU A 712 -68.75 -49.88 21.86
CA GLU A 712 -69.45 -48.65 21.39
C GLU A 712 -70.97 -48.82 21.26
N LYS A 713 -71.62 -49.48 22.23
CA LYS A 713 -73.03 -49.87 22.11
C LYS A 713 -73.84 -49.73 23.38
N GLU A 714 -73.17 -49.70 24.54
CA GLU A 714 -73.82 -49.48 25.83
C GLU A 714 -73.81 -48.00 26.25
N LEU A 715 -72.82 -47.20 25.80
CA LEU A 715 -72.74 -45.75 26.00
C LEU A 715 -73.76 -44.96 25.15
N ALA A 716 -74.52 -45.66 24.30
CA ALA A 716 -75.47 -45.18 23.27
C ALA A 716 -74.84 -44.81 21.92
N THR A 717 -73.69 -45.43 21.64
CA THR A 717 -72.68 -45.02 20.67
C THR A 717 -72.60 -45.90 19.40
N ASN A 718 -71.49 -45.95 18.64
CA ASN A 718 -71.49 -46.31 17.20
C ASN A 718 -70.36 -47.30 16.71
N PRO A 719 -70.63 -48.60 16.45
CA PRO A 719 -69.55 -49.55 16.07
C PRO A 719 -69.36 -49.78 14.56
N LEU A 720 -68.65 -48.87 13.89
CA LEU A 720 -68.02 -48.82 12.53
C LEU A 720 -67.57 -47.34 12.30
N ASN A 721 -67.47 -46.57 13.38
CA ASN A 721 -67.43 -45.11 13.53
C ASN A 721 -67.54 -44.86 15.05
N ASN A 722 -66.58 -45.40 15.77
CA ASN A 722 -66.00 -45.05 17.06
C ASN A 722 -66.29 -43.69 17.78
N ASP A 723 -67.01 -42.74 17.19
CA ASP A 723 -67.41 -41.42 17.76
C ASP A 723 -68.94 -41.17 17.52
N THR A 724 -69.65 -40.53 18.47
CA THR A 724 -71.12 -40.46 18.48
C THR A 724 -71.79 -39.10 18.49
N ASP A 725 -71.29 -38.08 19.20
CA ASP A 725 -71.82 -36.72 19.05
C ASP A 725 -71.09 -35.89 18.00
N TYR A 726 -70.01 -36.46 17.43
CA TYR A 726 -69.28 -36.01 16.26
C TYR A 726 -68.35 -34.82 16.51
N ASP A 727 -67.70 -34.79 17.66
CA ASP A 727 -66.64 -33.84 17.99
C ASP A 727 -65.22 -34.39 17.70
N GLY A 728 -65.08 -35.71 17.59
CA GLY A 728 -63.85 -36.41 17.20
C GLY A 728 -63.31 -37.36 18.26
N LEU A 729 -63.72 -37.22 19.53
CA LEU A 729 -63.26 -38.10 20.61
C LEU A 729 -63.90 -39.48 20.49
N LEU A 730 -63.08 -40.51 20.67
CA LEU A 730 -63.58 -41.87 20.66
C LEU A 730 -64.51 -42.05 21.86
N ASP A 731 -65.66 -42.66 21.59
CA ASP A 731 -66.74 -42.94 22.55
C ASP A 731 -66.26 -43.67 23.83
N GLY A 732 -65.09 -44.29 23.78
CA GLY A 732 -64.43 -44.96 24.91
C GLY A 732 -63.55 -44.05 25.75
N ASP A 733 -62.87 -43.11 25.12
CA ASP A 733 -61.77 -42.37 25.72
C ASP A 733 -62.29 -41.17 26.52
N GLU A 734 -63.32 -40.46 26.03
CA GLU A 734 -64.08 -39.48 26.81
C GLU A 734 -64.52 -40.04 28.18
N TYR A 735 -65.08 -41.25 28.14
CA TYR A 735 -65.75 -41.87 29.29
C TYR A 735 -64.76 -42.50 30.28
N LEU A 736 -63.62 -43.00 29.79
CA LEU A 736 -62.66 -43.76 30.60
C LEU A 736 -61.42 -42.96 31.00
N ILE A 737 -61.04 -41.95 30.21
CA ILE A 737 -59.79 -41.20 30.34
C ILE A 737 -60.09 -39.74 30.74
N TYR A 738 -60.77 -38.97 29.86
CA TYR A 738 -60.85 -37.50 29.98
C TYR A 738 -62.00 -36.98 30.85
N HIS A 739 -62.96 -37.84 31.23
CA HIS A 739 -64.04 -37.52 32.19
C HIS A 739 -65.05 -36.43 31.75
N THR A 740 -65.04 -36.07 30.47
CA THR A 740 -66.05 -35.26 29.76
C THR A 740 -67.40 -35.98 29.64
N ASP A 741 -68.42 -35.38 29.01
CA ASP A 741 -69.77 -35.99 28.84
C ASP A 741 -70.05 -36.31 27.35
N PRO A 742 -69.98 -37.60 26.89
CA PRO A 742 -70.10 -38.12 25.49
C PRO A 742 -71.28 -37.73 24.58
N ARG A 743 -71.69 -36.47 24.68
CA ARG A 743 -72.98 -35.87 24.31
C ARG A 743 -72.96 -34.32 24.37
N ILE A 744 -71.87 -33.72 24.83
CA ILE A 744 -71.61 -32.28 24.96
C ILE A 744 -70.22 -32.07 24.38
N SER A 745 -70.16 -31.27 23.32
CA SER A 745 -68.99 -31.03 22.48
C SER A 745 -68.50 -29.58 22.66
N ASP A 746 -68.23 -29.12 23.89
CA ASP A 746 -67.73 -27.80 24.33
C ASP A 746 -67.97 -27.73 25.86
N SER A 747 -66.93 -28.01 26.65
CA SER A 747 -67.02 -28.20 28.10
C SER A 747 -66.52 -27.00 28.91
N ASP A 748 -65.46 -26.30 28.50
CA ASP A 748 -64.82 -25.16 29.18
C ASP A 748 -65.47 -23.78 28.81
N LYS A 749 -65.94 -23.65 27.54
CA LYS A 749 -66.50 -22.49 26.80
C LYS A 749 -65.48 -21.56 26.10
N ASP A 750 -64.28 -22.01 25.80
CA ASP A 750 -63.32 -21.26 24.98
C ASP A 750 -63.85 -21.07 23.55
N LYS A 751 -64.55 -22.08 22.97
CA LYS A 751 -65.20 -22.25 21.63
C LYS A 751 -64.66 -23.43 20.79
N LEU A 752 -63.73 -24.23 21.29
CA LEU A 752 -63.39 -25.56 20.77
C LEU A 752 -64.45 -26.59 21.21
N LEU A 753 -64.27 -27.85 20.84
CA LEU A 753 -65.11 -28.98 21.26
C LEU A 753 -64.23 -29.97 22.04
N ASP A 754 -64.78 -30.69 23.03
CA ASP A 754 -64.04 -31.67 23.84
C ASP A 754 -63.19 -32.65 22.98
N GLY A 755 -63.77 -33.13 21.86
CA GLY A 755 -63.07 -33.96 20.89
C GLY A 755 -62.07 -33.24 19.96
N GLU A 756 -62.21 -31.94 19.73
CA GLU A 756 -61.17 -31.16 19.05
C GLU A 756 -59.99 -30.91 20.02
N GLU A 757 -60.28 -30.41 21.23
CA GLU A 757 -59.34 -30.20 22.34
C GLU A 757 -58.46 -31.43 22.55
N VAL A 758 -59.04 -32.59 22.86
CA VAL A 758 -58.26 -33.77 23.26
C VAL A 758 -57.57 -34.54 22.13
N ASN A 759 -58.20 -34.73 20.95
CA ASN A 759 -57.56 -35.56 19.90
C ASN A 759 -56.78 -34.77 18.85
N ILE A 760 -57.08 -33.48 18.70
CA ILE A 760 -56.45 -32.64 17.68
C ILE A 760 -55.39 -31.75 18.32
N TYR A 761 -55.66 -31.25 19.53
CA TYR A 761 -54.81 -30.24 20.17
C TYR A 761 -54.17 -30.69 21.50
N SER A 762 -54.59 -31.85 22.04
CA SER A 762 -54.15 -32.42 23.33
C SER A 762 -54.41 -31.57 24.58
N THR A 763 -55.23 -30.52 24.48
CA THR A 763 -55.51 -29.58 25.58
C THR A 763 -56.44 -30.14 26.65
N ASP A 764 -56.50 -29.50 27.83
CA ASP A 764 -57.47 -29.90 28.87
C ASP A 764 -58.86 -29.30 28.54
N PRO A 765 -59.89 -30.11 28.20
CA PRO A 765 -61.24 -29.64 27.85
C PRO A 765 -62.03 -29.06 29.04
N LEU A 766 -61.33 -28.59 30.07
CA LEU A 766 -61.84 -27.96 31.29
C LEU A 766 -61.14 -26.63 31.64
N ASP A 767 -59.99 -26.32 31.02
CA ASP A 767 -59.36 -24.99 31.07
C ASP A 767 -59.48 -24.27 29.71
N MET A 768 -59.06 -23.01 29.65
CA MET A 768 -59.30 -22.14 28.47
C MET A 768 -58.07 -21.41 27.93
N ASP A 769 -56.91 -21.77 28.47
CA ASP A 769 -55.56 -21.21 28.32
C ASP A 769 -54.69 -22.29 29.00
N THR A 770 -54.30 -23.30 28.23
CA THR A 770 -53.83 -24.60 28.77
C THR A 770 -52.36 -24.59 29.21
N ASP A 771 -51.54 -23.68 28.68
CA ASP A 771 -50.09 -23.56 28.98
C ASP A 771 -49.65 -22.19 29.57
N ASP A 772 -50.62 -21.30 29.88
CA ASP A 772 -50.42 -20.01 30.55
C ASP A 772 -49.54 -18.99 29.77
N ASP A 773 -49.41 -19.10 28.44
CA ASP A 773 -48.67 -18.15 27.57
C ASP A 773 -49.38 -16.77 27.39
N GLU A 774 -50.59 -16.64 27.94
CA GLU A 774 -51.58 -15.55 27.81
C GLU A 774 -52.39 -15.52 26.48
N LEU A 775 -52.29 -16.50 25.59
CA LEU A 775 -53.26 -16.77 24.54
C LEU A 775 -54.33 -17.74 25.08
N THR A 776 -55.29 -18.12 24.27
CA THR A 776 -56.30 -19.13 24.69
C THR A 776 -56.28 -20.20 23.62
N ASP A 777 -56.53 -21.46 23.97
CA ASP A 777 -56.49 -22.59 23.04
C ASP A 777 -57.22 -22.25 21.73
N TYR A 778 -58.46 -21.76 21.81
CA TYR A 778 -59.19 -21.30 20.63
C TYR A 778 -58.47 -20.20 19.84
N GLU A 779 -57.89 -19.19 20.47
CA GLU A 779 -57.24 -18.07 19.77
C GLU A 779 -55.97 -18.51 19.04
N GLU A 780 -55.14 -19.32 19.67
CA GLU A 780 -53.99 -20.03 19.10
C GLU A 780 -54.39 -20.80 17.85
N ILE A 781 -55.16 -21.88 18.01
CA ILE A 781 -55.63 -22.76 16.93
C ILE A 781 -56.35 -22.01 15.80
N ARG A 782 -57.10 -20.94 16.13
CA ARG A 782 -57.99 -20.26 15.17
C ARG A 782 -57.32 -19.12 14.42
N TYR A 783 -56.32 -18.47 15.01
CA TYR A 783 -55.73 -17.24 14.50
C TYR A 783 -54.23 -17.31 14.25
N TRP A 784 -53.48 -18.04 15.09
CA TRP A 784 -52.01 -18.06 15.07
C TRP A 784 -51.49 -19.39 14.50
N GLY A 785 -52.04 -20.51 14.98
CA GLY A 785 -51.69 -21.87 14.56
C GLY A 785 -50.73 -22.58 15.51
N THR A 786 -50.36 -21.90 16.60
CA THR A 786 -49.55 -22.37 17.72
C THR A 786 -50.13 -23.62 18.42
N ASN A 787 -49.29 -24.25 19.24
CA ASN A 787 -49.57 -25.47 19.96
C ASN A 787 -49.99 -25.15 21.42
N PRO A 788 -51.29 -25.19 21.76
CA PRO A 788 -51.87 -24.76 23.05
C PRO A 788 -51.57 -25.69 24.23
N CYS A 789 -50.41 -26.34 24.25
CA CYS A 789 -49.91 -27.21 25.31
C CYS A 789 -48.40 -27.01 25.54
N ASP A 790 -47.85 -25.94 24.96
CA ASP A 790 -46.43 -25.76 24.69
C ASP A 790 -46.24 -24.26 24.43
N ASN A 791 -46.10 -23.50 25.52
CA ASN A 791 -46.09 -22.04 25.57
C ASN A 791 -44.99 -21.34 24.74
N ASP A 792 -44.12 -22.14 24.12
CA ASP A 792 -43.10 -21.82 23.13
C ASP A 792 -43.19 -22.95 22.06
N THR A 793 -43.95 -22.68 20.99
CA THR A 793 -44.34 -23.70 20.01
C THR A 793 -43.17 -24.13 19.13
N ASP A 794 -42.33 -23.18 18.69
CA ASP A 794 -41.26 -23.43 17.73
C ASP A 794 -39.86 -23.58 18.36
N LYS A 795 -39.72 -23.25 19.66
CA LYS A 795 -38.58 -23.56 20.55
C LYS A 795 -37.40 -22.62 20.40
N ASP A 796 -37.70 -21.35 20.14
CA ASP A 796 -36.74 -20.26 20.04
C ASP A 796 -36.43 -19.58 21.40
N ASN A 797 -37.19 -19.89 22.46
CA ASN A 797 -37.22 -19.29 23.82
C ASN A 797 -37.99 -17.95 23.96
N LEU A 798 -38.76 -17.53 22.97
CA LEU A 798 -39.88 -16.61 23.13
C LEU A 798 -41.14 -17.41 23.44
N LEU A 799 -42.10 -16.78 24.12
CA LEU A 799 -43.42 -17.40 24.29
C LEU A 799 -44.33 -16.98 23.15
N ASP A 800 -45.19 -17.86 22.66
CA ASP A 800 -46.10 -17.60 21.54
C ASP A 800 -46.88 -16.27 21.72
N GLY A 801 -47.37 -16.03 22.93
CA GLY A 801 -48.05 -14.81 23.35
C GLY A 801 -47.18 -13.56 23.38
N GLN A 802 -45.87 -13.68 23.63
CA GLN A 802 -44.89 -12.59 23.56
C GLN A 802 -44.63 -12.18 22.10
N GLU A 803 -44.53 -13.12 21.18
CA GLU A 803 -44.29 -12.86 19.77
C GLU A 803 -45.50 -12.20 19.11
N VAL A 804 -46.69 -12.77 19.37
CA VAL A 804 -47.98 -12.27 18.88
C VAL A 804 -48.33 -10.86 19.39
N LYS A 805 -48.01 -10.55 20.65
CA LYS A 805 -48.36 -9.25 21.28
C LYS A 805 -47.20 -8.24 21.26
N GLY A 806 -45.99 -8.77 21.17
CA GLY A 806 -44.71 -8.10 21.03
C GLY A 806 -43.95 -7.85 22.33
N ILE A 807 -42.66 -8.18 22.30
CA ILE A 807 -41.66 -7.94 23.34
C ILE A 807 -40.86 -6.65 23.06
N LEU A 808 -40.35 -5.99 24.10
CA LEU A 808 -39.51 -4.79 23.99
C LEU A 808 -38.02 -5.14 24.12
N ALA A 809 -37.33 -5.32 23.00
CA ALA A 809 -35.92 -5.71 22.93
C ALA A 809 -35.02 -4.62 22.30
N TRP A 810 -33.71 -4.69 22.55
CA TRP A 810 -32.73 -3.74 22.03
C TRP A 810 -32.01 -4.31 20.81
N ILE A 811 -32.64 -4.16 19.65
CA ILE A 811 -32.16 -4.67 18.36
C ILE A 811 -31.21 -3.67 17.71
N TYR A 812 -30.13 -4.13 17.08
CA TYR A 812 -29.23 -3.25 16.30
C TYR A 812 -29.98 -2.58 15.14
N ASN A 813 -29.57 -1.37 14.77
CA ASN A 813 -30.19 -0.65 13.67
C ASN A 813 -29.13 0.00 12.78
N ARG A 814 -28.71 -0.73 11.74
CA ARG A 814 -27.80 -0.27 10.68
C ARG A 814 -28.05 1.17 10.22
N THR A 815 -29.30 1.55 9.97
CA THR A 815 -29.66 2.90 9.49
C THR A 815 -29.34 4.03 10.49
N LEU A 816 -29.13 3.70 11.76
CA LEU A 816 -28.81 4.62 12.85
C LEU A 816 -27.47 4.33 13.52
N GLY A 817 -26.74 3.28 13.11
CA GLY A 817 -25.44 2.86 13.65
C GLY A 817 -25.45 2.58 15.15
N ARG A 818 -26.54 1.99 15.68
CA ARG A 818 -26.71 1.71 17.12
C ARG A 818 -27.93 0.84 17.42
N PHE A 819 -27.94 0.24 18.61
CA PHE A 819 -29.10 -0.42 19.19
C PHE A 819 -30.30 0.52 19.44
N VAL A 820 -31.51 0.03 19.16
CA VAL A 820 -32.77 0.75 19.33
C VAL A 820 -33.80 -0.15 20.02
N LEU A 821 -34.37 0.34 21.12
CA LEU A 821 -35.50 -0.32 21.79
C LEU A 821 -36.70 -0.42 20.84
N THR A 822 -36.95 -1.64 20.38
CA THR A 822 -37.91 -2.00 19.35
C THR A 822 -38.95 -2.95 19.94
N ASN A 823 -40.19 -2.84 19.47
CA ASN A 823 -41.25 -3.76 19.85
C ASN A 823 -41.28 -4.89 18.80
N VAL A 824 -40.51 -5.95 19.06
CA VAL A 824 -40.35 -7.10 18.16
C VAL A 824 -41.61 -7.97 18.21
N THR A 825 -42.00 -8.54 17.07
CA THR A 825 -43.15 -9.45 16.90
C THR A 825 -42.82 -10.42 15.77
N THR A 826 -42.31 -11.58 16.12
CA THR A 826 -41.94 -12.73 15.26
C THR A 826 -43.18 -13.59 14.93
N ASP A 827 -43.05 -14.66 14.16
CA ASP A 827 -44.15 -15.60 13.87
C ASP A 827 -43.95 -16.86 14.75
N PRO A 828 -44.84 -17.16 15.73
CA PRO A 828 -44.65 -18.21 16.76
C PRO A 828 -44.80 -19.66 16.23
N LEU A 829 -44.35 -19.87 15.01
CA LEU A 829 -44.37 -21.12 14.25
C LEU A 829 -43.08 -21.29 13.41
N ASP A 830 -42.16 -20.33 13.52
CA ASP A 830 -41.03 -20.09 12.63
C ASP A 830 -39.90 -19.56 13.51
N ASN A 831 -39.18 -20.48 14.16
CA ASN A 831 -38.16 -20.19 15.17
C ASN A 831 -36.92 -19.45 14.66
N ASP A 832 -36.93 -19.03 13.40
CA ASP A 832 -35.87 -18.39 12.61
C ASP A 832 -36.61 -17.64 11.46
N THR A 833 -37.14 -16.45 11.77
CA THR A 833 -38.08 -15.72 10.90
C THR A 833 -37.45 -15.25 9.57
N ASP A 834 -36.11 -15.21 9.49
CA ASP A 834 -35.42 -14.84 8.26
C ASP A 834 -34.58 -15.94 7.57
N ASP A 835 -34.60 -17.18 8.06
CA ASP A 835 -33.92 -18.37 7.52
C ASP A 835 -32.36 -18.25 7.51
N ASP A 836 -31.73 -17.61 8.50
CA ASP A 836 -30.25 -17.50 8.59
C ASP A 836 -29.58 -18.61 9.43
N GLY A 837 -30.32 -19.23 10.35
CA GLY A 837 -29.87 -20.30 11.24
C GLY A 837 -29.67 -19.89 12.71
N LEU A 838 -29.77 -18.60 13.05
CA LEU A 838 -30.03 -18.12 14.41
C LEU A 838 -31.50 -18.35 14.74
N LEU A 839 -31.81 -18.49 16.04
CA LEU A 839 -33.21 -18.58 16.46
C LEU A 839 -33.70 -17.20 16.88
N ASP A 840 -34.95 -16.86 16.55
CA ASP A 840 -35.58 -15.57 16.82
C ASP A 840 -35.38 -15.10 18.28
N GLY A 841 -35.62 -15.97 19.25
CA GLY A 841 -35.39 -15.69 20.67
C GLY A 841 -33.91 -15.58 21.05
N ILE A 842 -33.01 -16.29 20.38
CA ILE A 842 -31.55 -16.10 20.55
C ILE A 842 -31.15 -14.71 20.02
N GLU A 843 -31.66 -14.29 18.87
CA GLU A 843 -31.42 -12.95 18.33
C GLU A 843 -31.97 -11.85 19.24
N VAL A 844 -33.22 -11.98 19.65
CA VAL A 844 -33.95 -10.96 20.41
C VAL A 844 -33.44 -10.81 21.84
N LEU A 845 -33.05 -11.92 22.48
CA LEU A 845 -32.65 -11.96 23.89
C LEU A 845 -31.13 -11.93 24.08
N ILE A 846 -30.35 -12.55 23.19
CA ILE A 846 -28.91 -12.78 23.36
C ILE A 846 -28.07 -11.96 22.37
N CYS A 847 -28.15 -12.25 21.07
CA CYS A 847 -27.24 -11.68 20.05
C CYS A 847 -27.53 -10.21 19.74
N ARG A 848 -28.78 -9.76 19.94
CA ARG A 848 -29.30 -8.41 19.64
C ARG A 848 -29.25 -8.02 18.15
N THR A 849 -29.11 -9.04 17.31
CA THR A 849 -29.35 -9.05 15.86
C THR A 849 -30.83 -8.85 15.57
N ASN A 850 -31.20 -8.70 14.30
CA ASN A 850 -32.55 -8.36 13.88
C ASN A 850 -33.22 -9.54 13.15
N PRO A 851 -34.23 -10.22 13.74
CA PRO A 851 -34.88 -11.44 13.23
C PRO A 851 -35.83 -11.20 12.04
N PHE A 852 -35.40 -10.35 11.12
CA PHE A 852 -36.02 -10.04 9.83
C PHE A 852 -34.96 -9.63 8.79
N SER A 853 -33.68 -9.90 9.05
CA SER A 853 -32.49 -9.54 8.28
C SER A 853 -31.31 -10.46 8.64
N GLN A 854 -31.12 -11.53 7.85
CA GLN A 854 -30.00 -12.50 7.83
C GLN A 854 -28.56 -11.92 7.86
N ASP A 855 -28.44 -10.59 7.88
CA ASP A 855 -27.26 -9.75 7.78
C ASP A 855 -27.69 -8.41 8.41
N THR A 856 -27.36 -8.23 9.69
CA THR A 856 -27.92 -7.20 10.58
C THR A 856 -27.25 -5.84 10.39
N ASP A 857 -25.93 -5.81 10.20
CA ASP A 857 -25.17 -4.58 9.95
C ASP A 857 -24.88 -4.32 8.46
N GLY A 858 -25.10 -5.33 7.61
CA GLY A 858 -25.24 -5.22 6.17
C GLY A 858 -23.93 -5.29 5.39
N ASP A 859 -22.98 -6.10 5.84
CA ASP A 859 -21.61 -6.16 5.36
C ASP A 859 -21.32 -7.28 4.32
N GLU A 860 -22.35 -8.07 4.00
CA GLU A 860 -22.36 -9.24 3.11
C GLU A 860 -21.82 -10.56 3.71
N LEU A 861 -21.54 -10.59 5.02
CA LEU A 861 -21.57 -11.79 5.86
C LEU A 861 -22.97 -11.92 6.51
N GLY A 862 -23.31 -13.09 7.05
CA GLY A 862 -24.61 -13.30 7.69
C GLY A 862 -24.47 -13.62 9.16
N ASP A 863 -25.42 -13.18 9.98
CA ASP A 863 -25.27 -13.13 11.44
C ASP A 863 -24.91 -14.50 12.04
N TRP A 864 -25.48 -15.60 11.51
CA TRP A 864 -25.09 -16.96 11.87
C TRP A 864 -23.65 -17.33 11.51
N ASP A 865 -23.20 -17.00 10.29
CA ASP A 865 -21.83 -17.27 9.82
C ASP A 865 -20.82 -16.46 10.64
N GLU A 866 -21.14 -15.22 10.97
CA GLU A 866 -20.32 -14.38 11.84
C GLU A 866 -20.15 -14.99 13.24
N ILE A 867 -21.26 -15.31 13.91
CA ILE A 867 -21.22 -15.79 15.30
C ILE A 867 -20.63 -17.20 15.40
N PHE A 868 -20.91 -18.10 14.44
CA PHE A 868 -20.58 -19.53 14.57
C PHE A 868 -19.51 -20.06 13.61
N VAL A 869 -19.16 -19.35 12.52
CA VAL A 869 -18.13 -19.79 11.56
C VAL A 869 -16.87 -18.93 11.65
N TYR A 870 -17.00 -17.61 11.61
CA TYR A 870 -15.88 -16.68 11.56
C TYR A 870 -15.52 -16.09 12.95
N ASN A 871 -16.44 -16.13 13.90
CA ASN A 871 -16.33 -15.53 15.24
C ASN A 871 -16.13 -14.00 15.16
N THR A 872 -16.74 -13.37 14.16
CA THR A 872 -16.86 -11.91 13.99
C THR A 872 -18.12 -11.41 14.70
N ASN A 873 -18.42 -10.10 14.60
CA ASN A 873 -19.46 -9.45 15.38
C ASN A 873 -20.61 -8.94 14.49
N ALA A 874 -21.72 -9.69 14.46
CA ALA A 874 -22.94 -9.43 13.68
C ALA A 874 -23.73 -8.12 13.99
N THR A 875 -23.07 -7.14 14.59
CA THR A 875 -23.55 -5.78 14.76
C THR A 875 -22.49 -4.71 14.40
N TYR A 876 -21.29 -5.14 13.99
CA TYR A 876 -20.14 -4.34 13.58
C TYR A 876 -19.50 -4.91 12.31
N PHE A 877 -19.82 -4.27 11.19
CA PHE A 877 -19.38 -4.56 9.81
C PHE A 877 -17.86 -4.67 9.55
N ASP A 878 -17.02 -4.47 10.55
CA ASP A 878 -15.54 -4.42 10.53
C ASP A 878 -15.12 -4.73 11.98
N THR A 879 -14.77 -5.99 12.24
CA THR A 879 -14.55 -6.52 13.60
C THR A 879 -13.17 -6.13 14.16
N ASP A 880 -12.15 -5.95 13.32
CA ASP A 880 -10.77 -5.69 13.78
C ASP A 880 -10.22 -4.27 13.51
N TYR A 881 -10.98 -3.44 12.78
CA TYR A 881 -10.71 -2.03 12.48
C TYR A 881 -9.48 -1.81 11.58
N ASP A 882 -9.35 -2.68 10.60
CA ASP A 882 -8.45 -2.65 9.45
C ASP A 882 -8.90 -1.64 8.38
N GLY A 883 -10.19 -1.63 8.05
CA GLY A 883 -10.82 -0.79 7.01
C GLY A 883 -11.51 -1.57 5.87
N LEU A 884 -11.38 -2.88 5.81
CA LEU A 884 -12.26 -3.79 5.06
C LEU A 884 -13.53 -4.10 5.88
N LEU A 885 -14.48 -4.78 5.25
CA LEU A 885 -15.65 -5.34 5.95
C LEU A 885 -15.44 -6.84 6.16
N ASP A 886 -15.95 -7.42 7.23
CA ASP A 886 -15.74 -8.84 7.54
C ASP A 886 -16.24 -9.74 6.39
N GLY A 887 -17.40 -9.40 5.81
CA GLY A 887 -17.97 -10.01 4.62
C GLY A 887 -17.13 -9.81 3.35
N ILE A 888 -16.42 -8.68 3.20
CA ILE A 888 -15.46 -8.46 2.11
C ILE A 888 -14.21 -9.32 2.32
N GLU A 889 -13.71 -9.41 3.54
CA GLU A 889 -12.53 -10.24 3.85
C GLU A 889 -12.81 -11.71 3.59
N VAL A 890 -13.93 -12.21 4.11
CA VAL A 890 -14.38 -13.59 3.92
C VAL A 890 -14.70 -13.88 2.46
N ASN A 891 -15.41 -12.99 1.74
CA ASN A 891 -15.93 -13.30 0.40
C ASN A 891 -15.03 -12.86 -0.77
N ILE A 892 -14.25 -11.79 -0.62
CA ILE A 892 -13.48 -11.13 -1.68
C ILE A 892 -11.97 -11.35 -1.48
N THR A 893 -11.34 -10.65 -0.52
CA THR A 893 -9.86 -10.58 -0.40
C THR A 893 -9.23 -11.85 0.17
N LYS A 894 -9.99 -12.63 0.96
CA LYS A 894 -9.56 -13.86 1.66
C LYS A 894 -8.53 -13.62 2.77
N THR A 895 -8.55 -12.43 3.36
CA THR A 895 -7.89 -12.09 4.62
C THR A 895 -8.72 -12.57 5.82
N ASN A 896 -8.19 -12.41 7.03
CA ASN A 896 -8.79 -12.94 8.26
C ASN A 896 -9.38 -11.80 9.11
N PRO A 897 -10.72 -11.67 9.22
CA PRO A 897 -11.44 -10.52 9.82
C PRO A 897 -11.33 -10.42 11.36
N LEU A 898 -10.29 -11.02 11.94
CA LEU A 898 -9.93 -10.96 13.34
C LEU A 898 -8.46 -10.54 13.54
N ILE A 899 -7.74 -10.23 12.45
CA ILE A 899 -6.33 -9.90 12.43
C ILE A 899 -6.05 -8.77 11.42
N ARG A 900 -6.10 -7.55 11.94
CA ARG A 900 -5.80 -6.25 11.31
C ARG A 900 -4.50 -6.10 10.48
N ASP A 901 -3.67 -7.13 10.38
CA ASP A 901 -2.34 -7.19 9.74
C ASP A 901 -1.97 -8.68 9.71
N GLU A 902 -2.51 -9.46 8.74
CA GLU A 902 -2.36 -10.92 8.74
C GLU A 902 -0.92 -11.36 8.42
N ASP A 903 -0.22 -10.62 7.55
CA ASP A 903 1.14 -10.96 7.11
C ASP A 903 2.26 -10.44 8.03
N GLY A 904 1.96 -9.43 8.85
CA GLY A 904 2.84 -8.89 9.89
C GLY A 904 3.86 -7.86 9.39
N ASP A 905 3.63 -7.20 8.26
CA ASP A 905 4.52 -6.17 7.72
C ASP A 905 4.45 -4.82 8.48
N GLY A 906 3.34 -4.57 9.18
CA GLY A 906 3.08 -3.38 9.98
C GLY A 906 2.12 -2.36 9.36
N LEU A 907 1.43 -2.71 8.26
CA LEU A 907 0.32 -1.97 7.66
C LEU A 907 -0.96 -2.84 7.67
N PRO A 908 -2.18 -2.25 7.75
CA PRO A 908 -3.40 -3.04 7.65
C PRO A 908 -3.67 -3.55 6.24
N ASP A 909 -4.26 -4.75 6.15
CA ASP A 909 -4.52 -5.50 4.92
C ASP A 909 -5.37 -4.68 3.93
N GLY A 910 -6.37 -3.95 4.45
CA GLY A 910 -7.22 -2.98 3.75
C GLY A 910 -6.51 -1.76 3.14
N LYS A 911 -5.17 -1.73 3.08
CA LYS A 911 -4.39 -0.69 2.40
C LYS A 911 -3.42 -1.17 1.32
N MET A 912 -3.35 -2.49 1.04
CA MET A 912 -2.36 -3.02 0.10
C MET A 912 -2.87 -4.07 -0.91
N PHE A 913 -4.10 -4.55 -0.80
CA PHE A 913 -4.68 -5.42 -1.84
C PHE A 913 -5.07 -4.63 -3.12
N ASP A 914 -4.65 -5.16 -4.27
CA ASP A 914 -5.07 -4.81 -5.64
C ASP A 914 -5.34 -6.15 -6.33
N ASN A 915 -6.60 -6.58 -6.30
CA ASN A 915 -6.99 -7.95 -6.61
C ASN A 915 -7.14 -8.21 -8.12
N ASP A 916 -7.37 -7.18 -8.94
CA ASP A 916 -7.48 -7.33 -10.40
C ASP A 916 -6.26 -6.80 -11.21
N ASN A 917 -5.30 -6.20 -10.51
CA ASN A 917 -3.99 -5.73 -10.98
C ASN A 917 -4.08 -4.58 -12.00
N ASP A 918 -5.05 -3.68 -11.82
CA ASP A 918 -5.21 -2.48 -12.63
C ASP A 918 -4.48 -1.24 -12.10
N THR A 919 -3.86 -1.38 -10.92
CA THR A 919 -3.12 -0.38 -10.11
C THR A 919 -3.94 0.51 -9.18
N LEU A 920 -5.26 0.29 -9.07
CA LEU A 920 -6.10 0.81 -7.98
C LEU A 920 -6.18 -0.23 -6.86
N CYS A 921 -6.14 0.19 -5.59
CA CYS A 921 -6.28 -0.76 -4.47
C CYS A 921 -7.76 -0.99 -4.13
N ASP A 922 -8.11 -2.22 -3.70
CA ASP A 922 -9.47 -2.67 -3.40
C ASP A 922 -10.24 -1.70 -2.48
N TYR A 923 -9.53 -1.07 -1.54
CA TYR A 923 -10.10 -0.05 -0.65
C TYR A 923 -10.49 1.24 -1.39
N ASP A 924 -9.59 1.81 -2.21
CA ASP A 924 -9.91 3.01 -3.00
C ASP A 924 -10.97 2.70 -4.07
N GLU A 925 -10.92 1.50 -4.65
CA GLU A 925 -11.95 1.00 -5.54
C GLU A 925 -13.33 0.96 -4.88
N ILE A 926 -13.47 0.39 -3.70
CA ILE A 926 -14.77 0.24 -3.03
C ILE A 926 -15.26 1.58 -2.45
N TYR A 927 -14.39 2.32 -1.76
CA TYR A 927 -14.79 3.47 -0.94
C TYR A 927 -14.59 4.84 -1.59
N LEU A 928 -13.62 5.00 -2.51
CA LEU A 928 -13.30 6.30 -3.12
C LEU A 928 -13.88 6.46 -4.53
N TYR A 929 -13.70 5.47 -5.40
CA TYR A 929 -14.14 5.51 -6.81
C TYR A 929 -15.46 4.74 -7.03
N GLY A 930 -15.66 3.64 -6.32
CA GLY A 930 -16.79 2.72 -6.45
C GLY A 930 -16.72 1.86 -7.72
N THR A 931 -15.52 1.42 -8.07
CA THR A 931 -15.18 0.51 -9.18
C THR A 931 -15.37 -0.94 -8.73
N ASN A 932 -14.70 -1.92 -9.36
CA ASN A 932 -15.04 -3.32 -9.21
C ASN A 932 -13.76 -4.16 -9.18
N VAL A 933 -13.34 -4.49 -7.95
CA VAL A 933 -12.15 -5.25 -7.51
C VAL A 933 -11.85 -6.61 -8.17
N MET A 934 -12.55 -6.96 -9.24
CA MET A 934 -12.42 -8.21 -10.02
C MET A 934 -12.39 -7.93 -11.54
N TYR A 935 -12.46 -6.66 -11.96
CA TYR A 935 -12.66 -6.22 -13.33
C TYR A 935 -11.93 -4.90 -13.60
N PRO A 936 -10.72 -4.94 -14.20
CA PRO A 936 -9.84 -3.79 -14.43
C PRO A 936 -10.39 -2.65 -15.31
N ASP A 937 -11.65 -2.70 -15.72
CA ASP A 937 -12.36 -1.80 -16.65
C ASP A 937 -13.85 -1.90 -16.26
N THR A 938 -14.26 -1.14 -15.25
CA THR A 938 -15.59 -1.23 -14.62
C THR A 938 -16.71 -0.90 -15.59
N ASP A 939 -16.49 0.04 -16.51
CA ASP A 939 -17.53 0.56 -17.38
C ASP A 939 -17.54 -0.02 -18.81
N GLY A 940 -16.47 -0.71 -19.19
CA GLY A 940 -16.33 -1.46 -20.43
C GLY A 940 -16.06 -0.61 -21.66
N ASP A 941 -15.42 0.55 -21.53
CA ASP A 941 -15.02 1.38 -22.66
C ASP A 941 -13.60 1.09 -23.19
N GLY A 942 -12.77 0.40 -22.39
CA GLY A 942 -11.45 -0.09 -22.74
C GLY A 942 -10.27 0.65 -22.12
N MET A 943 -10.52 1.60 -21.20
CA MET A 943 -9.52 2.14 -20.28
C MET A 943 -9.48 1.31 -19.00
N LEU A 944 -8.43 1.46 -18.18
CA LEU A 944 -8.32 0.77 -16.90
C LEU A 944 -8.69 1.70 -15.75
N ASP A 945 -9.39 1.19 -14.72
CA ASP A 945 -9.95 2.04 -13.66
C ASP A 945 -8.84 2.77 -12.87
N GLY A 946 -7.77 2.06 -12.55
CA GLY A 946 -6.55 2.59 -11.95
C GLY A 946 -5.85 3.65 -12.81
N TRP A 947 -5.84 3.51 -14.15
CA TRP A 947 -5.32 4.57 -15.03
C TRP A 947 -6.23 5.80 -15.02
N GLU A 948 -7.54 5.60 -15.07
CA GLU A 948 -8.53 6.68 -15.03
C GLU A 948 -8.58 7.40 -13.66
N SER A 949 -8.15 6.74 -12.59
CA SER A 949 -8.05 7.32 -11.24
C SER A 949 -6.99 8.44 -11.12
N LEU A 950 -5.97 8.43 -12.00
CA LEU A 950 -4.79 9.30 -11.95
C LEU A 950 -5.03 10.71 -12.51
N TYR A 951 -6.00 10.87 -13.42
CA TYR A 951 -6.24 12.11 -14.15
C TYR A 951 -7.62 12.71 -13.82
N ASN A 952 -7.75 14.04 -13.87
CA ASN A 952 -8.99 14.71 -13.45
C ASN A 952 -10.08 14.72 -14.54
N SER A 953 -9.73 14.36 -15.77
CA SER A 953 -10.59 14.41 -16.95
C SER A 953 -11.15 13.06 -17.40
N THR A 954 -10.74 11.97 -16.76
CA THR A 954 -11.20 10.59 -16.92
C THR A 954 -12.17 10.20 -15.80
N ASN A 955 -12.93 9.11 -15.95
CA ASN A 955 -13.81 8.62 -14.91
C ASN A 955 -14.14 7.12 -15.07
N PRO A 956 -13.68 6.24 -14.16
CA PRO A 956 -13.76 4.77 -14.29
C PRO A 956 -15.17 4.16 -14.18
N ARG A 957 -16.21 4.99 -14.38
CA ARG A 957 -17.63 4.65 -14.27
C ARG A 957 -18.48 5.34 -15.34
N ILE A 958 -17.88 6.11 -16.24
CA ILE A 958 -18.57 6.88 -17.29
C ILE A 958 -17.80 6.81 -18.61
N GLN A 959 -18.27 5.96 -19.53
CA GLN A 959 -17.66 5.71 -20.84
C GLN A 959 -17.23 7.00 -21.58
N ASP A 960 -15.99 7.42 -21.35
CA ASP A 960 -15.41 8.68 -21.78
C ASP A 960 -14.07 8.54 -22.51
N ALA A 961 -13.63 7.30 -22.81
CA ALA A 961 -12.62 6.93 -23.80
C ALA A 961 -12.66 7.74 -25.11
N ALA A 962 -13.85 8.18 -25.52
CA ALA A 962 -14.10 8.95 -26.74
C ALA A 962 -14.20 10.48 -26.54
N CYS A 963 -13.91 10.98 -25.35
CA CYS A 963 -13.75 12.40 -25.02
C CYS A 963 -12.33 12.87 -25.34
N ASP A 964 -12.19 14.19 -25.43
CA ASP A 964 -11.01 14.96 -25.89
C ASP A 964 -11.01 16.22 -24.99
N PRO A 965 -10.44 16.15 -23.77
CA PRO A 965 -10.67 17.15 -22.72
C PRO A 965 -9.85 18.43 -22.94
N ASP A 966 -8.58 18.24 -23.23
CA ASP A 966 -7.54 19.26 -23.43
C ASP A 966 -7.62 19.94 -24.82
N GLN A 967 -8.28 19.30 -25.79
CA GLN A 967 -8.54 19.76 -27.16
C GLN A 967 -7.33 19.72 -28.10
N ASP A 968 -6.48 18.69 -27.98
CA ASP A 968 -5.30 18.44 -28.81
C ASP A 968 -5.61 17.65 -30.12
N GLU A 969 -6.83 17.10 -30.23
CA GLU A 969 -7.38 16.19 -31.24
C GLU A 969 -7.17 14.67 -31.01
N LEU A 970 -6.51 14.20 -29.94
CA LEU A 970 -6.60 12.83 -29.39
C LEU A 970 -7.90 12.61 -28.59
N THR A 971 -8.10 11.39 -28.12
CA THR A 971 -9.17 11.05 -27.17
C THR A 971 -8.58 10.21 -26.05
N ASN A 972 -9.15 10.20 -24.85
CA ASN A 972 -8.63 9.49 -23.67
C ASN A 972 -8.07 8.07 -24.01
N ILE A 973 -8.78 7.25 -24.81
CA ILE A 973 -8.33 5.89 -25.23
C ILE A 973 -7.18 5.88 -26.25
N GLU A 974 -7.06 6.92 -27.07
CA GLU A 974 -5.89 7.11 -27.95
C GLU A 974 -4.70 7.57 -27.12
N GLU A 975 -4.90 8.41 -26.10
CA GLU A 975 -3.85 8.88 -25.20
C GLU A 975 -3.27 7.76 -24.33
N LEU A 976 -4.13 6.91 -23.74
CA LEU A 976 -3.72 5.66 -23.08
C LEU A 976 -2.85 4.78 -24.02
N VAL A 977 -3.16 4.76 -25.32
CA VAL A 977 -2.41 3.97 -26.33
C VAL A 977 -1.08 4.63 -26.72
N TYR A 978 -0.95 5.95 -26.63
CA TYR A 978 0.30 6.67 -26.91
C TYR A 978 1.12 7.02 -25.65
N GLY A 979 0.57 6.80 -24.45
CA GLY A 979 1.19 7.13 -23.17
C GLY A 979 1.12 8.62 -22.78
N THR A 980 0.24 9.38 -23.43
CA THR A 980 0.11 10.84 -23.26
C THR A 980 -0.89 11.22 -22.15
N ASN A 981 -0.90 12.49 -21.76
CA ASN A 981 -1.64 12.96 -20.59
C ASN A 981 -2.97 13.67 -20.97
N PRO A 982 -4.16 13.12 -20.63
CA PRO A 982 -5.47 13.68 -21.00
C PRO A 982 -5.82 15.03 -20.36
N ASP A 983 -5.01 15.51 -19.43
CA ASP A 983 -5.10 16.86 -18.85
C ASP A 983 -4.11 17.87 -19.52
N ASN A 984 -3.23 17.45 -20.45
CA ASN A 984 -2.12 18.27 -20.99
C ASN A 984 -1.77 18.01 -22.47
N ASN A 985 -2.11 18.99 -23.31
CA ASN A 985 -2.06 18.95 -24.78
C ASN A 985 -0.68 19.03 -25.46
N ASP A 986 0.39 18.75 -24.73
CA ASP A 986 1.82 18.88 -25.11
C ASP A 986 2.63 18.11 -24.05
N THR A 987 2.61 16.77 -24.12
CA THR A 987 3.06 15.89 -23.02
C THR A 987 4.57 15.97 -22.79
N ASP A 988 5.38 16.01 -23.84
CA ASP A 988 6.84 16.13 -23.70
C ASP A 988 7.34 17.57 -23.59
N GLY A 989 6.55 18.58 -23.96
CA GLY A 989 6.87 20.00 -23.82
C GLY A 989 7.75 20.58 -24.93
N ASP A 990 7.86 19.91 -26.08
CA ASP A 990 8.56 20.43 -27.27
C ASP A 990 7.83 21.65 -27.92
N GLY A 991 6.52 21.78 -27.70
CA GLY A 991 5.68 22.84 -28.26
C GLY A 991 4.88 22.47 -29.50
N LEU A 992 4.84 21.21 -29.90
CA LEU A 992 3.78 20.62 -30.69
C LEU A 992 2.59 20.22 -29.78
N THR A 993 1.62 19.50 -30.33
CA THR A 993 0.54 18.91 -29.52
C THR A 993 0.42 17.46 -29.90
N ASP A 994 0.15 16.59 -28.92
CA ASP A 994 0.32 15.15 -29.07
C ASP A 994 -0.48 14.58 -30.27
N GLY A 995 -1.72 15.05 -30.44
CA GLY A 995 -2.60 14.73 -31.55
C GLY A 995 -2.18 15.33 -32.88
N TYR A 996 -1.48 16.47 -32.87
CA TYR A 996 -0.88 17.03 -34.09
C TYR A 996 0.28 16.15 -34.56
N GLU A 997 1.12 15.71 -33.63
CA GLU A 997 2.23 14.80 -33.89
C GLU A 997 1.75 13.46 -34.43
N VAL A 998 0.98 12.72 -33.62
CA VAL A 998 0.47 11.39 -33.95
C VAL A 998 -0.33 11.39 -35.26
N LYS A 999 -1.20 12.38 -35.49
CA LYS A 999 -2.17 12.34 -36.61
C LYS A 999 -1.72 13.07 -37.86
N ILE A 1000 -0.81 14.05 -37.76
CA ILE A 1000 -0.39 14.86 -38.91
C ILE A 1000 1.06 14.59 -39.33
N ILE A 1001 1.98 14.40 -38.39
CA ILE A 1001 3.43 14.40 -38.66
C ILE A 1001 4.00 12.98 -38.62
N GLY A 1002 3.62 12.21 -37.60
CA GLY A 1002 4.13 10.87 -37.31
C GLY A 1002 5.32 10.85 -36.36
N THR A 1003 5.54 11.93 -35.61
CA THR A 1003 6.50 12.06 -34.51
C THR A 1003 5.97 11.42 -33.22
N SER A 1004 6.80 11.35 -32.19
CA SER A 1004 6.55 10.68 -30.92
C SER A 1004 6.21 11.71 -29.83
N PRO A 1005 4.96 11.79 -29.34
CA PRO A 1005 4.50 12.83 -28.39
C PRO A 1005 5.03 12.66 -26.94
N LEU A 1006 6.11 11.90 -26.78
CA LEU A 1006 6.79 11.57 -25.53
C LEU A 1006 8.32 11.76 -25.63
N ASP A 1007 8.81 12.25 -26.77
CA ASP A 1007 10.24 12.37 -27.07
C ASP A 1007 10.44 13.62 -27.94
N GLN A 1008 10.83 14.72 -27.29
CA GLN A 1008 10.95 16.07 -27.89
C GLN A 1008 11.74 16.11 -29.21
N ASP A 1009 12.56 15.10 -29.50
CA ASP A 1009 13.46 14.94 -30.65
C ASP A 1009 13.32 13.51 -31.20
N THR A 1010 12.30 13.28 -32.05
CA THR A 1010 11.88 11.92 -32.47
C THR A 1010 12.99 11.15 -33.19
N ASP A 1011 13.80 11.83 -34.00
CA ASP A 1011 14.86 11.16 -34.78
C ASP A 1011 16.26 11.24 -34.15
N ARG A 1012 16.34 11.91 -33.00
CA ARG A 1012 17.46 11.98 -32.07
C ARG A 1012 18.67 12.65 -32.70
N ASP A 1013 18.46 13.81 -33.33
CA ASP A 1013 19.51 14.67 -33.89
C ASP A 1013 19.84 15.93 -33.07
N HIS A 1014 19.19 16.12 -31.93
CA HIS A 1014 19.33 17.28 -31.02
C HIS A 1014 18.71 18.58 -31.55
N MET A 1015 17.74 18.47 -32.46
CA MET A 1015 16.72 19.48 -32.72
C MET A 1015 15.36 18.94 -32.25
N SER A 1016 14.52 19.79 -31.68
CA SER A 1016 13.16 19.35 -31.35
C SER A 1016 12.28 19.30 -32.61
N ASP A 1017 11.27 18.46 -32.60
CA ASP A 1017 10.38 18.26 -33.75
C ASP A 1017 9.68 19.58 -34.15
N HIS A 1018 9.31 20.41 -33.18
CA HIS A 1018 8.87 21.80 -33.37
C HIS A 1018 9.93 22.68 -34.06
N GLU A 1019 11.17 22.65 -33.58
CA GLU A 1019 12.27 23.46 -34.10
C GLU A 1019 12.58 23.12 -35.57
N GLU A 1020 12.43 21.86 -35.95
CA GLU A 1020 12.57 21.37 -37.32
C GLU A 1020 11.45 21.87 -38.25
N LEU A 1021 10.20 21.80 -37.80
CA LEU A 1021 9.03 22.23 -38.60
C LEU A 1021 9.02 23.74 -38.86
N GLU A 1022 9.47 24.55 -37.89
CA GLU A 1022 9.68 25.99 -38.09
C GLU A 1022 10.69 26.29 -39.21
N ARG A 1023 11.75 25.47 -39.35
CA ARG A 1023 12.80 25.64 -40.37
C ARG A 1023 12.52 24.91 -41.68
N GLY A 1024 11.68 23.88 -41.66
CA GLY A 1024 11.32 23.05 -42.80
C GLY A 1024 12.35 21.97 -43.12
N THR A 1025 13.01 21.42 -42.09
CA THR A 1025 13.64 20.10 -42.11
C THR A 1025 12.56 19.01 -41.88
N ASP A 1026 12.90 17.77 -41.55
CA ASP A 1026 12.00 16.60 -41.63
C ASP A 1026 12.21 15.71 -40.39
N PRO A 1027 11.41 15.86 -39.31
CA PRO A 1027 11.66 15.32 -37.95
C PRO A 1027 11.50 13.79 -37.80
N LEU A 1028 11.74 13.09 -38.88
CA LEU A 1028 11.79 11.62 -38.98
C LEU A 1028 13.06 11.17 -39.72
N VAL A 1029 13.97 12.11 -40.00
CA VAL A 1029 15.10 12.00 -40.92
C VAL A 1029 16.30 12.88 -40.49
N LYS A 1030 16.88 12.54 -39.34
CA LYS A 1030 18.18 12.97 -38.80
C LYS A 1030 19.09 13.65 -39.81
N ASP A 1031 19.40 14.92 -39.56
CA ASP A 1031 20.30 15.67 -40.42
C ASP A 1031 21.70 15.04 -40.40
N THR A 1032 22.26 14.92 -41.60
CA THR A 1032 23.57 14.31 -41.88
C THR A 1032 24.36 15.11 -42.91
N ASP A 1033 23.86 16.26 -43.37
CA ASP A 1033 24.57 17.18 -44.25
C ASP A 1033 25.43 18.13 -43.39
N PRO A 1034 26.77 18.14 -43.52
CA PRO A 1034 27.66 18.95 -42.66
C PRO A 1034 27.84 20.40 -43.14
N PRO A 1035 28.15 21.35 -42.24
CA PRO A 1035 27.93 22.78 -42.44
C PRO A 1035 28.90 23.42 -43.45
N ASP A 1036 28.39 24.27 -44.35
CA ASP A 1036 29.14 24.80 -45.50
C ASP A 1036 29.97 26.05 -45.11
N ILE A 1037 31.30 25.91 -44.96
CA ILE A 1037 32.22 26.96 -44.45
C ILE A 1037 32.84 27.83 -45.57
N PHE A 1038 32.69 29.15 -45.46
CA PHE A 1038 33.26 30.14 -46.39
C PHE A 1038 34.14 31.18 -45.67
N VAL A 1039 35.46 31.15 -45.90
CA VAL A 1039 36.36 32.22 -45.39
C VAL A 1039 36.11 33.54 -46.13
N VAL A 1040 35.66 34.57 -45.40
CA VAL A 1040 35.28 35.87 -45.96
C VAL A 1040 36.48 36.82 -46.03
N SER A 1041 37.24 36.96 -44.95
CA SER A 1041 38.48 37.75 -44.94
C SER A 1041 39.41 37.41 -43.78
N ILE A 1042 40.71 37.71 -43.96
CA ILE A 1042 41.75 37.62 -42.94
C ILE A 1042 42.47 38.97 -42.96
N THR A 1043 42.51 39.69 -41.83
CA THR A 1043 43.01 41.08 -41.77
C THR A 1043 43.90 41.30 -40.54
N PRO A 1044 45.15 41.77 -40.69
CA PRO A 1044 45.86 42.09 -41.95
C PRO A 1044 46.46 40.86 -42.64
N GLU A 1045 46.59 40.88 -43.98
CA GLU A 1045 47.21 39.80 -44.79
C GLU A 1045 48.70 39.50 -44.45
N GLU A 1046 49.40 40.43 -43.80
CA GLU A 1046 50.79 40.27 -43.35
C GLU A 1046 50.94 40.87 -41.94
N PRO A 1047 50.57 40.14 -40.87
CA PRO A 1047 50.61 40.65 -39.51
C PRO A 1047 52.05 40.84 -39.00
N LYS A 1048 52.18 41.74 -38.02
CA LYS A 1048 53.37 41.88 -37.16
C LYS A 1048 53.01 41.30 -35.80
N GLY A 1049 53.96 40.75 -35.05
CA GLY A 1049 53.72 40.19 -33.71
C GLY A 1049 53.39 41.20 -32.60
N ASN A 1050 52.74 42.31 -32.96
CA ASN A 1050 52.17 43.31 -32.05
C ASN A 1050 50.85 43.90 -32.62
N GLU A 1051 50.29 43.28 -33.65
CA GLU A 1051 49.03 43.65 -34.31
C GLU A 1051 48.10 42.43 -34.27
N SER A 1052 46.87 42.62 -33.81
CA SER A 1052 45.83 41.59 -33.82
C SER A 1052 45.48 41.16 -35.25
N LEU A 1053 45.16 39.88 -35.41
CA LEU A 1053 44.75 39.28 -36.67
C LEU A 1053 43.29 38.82 -36.58
N THR A 1054 42.40 39.54 -37.27
CA THR A 1054 40.97 39.23 -37.34
C THR A 1054 40.69 38.26 -38.49
N ILE A 1055 40.05 37.12 -38.21
CA ILE A 1055 39.50 36.18 -39.19
C ILE A 1055 37.99 36.37 -39.20
N HIS A 1056 37.40 36.50 -40.40
CA HIS A 1056 35.94 36.51 -40.61
C HIS A 1056 35.57 35.36 -41.54
N VAL A 1057 34.71 34.47 -41.07
CA VAL A 1057 34.12 33.38 -41.85
C VAL A 1057 32.60 33.52 -41.90
N LYS A 1058 32.01 32.85 -42.89
CA LYS A 1058 30.58 32.65 -43.00
C LYS A 1058 30.29 31.16 -43.05
N VAL A 1059 29.43 30.66 -42.17
CA VAL A 1059 28.96 29.27 -42.14
C VAL A 1059 27.49 29.28 -42.55
N ILE A 1060 27.05 28.28 -43.32
CA ILE A 1060 25.66 28.14 -43.78
C ILE A 1060 25.29 26.67 -43.73
N ASP A 1061 24.17 26.35 -43.11
CA ASP A 1061 23.62 25.00 -43.06
C ASP A 1061 22.07 25.05 -42.92
N PRO A 1062 21.31 23.98 -43.24
CA PRO A 1062 19.92 23.84 -42.83
C PRO A 1062 19.73 23.83 -41.30
N ALA A 1063 20.56 23.08 -40.58
CA ALA A 1063 20.54 23.03 -39.12
C ALA A 1063 21.24 24.26 -38.50
N PRO A 1064 20.92 24.64 -37.24
CA PRO A 1064 21.61 25.72 -36.56
C PRO A 1064 23.08 25.39 -36.32
N ILE A 1065 23.96 26.37 -36.47
CA ILE A 1065 25.38 26.18 -36.17
C ILE A 1065 25.58 26.21 -34.65
N LEU A 1066 25.93 25.05 -34.08
CA LEU A 1066 26.22 24.86 -32.65
C LEU A 1066 27.51 25.57 -32.26
N ASN A 1067 28.60 25.30 -32.99
CA ASN A 1067 29.89 25.95 -32.77
C ASN A 1067 30.65 26.22 -34.07
N VAL A 1068 31.58 27.17 -34.01
CA VAL A 1068 32.56 27.43 -35.07
C VAL A 1068 33.90 27.66 -34.39
N VAL A 1069 34.89 26.83 -34.71
CA VAL A 1069 36.18 26.80 -34.00
C VAL A 1069 37.31 27.12 -34.96
N LEU A 1070 38.16 28.05 -34.57
CA LEU A 1070 39.42 28.39 -35.24
C LEU A 1070 40.56 27.63 -34.56
N GLY A 1071 40.98 26.51 -35.16
CA GLY A 1071 42.25 25.87 -34.82
C GLY A 1071 43.42 26.72 -35.32
N PHE A 1072 44.33 27.10 -34.43
CA PHE A 1072 45.51 27.91 -34.67
C PHE A 1072 46.77 27.12 -34.31
N TYR A 1073 47.76 27.09 -35.20
CA TYR A 1073 49.05 26.43 -34.97
C TYR A 1073 50.17 27.47 -34.95
N ASP A 1074 50.83 27.63 -33.80
CA ASP A 1074 51.85 28.67 -33.59
C ASP A 1074 53.27 28.27 -34.05
N GLY A 1075 53.48 26.97 -34.31
CA GLY A 1075 54.78 26.36 -34.61
C GLY A 1075 55.26 25.35 -33.56
N VAL A 1076 54.59 25.28 -32.42
CA VAL A 1076 54.75 24.28 -31.36
C VAL A 1076 53.56 23.32 -31.42
N ASP A 1077 52.38 23.79 -31.01
CA ASP A 1077 51.14 23.00 -30.83
C ASP A 1077 49.91 23.68 -31.46
N TRP A 1078 48.78 22.97 -31.51
CA TRP A 1078 47.50 23.51 -31.99
C TRP A 1078 46.65 23.97 -30.80
N THR A 1079 46.09 25.17 -30.89
CA THR A 1079 45.14 25.74 -29.93
C THR A 1079 43.82 26.04 -30.64
N ASN A 1080 42.70 25.64 -30.06
CA ASN A 1080 41.37 25.91 -30.61
C ASN A 1080 40.79 27.19 -29.99
N ILE A 1081 40.11 28.01 -30.78
CA ILE A 1081 39.47 29.26 -30.34
C ILE A 1081 38.06 29.35 -30.92
N THR A 1082 37.04 29.36 -30.07
CA THR A 1082 35.64 29.51 -30.48
C THR A 1082 35.43 30.89 -31.13
N MET A 1083 34.92 30.88 -32.36
CA MET A 1083 34.65 32.09 -33.14
C MET A 1083 33.33 32.73 -32.69
N ARG A 1084 33.36 34.02 -32.39
CA ARG A 1084 32.20 34.80 -31.98
C ARG A 1084 31.23 35.02 -33.15
N GLY A 1085 29.98 34.61 -33.01
CA GLY A 1085 28.89 34.96 -33.92
C GLY A 1085 28.58 36.47 -33.94
N ILE A 1086 28.42 37.04 -35.14
CA ILE A 1086 27.92 38.40 -35.40
C ILE A 1086 26.42 38.37 -35.75
N ASN A 1087 26.02 37.31 -36.46
CA ASN A 1087 24.65 36.93 -36.79
C ASN A 1087 24.62 35.42 -37.05
N GLU A 1088 23.44 34.85 -37.29
CA GLU A 1088 23.14 33.44 -37.60
C GLU A 1088 24.11 32.74 -38.56
N THR A 1089 24.86 33.48 -39.40
CA THR A 1089 25.77 32.88 -40.39
C THR A 1089 27.19 33.49 -40.44
N ASP A 1090 27.48 34.62 -39.79
CA ASP A 1090 28.79 35.29 -39.86
C ASP A 1090 29.52 35.20 -38.51
N TYR A 1091 30.76 34.71 -38.50
CA TYR A 1091 31.58 34.46 -37.30
C TYR A 1091 32.96 35.12 -37.40
N ILE A 1092 33.47 35.65 -36.28
CA ILE A 1092 34.79 36.28 -36.18
C ILE A 1092 35.64 35.76 -35.02
N ALA A 1093 36.95 35.75 -35.21
CA ALA A 1093 37.93 35.57 -34.14
C ALA A 1093 39.06 36.59 -34.30
N GLU A 1094 39.65 37.02 -33.20
CA GLU A 1094 40.81 37.91 -33.16
C GLU A 1094 41.97 37.18 -32.47
N LEU A 1095 43.12 37.11 -33.14
CA LEU A 1095 44.32 36.45 -32.64
C LEU A 1095 45.37 37.49 -32.26
N ASP A 1096 45.72 37.54 -30.98
CA ASP A 1096 46.79 38.37 -30.44
C ASP A 1096 48.08 37.56 -30.17
N GLY A 1097 49.15 38.23 -29.73
CA GLY A 1097 50.38 37.56 -29.27
C GLY A 1097 51.24 36.86 -30.35
N LEU A 1098 50.88 36.98 -31.64
CA LEU A 1098 51.42 36.16 -32.73
C LEU A 1098 52.97 36.02 -32.76
N PRO A 1099 53.50 34.79 -32.92
CA PRO A 1099 54.94 34.52 -32.80
C PRO A 1099 55.76 35.18 -33.92
N LEU A 1100 56.62 36.13 -33.54
CA LEU A 1100 57.49 36.86 -34.46
C LEU A 1100 58.36 35.91 -35.32
N ALA A 1101 58.45 36.21 -36.61
CA ALA A 1101 59.28 35.51 -37.60
C ALA A 1101 58.88 34.05 -37.90
N GLN A 1102 57.66 33.64 -37.56
CA GLN A 1102 57.15 32.28 -37.78
C GLN A 1102 56.00 32.24 -38.81
N THR A 1103 55.72 31.04 -39.33
CA THR A 1103 54.52 30.77 -40.11
C THR A 1103 53.52 30.05 -39.22
N VAL A 1104 52.45 30.77 -38.88
CA VAL A 1104 51.25 30.24 -38.26
C VAL A 1104 50.45 29.44 -39.30
N LYS A 1105 49.70 28.43 -38.85
CA LYS A 1105 48.59 27.88 -39.65
C LYS A 1105 47.26 28.12 -38.97
N ILE A 1106 46.20 28.20 -39.76
CA ILE A 1106 44.82 28.11 -39.24
C ILE A 1106 43.99 27.08 -40.00
N VAL A 1107 43.04 26.48 -39.30
CA VAL A 1107 41.94 25.66 -39.82
C VAL A 1107 40.66 26.12 -39.12
N ILE A 1108 39.61 26.38 -39.88
CA ILE A 1108 38.26 26.62 -39.33
C ILE A 1108 37.48 25.32 -39.41
N TYR A 1109 36.89 24.94 -38.28
CA TYR A 1109 35.92 23.88 -38.08
C TYR A 1109 34.54 24.52 -37.81
N ALA A 1110 33.47 23.83 -38.17
CA ALA A 1110 32.12 24.18 -37.75
C ALA A 1110 31.33 22.89 -37.50
N GLN A 1111 30.42 22.97 -36.53
CA GLN A 1111 29.48 21.94 -36.15
C GLN A 1111 28.08 22.55 -36.12
N ASP A 1112 27.09 21.86 -36.67
CA ASP A 1112 25.67 22.16 -36.44
C ASP A 1112 25.13 21.49 -35.16
N LYS A 1113 23.88 21.81 -34.78
CA LYS A 1113 23.17 21.17 -33.67
C LYS A 1113 23.03 19.66 -33.89
N ALA A 1114 22.84 19.23 -35.15
CA ALA A 1114 22.85 17.83 -35.58
C ALA A 1114 24.22 17.12 -35.44
N LEU A 1115 25.18 17.78 -34.81
CA LEU A 1115 26.54 17.32 -34.52
C LEU A 1115 27.37 16.96 -35.76
N ASN A 1116 26.95 17.40 -36.96
CA ASN A 1116 27.70 17.16 -38.19
C ASN A 1116 28.85 18.15 -38.31
N TRP A 1117 30.06 17.63 -38.58
CA TRP A 1117 31.29 18.42 -38.63
C TRP A 1117 31.77 18.71 -40.05
N ASN A 1118 32.19 19.94 -40.31
CA ASN A 1118 32.97 20.30 -41.48
C ASN A 1118 34.22 21.11 -41.12
N TYR A 1119 35.19 21.18 -42.03
CA TYR A 1119 36.42 21.95 -41.84
C TYR A 1119 37.05 22.44 -43.14
N THR A 1120 37.93 23.42 -43.02
CA THR A 1120 38.65 24.05 -44.13
C THR A 1120 40.06 23.48 -44.34
N ASP A 1121 40.63 23.63 -45.54
CA ASP A 1121 42.06 23.33 -45.78
C ASP A 1121 42.97 24.24 -44.93
N GLU A 1122 44.14 23.74 -44.48
CA GLU A 1122 45.15 24.54 -43.75
C GLU A 1122 45.53 25.86 -44.49
N ILE A 1123 45.48 26.99 -43.79
CA ILE A 1123 45.85 28.31 -44.30
C ILE A 1123 47.15 28.80 -43.61
N ASP A 1124 48.25 28.91 -44.36
CA ASP A 1124 49.54 29.43 -43.87
C ASP A 1124 49.55 30.98 -43.78
N ILE A 1125 49.96 31.54 -42.64
CA ILE A 1125 50.09 33.00 -42.38
C ILE A 1125 51.49 33.32 -41.83
N TYR A 1126 52.23 34.25 -42.44
CA TYR A 1126 53.58 34.63 -42.00
C TYR A 1126 53.58 35.90 -41.15
N VAL A 1127 54.14 35.80 -39.94
CA VAL A 1127 54.24 36.88 -38.96
C VAL A 1127 55.60 37.57 -39.06
N ARG A 1128 55.62 38.88 -39.33
CA ARG A 1128 56.85 39.66 -39.55
C ARG A 1128 57.60 39.98 -38.26
N ASP A 1129 58.93 39.92 -38.30
CA ASP A 1129 59.80 40.50 -37.26
C ASP A 1129 59.66 42.03 -37.21
N ILE A 1130 59.78 42.60 -36.01
CA ILE A 1130 59.68 44.04 -35.72
C ILE A 1130 60.97 44.62 -35.11
N TYR A 1131 61.93 43.77 -34.74
CA TYR A 1131 63.17 44.21 -34.10
C TYR A 1131 64.32 44.29 -35.11
N GLY A 1132 65.28 45.19 -34.85
CA GLY A 1132 66.46 45.36 -35.70
C GLY A 1132 67.68 44.64 -35.11
N PRO A 1133 68.63 44.17 -35.93
CA PRO A 1133 69.68 43.26 -35.49
C PRO A 1133 70.51 43.78 -34.31
N THR A 1134 70.78 42.94 -33.32
CA THR A 1134 71.66 43.31 -32.20
C THR A 1134 73.12 43.41 -32.68
N ILE A 1135 73.88 44.43 -32.24
CA ILE A 1135 75.24 44.69 -32.71
C ILE A 1135 76.20 44.80 -31.52
N GLN A 1136 77.25 43.96 -31.48
CA GLN A 1136 78.25 43.97 -30.41
C GLN A 1136 79.68 44.14 -30.95
N LEU A 1137 80.48 45.05 -30.36
CA LEU A 1137 81.89 45.20 -30.73
C LEU A 1137 82.74 44.06 -30.16
N VAL A 1138 83.36 43.26 -31.04
CA VAL A 1138 84.32 42.22 -30.65
C VAL A 1138 85.73 42.78 -30.52
N SER A 1139 86.21 43.55 -31.49
CA SER A 1139 87.56 44.12 -31.43
C SER A 1139 87.79 45.35 -32.32
N LEU A 1140 88.70 46.21 -31.86
CA LEU A 1140 89.33 47.28 -32.64
C LEU A 1140 90.83 47.05 -32.64
N THR A 1141 91.42 46.67 -33.78
CA THR A 1141 92.84 46.29 -33.84
C THR A 1141 93.61 47.05 -34.94
N PRO A 1142 94.71 47.76 -34.60
CA PRO A 1142 95.21 48.07 -33.24
C PRO A 1142 94.36 49.15 -32.54
N ILE A 1143 94.22 49.07 -31.22
CA ILE A 1143 93.44 50.01 -30.38
C ILE A 1143 94.00 51.45 -30.42
N SER A 1144 95.27 51.62 -30.80
CA SER A 1144 95.97 52.91 -30.85
C SER A 1144 96.88 52.98 -32.09
N PRO A 1145 96.32 53.19 -33.29
CA PRO A 1145 97.06 53.17 -34.55
C PRO A 1145 97.99 54.37 -34.75
N PHE A 1146 99.02 54.19 -35.57
CA PHE A 1146 99.83 55.27 -36.12
C PHE A 1146 99.33 55.73 -37.50
N GLU A 1147 99.71 56.95 -37.90
CA GLU A 1147 99.42 57.52 -39.21
C GLU A 1147 99.88 56.57 -40.34
N GLY A 1148 98.96 56.24 -41.24
CA GLY A 1148 99.16 55.25 -42.31
C GLY A 1148 99.21 53.79 -41.86
N GLU A 1149 98.70 53.45 -40.68
CA GLU A 1149 98.26 52.07 -40.36
C GLU A 1149 96.78 51.87 -40.73
N ASN A 1150 96.37 50.61 -40.79
CA ASN A 1150 94.96 50.23 -40.97
C ASN A 1150 94.39 49.78 -39.62
N VAL A 1151 93.11 50.03 -39.36
CA VAL A 1151 92.38 49.47 -38.22
C VAL A 1151 91.30 48.53 -38.72
N THR A 1152 91.31 47.29 -38.24
CA THR A 1152 90.21 46.35 -38.40
C THR A 1152 89.21 46.57 -37.28
N VAL A 1153 87.94 46.74 -37.66
CA VAL A 1153 86.78 46.73 -36.77
C VAL A 1153 86.10 45.38 -36.95
N THR A 1154 85.85 44.66 -35.86
CA THR A 1154 85.13 43.37 -35.88
C THR A 1154 83.95 43.45 -34.92
N VAL A 1155 82.77 43.06 -35.41
CA VAL A 1155 81.51 43.01 -34.65
C VAL A 1155 80.89 41.62 -34.74
N ILE A 1156 79.99 41.32 -33.81
CA ILE A 1156 78.98 40.28 -33.94
C ILE A 1156 77.64 40.97 -34.18
N VAL A 1157 76.84 40.45 -35.10
CA VAL A 1157 75.49 40.92 -35.41
C VAL A 1157 74.54 39.73 -35.41
N GLU A 1158 73.58 39.72 -34.50
CA GLU A 1158 72.65 38.59 -34.27
C GLU A 1158 71.21 39.09 -34.28
N ASP A 1159 70.31 38.31 -34.85
CA ASP A 1159 68.89 38.64 -34.99
C ASP A 1159 68.02 37.38 -35.08
N LEU A 1160 66.70 37.53 -34.98
CA LEU A 1160 65.74 36.41 -35.11
C LEU A 1160 65.63 35.92 -36.55
N VAL A 1161 65.65 36.85 -37.52
CA VAL A 1161 65.69 36.55 -38.96
C VAL A 1161 67.07 36.79 -39.59
N ASP A 1162 67.22 36.49 -40.89
CA ASP A 1162 68.51 36.49 -41.57
C ASP A 1162 69.07 37.93 -41.77
N VAL A 1163 70.25 38.24 -41.22
CA VAL A 1163 70.89 39.56 -41.36
C VAL A 1163 71.41 39.80 -42.80
N VAL A 1164 70.75 40.70 -43.54
CA VAL A 1164 71.00 40.98 -44.97
C VAL A 1164 72.10 42.01 -45.21
N ASP A 1165 72.16 43.09 -44.42
CA ASP A 1165 73.17 44.16 -44.59
C ASP A 1165 73.87 44.49 -43.26
N VAL A 1166 75.21 44.64 -43.30
CA VAL A 1166 76.00 45.21 -42.19
C VAL A 1166 76.96 46.27 -42.73
N ILE A 1167 76.91 47.49 -42.18
CA ILE A 1167 77.62 48.66 -42.70
C ILE A 1167 78.36 49.39 -41.57
N LEU A 1168 79.69 49.39 -41.63
CA LEU A 1168 80.56 50.23 -40.82
C LEU A 1168 80.54 51.67 -41.35
N SER A 1169 80.12 52.63 -40.53
CA SER A 1169 80.28 54.07 -40.79
C SER A 1169 81.33 54.68 -39.87
N TYR A 1170 82.29 55.42 -40.43
CA TYR A 1170 83.30 56.12 -39.64
C TYR A 1170 83.44 57.59 -40.02
N TYR A 1171 83.71 58.43 -39.01
CA TYR A 1171 83.94 59.86 -39.17
C TYR A 1171 85.43 60.18 -39.05
N ASP A 1172 86.07 60.70 -40.09
CA ASP A 1172 87.51 60.98 -40.13
C ASP A 1172 87.91 62.34 -39.56
N GLY A 1173 87.00 63.04 -38.88
CA GLY A 1173 87.17 64.42 -38.41
C GLY A 1173 86.75 65.50 -39.41
N GLU A 1174 86.51 65.13 -40.68
CA GLU A 1174 85.99 66.03 -41.71
C GLU A 1174 84.69 65.51 -42.34
N SER A 1175 84.58 64.20 -42.61
CA SER A 1175 83.42 63.58 -43.27
C SER A 1175 83.14 62.15 -42.78
N TRP A 1176 81.91 61.69 -43.00
CA TRP A 1176 81.50 60.30 -42.75
C TRP A 1176 81.73 59.44 -43.99
N TYR A 1177 82.14 58.20 -43.78
CA TYR A 1177 82.44 57.20 -44.81
C TYR A 1177 81.80 55.87 -44.42
N ASN A 1178 81.17 55.18 -45.37
CA ASN A 1178 80.51 53.90 -45.14
C ASN A 1178 81.26 52.77 -45.87
N ILE A 1179 81.40 51.62 -45.20
CA ILE A 1179 82.01 50.39 -45.70
C ILE A 1179 81.06 49.23 -45.36
N THR A 1180 80.60 48.47 -46.34
CA THR A 1180 79.91 47.18 -46.10
C THR A 1180 80.89 46.21 -45.44
N MET A 1181 80.51 45.57 -44.34
CA MET A 1181 81.36 44.64 -43.60
C MET A 1181 81.29 43.24 -44.22
N ASP A 1182 82.45 42.57 -44.32
CA ASP A 1182 82.54 41.19 -44.81
C ASP A 1182 82.20 40.21 -43.67
N ARG A 1183 81.32 39.22 -43.92
CA ARG A 1183 80.97 38.15 -42.96
C ARG A 1183 82.14 37.15 -42.88
N GLU A 1184 82.75 36.98 -41.70
CA GLU A 1184 83.92 36.12 -41.52
C GLU A 1184 83.55 34.66 -41.15
N ASN A 1185 82.67 34.47 -40.16
CA ASN A 1185 82.13 33.18 -39.74
C ASN A 1185 80.91 33.40 -38.85
N GLY A 1186 79.81 32.64 -39.05
CA GLY A 1186 78.59 32.78 -38.25
C GLY A 1186 78.11 34.23 -38.21
N ASN A 1187 77.81 34.74 -37.03
CA ASN A 1187 77.31 36.09 -36.82
C ASN A 1187 78.41 37.18 -36.79
N GLN A 1188 79.66 36.85 -37.14
CA GLN A 1188 80.80 37.77 -37.04
C GLN A 1188 81.10 38.48 -38.38
N TYR A 1189 81.22 39.81 -38.34
CA TYR A 1189 81.50 40.68 -39.49
C TYR A 1189 82.73 41.55 -39.22
N SER A 1190 83.53 41.84 -40.25
CA SER A 1190 84.69 42.74 -40.14
C SER A 1190 84.81 43.74 -41.29
N ALA A 1191 85.46 44.87 -41.03
CA ALA A 1191 85.84 45.85 -42.04
C ALA A 1191 87.12 46.59 -41.65
N ILE A 1192 87.84 47.09 -42.66
CA ILE A 1192 89.17 47.70 -42.49
C ILE A 1192 89.11 49.18 -42.87
N ILE A 1193 89.42 50.06 -41.90
CA ILE A 1193 89.61 51.49 -42.13
C ILE A 1193 91.08 51.73 -42.53
N THR A 1194 91.29 52.42 -43.66
CA THR A 1194 92.62 52.72 -44.22
C THR A 1194 92.90 54.23 -44.23
N ASP A 1195 94.13 54.61 -44.61
CA ASP A 1195 94.55 56.02 -44.82
C ASP A 1195 94.35 56.94 -43.59
N LEU A 1196 94.59 56.38 -42.39
CA LEU A 1196 94.43 57.08 -41.11
C LEU A 1196 95.34 58.31 -40.98
N ARG A 1197 94.75 59.48 -40.75
CA ARG A 1197 95.43 60.78 -40.59
C ARG A 1197 95.90 60.98 -39.14
N GLY A 1198 97.16 61.38 -38.94
CA GLY A 1198 97.72 61.64 -37.62
C GLY A 1198 97.02 62.78 -36.85
N ARG A 1199 96.91 62.63 -35.52
CA ARG A 1199 96.26 63.56 -34.57
C ARG A 1199 94.74 63.70 -34.66
N THR A 1200 94.06 62.88 -35.45
CA THR A 1200 92.59 62.92 -35.57
C THR A 1200 91.91 61.86 -34.71
N TYR A 1201 90.68 62.14 -34.27
CA TYR A 1201 89.80 61.19 -33.58
C TYR A 1201 88.78 60.64 -34.57
N TYR A 1202 88.80 59.34 -34.77
CA TYR A 1202 87.85 58.63 -35.63
C TYR A 1202 86.67 58.16 -34.79
N LYS A 1203 85.44 58.53 -35.15
CA LYS A 1203 84.22 57.93 -34.57
C LYS A 1203 83.76 56.75 -35.41
N ILE A 1204 83.10 55.78 -34.78
CA ILE A 1204 82.63 54.55 -35.43
C ILE A 1204 81.18 54.29 -35.05
N MET A 1205 80.35 53.99 -36.04
CA MET A 1205 79.00 53.45 -35.90
C MET A 1205 78.90 52.21 -36.81
N VAL A 1206 78.06 51.24 -36.44
CA VAL A 1206 77.70 50.14 -37.32
C VAL A 1206 76.19 50.11 -37.46
N TYR A 1207 75.72 49.99 -38.70
CA TYR A 1207 74.32 49.80 -39.05
C TYR A 1207 74.14 48.34 -39.46
N ALA A 1208 73.03 47.73 -39.06
CA ALA A 1208 72.63 46.41 -39.53
C ALA A 1208 71.17 46.43 -39.99
N ARG A 1209 70.83 45.59 -40.96
CA ARG A 1209 69.47 45.30 -41.40
C ARG A 1209 69.28 43.80 -41.58
N ASP A 1210 68.13 43.33 -41.12
CA ASP A 1210 67.58 41.98 -41.21
C ASP A 1210 66.96 41.66 -42.60
N SER A 1211 66.16 40.60 -42.70
CA SER A 1211 65.41 40.24 -43.92
C SER A 1211 64.02 40.88 -44.02
N ASP A 1212 63.37 41.19 -42.89
CA ASP A 1212 62.01 41.77 -42.87
C ASP A 1212 61.98 43.29 -43.04
N GLY A 1213 63.12 43.96 -42.86
CA GLY A 1213 63.38 45.35 -43.22
C GLY A 1213 63.85 46.26 -42.07
N ASN A 1214 63.91 45.74 -40.86
CA ASN A 1214 64.24 46.42 -39.61
C ASN A 1214 65.73 46.80 -39.54
N TRP A 1215 66.01 48.01 -39.07
CA TRP A 1215 67.37 48.54 -38.95
C TRP A 1215 67.75 48.76 -37.49
N ASN A 1216 68.99 48.43 -37.14
CA ASN A 1216 69.63 48.90 -35.91
C ASN A 1216 70.90 49.68 -36.20
N VAL A 1217 71.31 50.55 -35.27
CA VAL A 1217 72.55 51.33 -35.34
C VAL A 1217 73.21 51.45 -33.97
N GLU A 1218 74.44 50.95 -33.85
CA GLU A 1218 75.20 50.96 -32.60
C GLU A 1218 76.46 51.83 -32.71
N ASN A 1219 76.76 52.59 -31.65
CA ASN A 1219 77.83 53.61 -31.63
C ASN A 1219 79.05 53.10 -30.86
N LEU A 1220 79.94 52.45 -31.60
CA LEU A 1220 81.13 51.75 -31.07
C LEU A 1220 82.26 52.68 -30.60
N GLY A 1221 81.95 53.97 -30.39
CA GLY A 1221 82.88 54.97 -29.86
C GLY A 1221 83.87 55.48 -30.89
N GLY A 1222 85.17 55.23 -30.70
CA GLY A 1222 86.21 55.77 -31.56
C GLY A 1222 87.64 55.64 -31.03
N PHE A 1223 88.62 55.99 -31.87
CA PHE A 1223 90.06 55.91 -31.56
C PHE A 1223 90.85 57.14 -32.02
N TYR A 1224 92.01 57.37 -31.39
CA TYR A 1224 92.97 58.44 -31.75
C TYR A 1224 94.16 57.88 -32.53
N VAL A 1225 94.57 58.59 -33.59
CA VAL A 1225 95.71 58.21 -34.45
C VAL A 1225 96.99 58.98 -34.05
N GLN A 1226 98.11 58.28 -33.85
CA GLN A 1226 99.40 58.85 -33.46
C GLN A 1226 100.31 59.22 -34.66
N GLU A 1227 101.17 60.23 -34.53
CA GLU A 1227 102.17 60.57 -35.58
C GLU A 1227 103.39 59.65 -35.56
N ARG A 1228 104.00 59.40 -36.73
CA ARG A 1228 105.13 58.47 -36.90
C ARG A 1228 106.49 59.20 -36.95
N GLU A 1229 107.31 59.10 -35.89
CA GLU A 1229 108.67 59.68 -35.87
C GLU A 1229 109.73 58.78 -36.55
N GLU A 1230 110.53 59.32 -37.47
CA GLU A 1230 111.68 58.62 -38.09
C GLU A 1230 113.05 58.95 -37.42
N LYS A 1231 113.90 57.90 -37.21
CA LYS A 1231 115.40 57.81 -37.30
C LYS A 1231 116.02 56.82 -36.27
N PRO A 1232 117.28 56.33 -36.40
CA PRO A 1232 117.81 55.50 -37.50
C PRO A 1232 118.77 54.34 -37.04
N VAL A 1233 119.02 53.32 -37.90
CA VAL A 1233 120.20 52.38 -37.90
C VAL A 1233 120.46 51.52 -36.63
N MET A 1234 120.34 50.18 -36.73
CA MET A 1234 121.49 49.26 -36.99
C MET A 1234 121.10 47.77 -37.15
N ASP A 1235 121.59 47.14 -38.22
CA ASP A 1235 122.15 45.77 -38.36
C ASP A 1235 121.98 44.79 -37.17
N MET A 1236 121.62 43.50 -37.31
CA MET A 1236 122.19 42.55 -38.28
C MET A 1236 121.47 41.17 -38.29
N LEU A 1237 121.39 40.56 -39.49
CA LEU A 1237 121.54 39.12 -39.79
C LEU A 1237 120.47 38.05 -39.38
N SER A 1238 120.27 37.10 -40.32
CA SER A 1238 119.77 35.71 -40.16
C SER A 1238 118.27 35.50 -39.85
N LEU A 1239 117.56 34.46 -40.35
CA LEU A 1239 117.87 33.42 -41.34
C LEU A 1239 116.58 32.68 -41.79
N LEU A 1240 116.50 32.24 -43.06
CA LEU A 1240 115.72 31.10 -43.65
C LEU A 1240 114.24 30.81 -43.23
N ILE A 1241 113.26 30.79 -44.16
CA ILE A 1241 112.84 29.70 -45.10
C ILE A 1241 112.12 28.48 -44.47
N GLY A 1242 110.95 28.13 -45.01
CA GLY A 1242 110.29 26.80 -44.89
C GLY A 1242 108.78 26.84 -45.16
N ILE A 1243 108.26 26.80 -46.40
CA ILE A 1243 108.12 25.66 -47.33
C ILE A 1243 107.02 24.63 -46.93
N SER A 1244 105.80 24.87 -47.42
CA SER A 1244 105.06 24.06 -48.42
C SER A 1244 104.54 22.61 -48.18
N ILE A 1245 103.31 22.40 -48.71
CA ILE A 1245 102.80 21.24 -49.51
C ILE A 1245 102.45 19.92 -48.77
N GLY A 1246 101.31 19.32 -49.18
CA GLY A 1246 100.88 17.98 -48.77
C GLY A 1246 99.70 17.35 -49.55
N ILE A 1247 99.64 17.49 -50.88
CA ILE A 1247 98.58 16.86 -51.71
C ILE A 1247 98.93 15.38 -52.02
N ILE A 1248 97.88 14.56 -52.26
CA ILE A 1248 97.83 13.27 -53.01
C ILE A 1248 98.05 11.97 -52.18
N GLY A 1249 97.13 11.03 -52.37
CA GLY A 1249 97.25 9.62 -51.96
C GLY A 1249 95.89 8.97 -51.64
N ALA A 1250 94.88 8.99 -52.52
CA ALA A 1250 94.84 8.23 -53.77
C ALA A 1250 95.25 6.74 -53.62
N MET A 1251 94.39 5.84 -54.13
CA MET A 1251 94.43 4.37 -54.07
C MET A 1251 93.72 3.79 -52.84
N VAL A 1252 92.43 3.43 -52.94
CA VAL A 1252 91.87 2.44 -53.89
C VAL A 1252 92.79 1.21 -53.95
N ILE A 1253 92.48 0.19 -53.16
CA ILE A 1253 92.27 -1.16 -53.70
C ILE A 1253 91.39 -1.91 -52.67
N PHE A 1254 90.14 -2.28 -52.96
CA PHE A 1254 89.70 -3.26 -53.97
C PHE A 1254 89.93 -4.68 -53.44
N ILE A 1255 89.02 -5.61 -53.78
CA ILE A 1255 89.21 -7.07 -53.62
C ILE A 1255 89.25 -7.53 -52.14
N THR A 1256 88.33 -8.35 -51.64
CA THR A 1256 87.47 -9.37 -52.29
C THR A 1256 86.31 -9.65 -51.31
N VAL A 1257 85.04 -9.63 -51.72
CA VAL A 1257 84.39 -10.73 -52.47
C VAL A 1257 84.80 -12.11 -51.95
N ILE A 1258 84.01 -12.69 -51.05
CA ILE A 1258 83.57 -14.10 -51.13
C ILE A 1258 82.32 -14.27 -50.25
N GLU A 1259 81.22 -14.61 -50.95
CA GLU A 1259 80.13 -15.53 -50.59
C GLU A 1259 79.72 -15.73 -49.11
N ARG A 1260 78.42 -15.75 -48.78
CA ARG A 1260 77.29 -16.34 -49.53
C ARG A 1260 76.02 -15.47 -49.35
N LYS A 1261 75.27 -15.13 -50.40
CA LYS A 1261 74.39 -16.00 -51.22
C LYS A 1261 73.40 -16.85 -50.40
N ARG A 1262 72.17 -16.35 -50.25
CA ARG A 1262 70.95 -16.88 -50.89
C ARG A 1262 69.86 -15.81 -50.72
N ARG A 1263 69.70 -14.94 -51.72
CA ARG A 1263 68.81 -15.09 -52.90
C ARG A 1263 67.37 -14.69 -52.55
N ARG A 1264 66.96 -13.56 -53.16
CA ARG A 1264 65.73 -13.38 -53.97
C ARG A 1264 64.45 -14.02 -53.38
N LYS A 1265 63.42 -13.23 -53.14
CA LYS A 1265 62.89 -12.27 -54.13
C LYS A 1265 62.57 -10.93 -53.51
#